data_AF-A0A150AR81-F1
#
_entry.id   AF-A0A150AR81-F1
#
_cell.length_a   1.000
_cell.length_b   1.000
_cell.length_c   1.000
_cell.angle_alpha   90.00
_cell.angle_beta   90.00
_cell.angle_gamma   90.00
#
_symmetry.space_group_name_H-M   'P 1'
#
loop_
_entity.id
_entity.type
_entity.pdbx_description
1 polymer ?
#
loop_
_entity_poly.entity_id
_entity_poly.type
_entity_poly.pdbx_seq_one_letter_code
_entity_poly.pdbx_strand_id
1 'polypeptide(L)'
;MYEEYEAKYVLDYNPNDIESIIEASKKYANLVLSKRGFRDDYCVIQFKPSEAITKDVFAEHAKLNKLVKSKYDTTTENLEDSMLTETLFFANALRFPELEEVVKSVAEDVVTFSRETNDSSEMWINCEEPFALEWLMLFASVYPKYGYLLGSFFIPYWDDEHMPDSLESLSSWSDQFGINSDTIKAYCYCDNSSARKVMLGFDIYGYSFEKVDCHFDLITHFRNDPSSYDFFKKTLAERFKTLPFLQHTDDERYYIENPIKEIVIELLMVHHPEEGDDFDEIEYLEHTFIHKSAREEIDEITKYIEDVNQQPIVPSHKEYVAYIQSIKEKRAPKTDLEGCWKPFILDSFSNGIQIWNYIKTGEQVFNFSEVEAIDLYQKIDAHDADLILLFEQEYIHSNGDLYEDLDRVLKAHFIHWTKEGNIKNAEKQMALRLLDLIFRWLNRKPFENDTQTILAKHQICSDSEFQSRYKAHWFSELEFVLNEFGGYSSTVTREQLEKGYLLIEENRQEAISLLNQSLFHQKKSRSHKSYGNVEVLVLASYLVHNDRKKKYQDALTINAIDFIKKHLYDSVVSDLIRSMTFSDLIIKKGVVQKAPDYYQEKQRLEYEVLANDYHLFIDHLKSENLGIETFQLLEKHLKTEEDSPISKEQPHIEWMDNFSDKTQKLLVAIHYIFNEKEIHQIKALRFVLKSAFQIAPVKTVHFLDKVYKEHPYRYDTPQQFLNMLDLLLQFGLTEEGYWGYAMEQFYHTSNPEDSIEYKEMLCIWQGTRNMAFSVKCECTPNQSSLTKGIQKLPFRLQNKLLAEAKKVVGVAPLEVNYKKSIVEYFDRKLRKEFIFEDNPIYLKNRLEGEKIFCEYIKWDTWQHHKELLQTIIKDIKVEHEDELNPKEAQEELWKIKGWRYIILQKNGEKLTPIYGERVLSLLQQGFDQENIYYAHTHCIIIDQNCPADYLKELLSSDMRFNYKEIWRNSIKSFLLYGGDKEKVELISQYGIDKWRFNQEDDYSETSIKDLFDHLPDALQKRVLYLLGCISEEALVLNLKKSPQEYFELLEISKVDYSTIFRYFLSQTKLSNPNIYLQIFKETDGAPLIESEKTEIKIPMLSIMAHLPKYYQYIISLENSSSAKIKEHVKMLIEKYQLKEKVIEYVIVDFGIYKMLGNTDEGGERKIANEPVLLEETDQISAKINQYIGLRFTVKNHDKAPKVCQHMVRIDHPIKDENGAISYTQSSWRQNGLSNSNIFLGWHFESEEELIAGEYKMSAFDEEGNLLVRKSFKVIV
;
A
#
# COMPACT_ATOMS: atom_id res chain seq x y z
N MET A 1 -33.52 -5.71 15.34
CA MET A 1 -32.35 -6.28 14.66
C MET A 1 -32.81 -7.54 13.96
N TYR A 2 -32.38 -7.79 12.74
CA TYR A 2 -32.68 -9.02 12.03
C TYR A 2 -31.41 -9.85 12.00
N GLU A 3 -31.46 -11.07 12.50
CA GLU A 3 -30.41 -12.07 12.26
C GLU A 3 -30.40 -12.39 10.76
N GLU A 4 -29.23 -12.65 10.16
CA GLU A 4 -29.08 -12.76 8.70
C GLU A 4 -29.90 -13.93 8.13
N TYR A 5 -29.99 -15.03 8.90
CA TYR A 5 -30.70 -16.24 8.53
C TYR A 5 -31.90 -16.52 9.43
N GLU A 6 -32.91 -17.22 8.87
CA GLU A 6 -33.95 -17.82 9.69
C GLU A 6 -33.34 -18.90 10.62
N ALA A 7 -33.80 -18.96 11.87
CA ALA A 7 -33.30 -19.94 12.84
C ALA A 7 -33.45 -21.39 12.35
N LYS A 8 -32.34 -22.13 12.32
CA LYS A 8 -32.36 -23.59 12.18
C LYS A 8 -32.75 -24.25 13.50
N TYR A 9 -32.33 -23.68 14.63
CA TYR A 9 -32.64 -24.18 15.97
C TYR A 9 -33.28 -23.09 16.81
N VAL A 10 -34.50 -23.34 17.28
CA VAL A 10 -35.19 -22.48 18.24
C VAL A 10 -35.20 -23.21 19.59
N LEU A 11 -34.52 -22.63 20.59
CA LEU A 11 -34.42 -23.16 21.94
C LEU A 11 -35.49 -22.51 22.83
N ASP A 12 -36.58 -23.24 23.05
CA ASP A 12 -37.63 -22.81 23.97
C ASP A 12 -37.16 -22.87 25.43
N TYR A 13 -37.48 -21.86 26.24
CA TYR A 13 -37.20 -21.84 27.68
C TYR A 13 -38.24 -21.05 28.48
N ASN A 14 -38.42 -21.35 29.76
CA ASN A 14 -39.20 -20.53 30.67
C ASN A 14 -38.27 -19.53 31.40
N PRO A 15 -38.46 -18.20 31.24
CA PRO A 15 -37.54 -17.20 31.77
C PRO A 15 -37.52 -17.11 33.31
N ASN A 16 -38.47 -17.74 34.00
CA ASN A 16 -38.56 -17.77 35.47
C ASN A 16 -38.25 -19.16 36.06
N ASP A 17 -37.83 -20.13 35.25
CA ASP A 17 -37.47 -21.49 35.69
C ASP A 17 -35.99 -21.79 35.46
N ILE A 18 -35.24 -21.93 36.55
CA ILE A 18 -33.80 -22.20 36.55
C ILE A 18 -33.47 -23.48 35.78
N GLU A 19 -34.24 -24.58 35.96
CA GLU A 19 -33.94 -25.85 35.27
C GLU A 19 -34.18 -25.74 33.76
N SER A 20 -35.21 -25.01 33.35
CA SER A 20 -35.47 -24.74 31.93
C SER A 20 -34.33 -23.96 31.28
N ILE A 21 -33.76 -22.98 31.99
CA ILE A 21 -32.60 -22.21 31.51
C ILE A 21 -31.36 -23.12 31.43
N ILE A 22 -31.11 -23.98 32.43
CA ILE A 22 -30.00 -24.95 32.40
C ILE A 22 -30.10 -25.88 31.18
N GLU A 23 -31.29 -26.38 30.87
CA GLU A 23 -31.49 -27.27 29.72
C GLU A 23 -31.20 -26.55 28.39
N ALA A 24 -31.69 -25.31 28.24
CA ALA A 24 -31.44 -24.48 27.06
C ALA A 24 -29.95 -24.14 26.91
N SER A 25 -29.27 -23.76 28.00
CA SER A 25 -27.81 -23.50 28.02
C SER A 25 -27.00 -24.72 27.55
N LYS A 26 -27.36 -25.93 28.02
CA LYS A 26 -26.70 -27.18 27.60
C LYS A 26 -26.92 -27.48 26.12
N LYS A 27 -28.12 -27.24 25.59
CA LYS A 27 -28.41 -27.44 24.16
C LYS A 27 -27.61 -26.45 23.30
N TYR A 28 -27.57 -25.19 23.71
CA TYR A 28 -26.79 -24.15 23.05
C TYR A 28 -25.30 -24.51 23.00
N ALA A 29 -24.68 -24.83 24.13
CA ALA A 29 -23.26 -25.21 24.19
C ALA A 29 -22.94 -26.43 23.30
N ASN A 30 -23.81 -27.44 23.30
CA ASN A 30 -23.65 -28.60 22.42
C ASN A 30 -23.73 -28.25 20.93
N LEU A 31 -24.62 -27.32 20.55
CA LEU A 31 -24.75 -26.88 19.16
C LEU A 31 -23.52 -26.09 18.71
N VAL A 32 -23.02 -25.17 19.54
CA VAL A 32 -21.80 -24.39 19.29
C VAL A 32 -20.59 -25.31 19.16
N LEU A 33 -20.31 -26.17 20.15
CA LEU A 33 -19.16 -27.07 20.12
C LEU A 33 -19.22 -28.09 18.97
N SER A 34 -20.42 -28.49 18.55
CA SER A 34 -20.59 -29.37 17.39
C SER A 34 -20.51 -28.66 16.04
N LYS A 35 -20.30 -27.33 16.01
CA LYS A 35 -20.39 -26.43 14.85
C LYS A 35 -21.75 -26.38 14.14
N ARG A 36 -22.66 -27.33 14.40
CA ARG A 36 -24.01 -27.39 13.81
C ARG A 36 -24.88 -26.16 14.10
N GLY A 37 -24.50 -25.35 15.08
CA GLY A 37 -25.14 -24.07 15.38
C GLY A 37 -24.91 -22.96 14.36
N PHE A 38 -24.07 -23.19 13.35
CA PHE A 38 -23.69 -22.20 12.34
C PHE A 38 -24.06 -22.66 10.92
N ARG A 39 -24.30 -21.71 10.02
CA ARG A 39 -24.56 -21.90 8.59
C ARG A 39 -24.00 -20.70 7.84
N ASP A 40 -23.26 -20.93 6.76
CA ASP A 40 -22.64 -19.85 5.98
C ASP A 40 -21.83 -18.89 6.87
N ASP A 41 -21.21 -19.42 7.94
CA ASP A 41 -20.48 -18.64 8.94
C ASP A 41 -21.35 -17.83 9.95
N TYR A 42 -22.68 -17.88 9.82
CA TYR A 42 -23.64 -17.23 10.72
C TYR A 42 -24.25 -18.19 11.74
N CYS A 43 -24.41 -17.75 12.98
CA CYS A 43 -25.12 -18.44 14.04
C CYS A 43 -26.61 -18.53 13.70
N VAL A 44 -27.15 -19.75 13.66
CA VAL A 44 -28.56 -20.05 13.35
C VAL A 44 -29.31 -20.60 14.58
N ILE A 45 -28.81 -20.31 15.79
CA ILE A 45 -29.44 -20.65 17.07
C ILE A 45 -30.18 -19.43 17.61
N GLN A 46 -31.50 -19.56 17.77
CA GLN A 46 -32.33 -18.56 18.43
C GLN A 46 -32.91 -19.09 19.73
N PHE A 47 -33.19 -18.18 20.66
CA PHE A 47 -33.88 -18.49 21.91
C PHE A 47 -35.30 -17.94 21.90
N LYS A 48 -36.23 -18.72 22.43
CA LYS A 48 -37.63 -18.31 22.53
C LYS A 48 -38.17 -18.47 23.95
N PRO A 49 -38.49 -17.37 24.65
CA PRO A 49 -39.06 -17.48 25.98
C PRO A 49 -40.53 -17.92 25.90
N SER A 50 -41.00 -18.68 26.90
CA SER A 50 -42.40 -19.11 27.00
C SER A 50 -43.35 -17.95 27.35
N GLU A 51 -42.80 -16.85 27.88
CA GLU A 51 -43.50 -15.63 28.27
C GLU A 51 -42.61 -14.42 27.95
N ALA A 52 -43.20 -13.29 27.57
CA ALA A 52 -42.46 -12.10 27.18
C ALA A 52 -41.57 -11.57 28.32
N ILE A 53 -40.32 -11.21 28.01
CA ILE A 53 -39.38 -10.63 28.98
C ILE A 53 -39.47 -9.11 28.89
N THR A 54 -40.02 -8.49 29.93
CA THR A 54 -40.18 -7.04 30.01
C THR A 54 -39.02 -6.37 30.76
N LYS A 55 -38.84 -5.06 30.58
CA LYS A 55 -37.77 -4.29 31.26
C LYS A 55 -37.79 -4.37 32.80
N ASP A 56 -38.97 -4.55 33.40
CA ASP A 56 -39.12 -4.57 34.86
C ASP A 56 -38.52 -5.84 35.48
N VAL A 57 -38.32 -6.88 34.68
CA VAL A 57 -37.71 -8.16 35.07
C VAL A 57 -36.28 -7.98 35.60
N PHE A 58 -35.57 -6.94 35.15
CA PHE A 58 -34.23 -6.59 35.63
C PHE A 58 -34.22 -5.58 36.77
N ALA A 59 -35.37 -5.01 37.18
CA ALA A 59 -35.43 -3.92 38.16
C ALA A 59 -34.79 -4.28 39.51
N GLU A 60 -34.89 -5.54 39.91
CA GLU A 60 -34.32 -6.07 41.16
C GLU A 60 -32.80 -6.31 41.08
N HIS A 61 -32.21 -6.27 39.87
CA HIS A 61 -30.78 -6.46 39.61
C HIS A 61 -30.12 -5.15 39.15
N ALA A 62 -29.86 -4.23 40.09
CA ALA A 62 -29.42 -2.87 39.79
C ALA A 62 -28.24 -2.74 38.80
N LYS A 63 -27.25 -3.64 38.87
CA LYS A 63 -26.10 -3.66 37.93
C LYS A 63 -26.54 -4.03 36.51
N LEU A 64 -27.24 -5.15 36.37
CA LEU A 64 -27.75 -5.65 35.10
C LEU A 64 -28.77 -4.69 34.48
N ASN A 65 -29.67 -4.14 35.30
CA ASN A 65 -30.63 -3.11 34.88
C ASN A 65 -29.94 -1.87 34.31
N LYS A 66 -28.84 -1.42 34.94
CA LYS A 66 -28.08 -0.27 34.44
C LYS A 66 -27.46 -0.58 33.06
N LEU A 67 -26.87 -1.76 32.90
CA LEU A 67 -26.23 -2.20 31.66
C LEU A 67 -27.23 -2.35 30.50
N VAL A 68 -28.37 -3.01 30.76
CA VAL A 68 -29.43 -3.17 29.75
C VAL A 68 -30.00 -1.81 29.34
N LYS A 69 -30.22 -0.89 30.30
CA LYS A 69 -30.74 0.46 30.02
C LYS A 69 -29.77 1.38 29.31
N SER A 70 -28.46 1.21 29.48
CA SER A 70 -27.47 2.05 28.81
C SER A 70 -27.24 1.66 27.35
N LYS A 71 -27.47 0.39 27.00
CA LYS A 71 -27.11 -0.15 25.69
C LYS A 71 -28.29 -0.32 24.73
N TYR A 72 -29.51 -0.53 25.22
CA TYR A 72 -30.67 -0.86 24.37
C TYR A 72 -31.81 0.15 24.49
N ASP A 73 -32.62 0.26 23.43
CA ASP A 73 -33.79 1.14 23.39
C ASP A 73 -34.85 0.65 24.39
N THR A 74 -35.03 1.40 25.46
CA THR A 74 -35.98 1.08 26.56
C THR A 74 -37.41 1.55 26.30
N THR A 75 -37.70 2.06 25.09
CA THR A 75 -39.05 2.51 24.72
C THR A 75 -40.01 1.36 24.41
N THR A 76 -39.50 0.17 24.07
CA THR A 76 -40.30 -1.06 23.91
C THR A 76 -40.62 -1.71 25.26
N GLU A 77 -41.83 -2.26 25.42
CA GLU A 77 -42.20 -3.03 26.63
C GLU A 77 -41.66 -4.46 26.59
N ASN A 78 -41.54 -5.05 25.39
CA ASN A 78 -40.95 -6.37 25.15
C ASN A 78 -39.51 -6.23 24.66
N LEU A 79 -38.56 -6.82 25.39
CA LEU A 79 -37.14 -6.74 25.04
C LEU A 79 -36.75 -7.63 23.86
N GLU A 80 -37.58 -8.63 23.52
CA GLU A 80 -37.41 -9.47 22.32
C GLU A 80 -37.39 -8.65 21.01
N ASP A 81 -38.01 -7.46 21.00
CA ASP A 81 -38.04 -6.58 19.81
C ASP A 81 -36.76 -5.73 19.67
N SER A 82 -35.93 -5.67 20.71
CA SER A 82 -34.83 -4.70 20.86
C SER A 82 -33.45 -5.31 21.10
N MET A 83 -33.36 -6.61 21.40
CA MET A 83 -32.13 -7.32 21.71
C MET A 83 -32.02 -8.60 20.87
N LEU A 84 -30.79 -9.03 20.58
CA LEU A 84 -30.55 -10.37 20.03
C LEU A 84 -31.07 -11.44 21.00
N THR A 85 -31.66 -12.51 20.45
CA THR A 85 -32.32 -13.54 21.27
C THR A 85 -31.33 -14.24 22.22
N GLU A 86 -30.10 -14.44 21.76
CA GLU A 86 -28.97 -14.95 22.54
C GLU A 86 -28.63 -14.01 23.71
N THR A 87 -28.42 -12.71 23.43
CA THR A 87 -28.10 -11.71 24.45
C THR A 87 -29.18 -11.62 25.51
N LEU A 88 -30.46 -11.64 25.10
CA LEU A 88 -31.59 -11.60 26.02
C LEU A 88 -31.68 -12.85 26.91
N PHE A 89 -31.42 -14.03 26.35
CA PHE A 89 -31.42 -15.28 27.11
C PHE A 89 -30.36 -15.27 28.22
N PHE A 90 -29.12 -14.92 27.90
CA PHE A 90 -28.05 -14.88 28.91
C PHE A 90 -28.20 -13.71 29.88
N ALA A 91 -28.68 -12.54 29.43
CA ALA A 91 -29.07 -11.46 30.35
C ALA A 91 -30.12 -11.96 31.36
N ASN A 92 -31.12 -12.72 30.91
CA ASN A 92 -32.11 -13.33 31.80
C ASN A 92 -31.47 -14.35 32.76
N ALA A 93 -30.57 -15.21 32.29
CA ALA A 93 -29.86 -16.17 33.14
C ALA A 93 -29.05 -15.49 34.26
N LEU A 94 -28.44 -14.33 33.98
CA LEU A 94 -27.64 -13.56 34.96
C LEU A 94 -28.46 -12.95 36.11
N ARG A 95 -29.80 -13.01 36.04
CA ARG A 95 -30.68 -12.68 37.18
C ARG A 95 -30.58 -13.72 38.31
N PHE A 96 -30.18 -14.96 38.00
CA PHE A 96 -30.13 -16.05 38.96
C PHE A 96 -28.67 -16.34 39.34
N PRO A 97 -28.20 -15.96 40.54
CA PRO A 97 -26.84 -16.27 40.98
C PRO A 97 -26.53 -17.78 40.96
N GLU A 98 -27.54 -18.64 41.11
CA GLU A 98 -27.41 -20.09 41.02
C GLU A 98 -26.96 -20.57 39.63
N LEU A 99 -27.15 -19.76 38.59
CA LEU A 99 -26.72 -20.04 37.23
C LEU A 99 -25.31 -19.54 36.91
N GLU A 100 -24.58 -18.91 37.84
CA GLU A 100 -23.24 -18.37 37.60
C GLU A 100 -22.30 -19.43 37.00
N GLU A 101 -22.19 -20.61 37.63
CA GLU A 101 -21.31 -21.69 37.14
C GLU A 101 -21.79 -22.29 35.81
N VAL A 102 -23.11 -22.25 35.54
CA VAL A 102 -23.67 -22.74 34.27
C VAL A 102 -23.31 -21.78 33.14
N VAL A 103 -23.51 -20.48 33.33
CA VAL A 103 -23.14 -19.45 32.35
C VAL A 103 -21.63 -19.41 32.14
N LYS A 104 -20.85 -19.56 33.22
CA LYS A 104 -19.39 -19.70 33.13
C LYS A 104 -18.98 -20.89 32.26
N SER A 105 -19.56 -22.07 32.48
CA SER A 105 -19.27 -23.26 31.66
C SER A 105 -19.59 -23.03 30.19
N VAL A 106 -20.72 -22.38 29.88
CA VAL A 106 -21.06 -22.05 28.49
C VAL A 106 -20.08 -21.04 27.89
N ALA A 107 -19.63 -20.05 28.66
CA ALA A 107 -18.62 -19.10 28.21
C ALA A 107 -17.28 -19.79 27.93
N GLU A 108 -16.88 -20.78 28.73
CA GLU A 108 -15.71 -21.63 28.47
C GLU A 108 -15.87 -22.44 27.17
N ASP A 109 -17.06 -22.96 26.88
CA ASP A 109 -17.37 -23.69 25.63
C ASP A 109 -17.33 -22.76 24.40
N VAL A 110 -17.87 -21.53 24.53
CA VAL A 110 -17.82 -20.51 23.47
C VAL A 110 -16.38 -20.07 23.18
N VAL A 111 -15.59 -19.81 24.22
CA VAL A 111 -14.16 -19.48 24.07
C VAL A 111 -13.38 -20.65 23.45
N THR A 112 -13.76 -21.88 23.78
CA THR A 112 -13.16 -23.07 23.15
C THR A 112 -13.47 -23.09 21.66
N PHE A 113 -14.73 -22.86 21.27
CA PHE A 113 -15.12 -22.77 19.87
C PHE A 113 -14.38 -21.64 19.14
N SER A 114 -14.37 -20.41 19.66
CA SER A 114 -13.73 -19.28 18.98
C SER A 114 -12.26 -19.57 18.72
N ARG A 115 -11.54 -20.10 19.71
CA ARG A 115 -10.12 -20.45 19.60
C ARG A 115 -9.83 -21.64 18.69
N GLU A 116 -10.75 -22.61 18.60
CA GLU A 116 -10.64 -23.75 17.68
C GLU A 116 -10.94 -23.41 16.22
N THR A 117 -11.75 -22.37 16.03
CA THR A 117 -12.08 -21.79 14.72
C THR A 117 -10.96 -20.86 14.29
N ASN A 118 -10.51 -19.96 15.18
CA ASN A 118 -9.46 -18.96 14.91
C ASN A 118 -9.67 -18.24 13.58
N ASP A 119 -10.93 -17.88 13.30
CA ASP A 119 -11.35 -17.05 12.18
C ASP A 119 -12.67 -16.36 12.56
N SER A 120 -12.66 -15.03 12.68
CA SER A 120 -13.89 -14.33 13.08
C SER A 120 -14.90 -14.25 11.95
N SER A 121 -14.52 -14.52 10.69
CA SER A 121 -15.50 -14.62 9.60
C SER A 121 -16.48 -15.76 9.86
N GLU A 122 -16.03 -16.88 10.46
CA GLU A 122 -16.82 -18.05 10.89
C GLU A 122 -17.67 -17.83 12.18
N MET A 123 -17.81 -16.58 12.66
CA MET A 123 -18.33 -16.28 14.00
C MET A 123 -19.46 -15.23 14.00
N TRP A 124 -20.25 -15.13 12.94
CA TRP A 124 -21.21 -14.02 12.75
C TRP A 124 -22.59 -14.35 13.34
N ILE A 125 -23.38 -13.36 13.73
CA ILE A 125 -24.85 -13.47 13.88
C ILE A 125 -25.53 -12.78 12.69
N ASN A 126 -24.98 -11.63 12.29
CA ASN A 126 -25.36 -10.85 11.13
C ASN A 126 -24.11 -10.17 10.57
N CYS A 127 -24.27 -9.33 9.53
CA CYS A 127 -23.15 -8.67 8.88
C CYS A 127 -22.42 -7.58 9.70
N GLU A 128 -22.85 -7.34 10.95
CA GLU A 128 -22.31 -6.29 11.82
C GLU A 128 -21.91 -6.83 13.22
N GLU A 129 -22.43 -7.99 13.66
CA GLU A 129 -22.31 -8.45 15.04
C GLU A 129 -21.78 -9.90 15.15
N PRO A 130 -20.70 -10.14 15.92
CA PRO A 130 -20.22 -11.49 16.23
C PRO A 130 -21.15 -12.19 17.22
N PHE A 131 -21.22 -13.51 17.11
CA PHE A 131 -21.91 -14.32 18.09
C PHE A 131 -21.27 -14.20 19.47
N ALA A 132 -22.07 -14.32 20.52
CA ALA A 132 -21.68 -14.32 21.92
C ALA A 132 -20.98 -13.09 22.53
N LEU A 133 -20.42 -12.18 21.73
CA LEU A 133 -19.64 -11.05 22.24
C LEU A 133 -20.43 -10.20 23.25
N GLU A 134 -21.67 -9.84 22.90
CA GLU A 134 -22.48 -8.97 23.74
C GLU A 134 -22.78 -9.57 25.10
N TRP A 135 -23.16 -10.85 25.15
CA TRP A 135 -23.53 -11.48 26.41
C TRP A 135 -22.30 -11.87 27.25
N LEU A 136 -21.16 -12.18 26.62
CA LEU A 136 -19.88 -12.32 27.32
C LEU A 136 -19.47 -11.01 28.00
N MET A 137 -19.70 -9.88 27.34
CA MET A 137 -19.48 -8.56 27.94
C MET A 137 -20.43 -8.30 29.12
N LEU A 138 -21.71 -8.67 29.00
CA LEU A 138 -22.66 -8.59 30.13
C LEU A 138 -22.23 -9.49 31.29
N PHE A 139 -21.79 -10.72 31.01
CA PHE A 139 -21.32 -11.67 32.01
C PHE A 139 -20.09 -11.14 32.75
N ALA A 140 -19.09 -10.63 32.01
CA ALA A 140 -17.91 -9.99 32.56
C ALA A 140 -18.24 -8.73 33.37
N SER A 141 -19.30 -8.01 33.02
CA SER A 141 -19.73 -6.82 33.76
C SER A 141 -20.46 -7.15 35.08
N VAL A 142 -21.19 -8.28 35.11
CA VAL A 142 -21.84 -8.77 36.35
C VAL A 142 -20.82 -9.45 37.26
N TYR A 143 -19.92 -10.25 36.69
CA TYR A 143 -18.87 -11.01 37.38
C TYR A 143 -17.47 -10.71 36.82
N PRO A 144 -16.84 -9.58 37.22
CA PRO A 144 -15.55 -9.13 36.66
C PRO A 144 -14.42 -10.15 36.68
N LYS A 145 -14.38 -11.04 37.68
CA LYS A 145 -13.43 -12.17 37.77
C LYS A 145 -13.41 -13.09 36.54
N TYR A 146 -14.45 -13.09 35.72
CA TYR A 146 -14.55 -13.86 34.48
C TYR A 146 -14.28 -13.04 33.21
N GLY A 147 -13.87 -11.77 33.33
CA GLY A 147 -13.51 -10.93 32.18
C GLY A 147 -12.39 -11.51 31.31
N TYR A 148 -11.60 -12.46 31.84
CA TYR A 148 -10.63 -13.20 31.04
C TYR A 148 -11.28 -14.06 29.95
N LEU A 149 -12.54 -14.50 30.10
CA LEU A 149 -13.27 -15.21 29.05
C LEU A 149 -13.65 -14.27 27.90
N LEU A 150 -13.99 -13.01 28.20
CA LEU A 150 -14.18 -11.98 27.17
C LEU A 150 -12.85 -11.70 26.44
N GLY A 151 -11.75 -11.56 27.17
CA GLY A 151 -10.42 -11.42 26.56
C GLY A 151 -10.07 -12.60 25.65
N SER A 152 -10.25 -13.83 26.13
CA SER A 152 -9.94 -15.05 25.37
C SER A 152 -10.86 -15.33 24.18
N PHE A 153 -12.00 -14.65 24.07
CA PHE A 153 -12.88 -14.73 22.91
C PHE A 153 -12.26 -14.05 21.68
N PHE A 154 -11.49 -12.97 21.88
CA PHE A 154 -10.79 -12.26 20.82
C PHE A 154 -9.57 -13.05 20.34
N ILE A 155 -9.74 -13.66 19.17
CA ILE A 155 -8.75 -14.49 18.49
C ILE A 155 -7.82 -13.66 17.57
N PRO A 156 -6.60 -14.14 17.26
CA PRO A 156 -5.66 -13.44 16.38
C PRO A 156 -6.14 -13.17 14.95
N TYR A 157 -6.89 -14.09 14.32
CA TYR A 157 -7.43 -13.88 12.98
C TYR A 157 -8.83 -13.28 13.12
N TRP A 158 -8.87 -11.94 13.22
CA TRP A 158 -10.09 -11.15 13.37
C TRP A 158 -10.25 -10.25 12.15
N ASP A 159 -11.45 -10.21 11.60
CA ASP A 159 -11.88 -9.35 10.51
C ASP A 159 -12.03 -7.91 11.04
N ASP A 160 -10.94 -7.15 10.95
CA ASP A 160 -10.89 -5.74 11.29
C ASP A 160 -11.35 -4.83 10.14
N GLU A 161 -11.67 -5.37 8.96
CA GLU A 161 -12.26 -4.60 7.86
C GLU A 161 -13.79 -4.49 8.02
N HIS A 162 -14.43 -5.57 8.45
CA HIS A 162 -15.89 -5.66 8.54
C HIS A 162 -16.43 -5.74 9.99
N MET A 163 -15.62 -6.16 10.97
CA MET A 163 -16.01 -6.18 12.40
C MET A 163 -15.17 -5.33 13.38
N PRO A 164 -14.65 -4.16 12.99
CA PRO A 164 -13.67 -3.46 13.83
C PRO A 164 -14.26 -2.87 15.13
N ASP A 165 -15.54 -2.49 15.16
CA ASP A 165 -16.23 -1.99 16.38
C ASP A 165 -16.26 -3.04 17.50
N SER A 166 -16.21 -4.33 17.13
CA SER A 166 -16.20 -5.42 18.11
C SER A 166 -14.94 -5.36 18.99
N LEU A 167 -13.80 -4.91 18.45
CA LEU A 167 -12.53 -4.81 19.17
C LEU A 167 -12.59 -3.76 20.29
N GLU A 168 -13.49 -2.77 20.20
CA GLU A 168 -13.72 -1.77 21.24
C GLU A 168 -14.42 -2.31 22.49
N SER A 169 -15.07 -3.48 22.40
CA SER A 169 -15.87 -4.03 23.50
C SER A 169 -15.02 -4.33 24.74
N LEU A 170 -13.80 -4.85 24.55
CA LEU A 170 -12.89 -5.14 25.66
C LEU A 170 -12.36 -3.85 26.31
N SER A 171 -12.09 -2.82 25.50
CA SER A 171 -11.67 -1.49 25.97
C SER A 171 -12.79 -0.80 26.77
N SER A 172 -14.00 -0.77 26.21
CA SER A 172 -15.21 -0.25 26.85
C SER A 172 -15.47 -0.92 28.21
N TRP A 173 -15.27 -2.24 28.29
CA TRP A 173 -15.37 -2.97 29.55
C TRP A 173 -14.25 -2.56 30.52
N SER A 174 -13.00 -2.48 30.08
CA SER A 174 -11.90 -2.07 30.97
C SER A 174 -12.04 -0.64 31.49
N ASP A 175 -12.54 0.30 30.69
CA ASP A 175 -12.78 1.69 31.10
C ASP A 175 -13.83 1.79 32.22
N GLN A 176 -14.83 0.92 32.20
CA GLN A 176 -15.84 0.86 33.27
C GLN A 176 -15.24 0.44 34.63
N PHE A 177 -14.23 -0.42 34.63
CA PHE A 177 -13.67 -1.04 35.84
C PHE A 177 -12.28 -0.48 36.25
N GLY A 178 -11.63 0.28 35.37
CA GLY A 178 -10.27 0.78 35.55
C GLY A 178 -9.22 -0.34 35.65
N ILE A 179 -7.98 0.03 36.00
CA ILE A 179 -6.88 -0.92 36.17
C ILE A 179 -7.01 -1.64 37.51
N ASN A 180 -7.28 -2.95 37.45
CA ASN A 180 -7.37 -3.85 38.60
C ASN A 180 -6.96 -5.28 38.21
N SER A 181 -6.98 -6.23 39.16
CA SER A 181 -6.55 -7.61 38.89
C SER A 181 -7.34 -8.32 37.79
N ASP A 182 -8.64 -8.04 37.69
CA ASP A 182 -9.53 -8.69 36.73
C ASP A 182 -9.30 -8.14 35.31
N THR A 183 -9.14 -6.82 35.17
CA THR A 183 -8.84 -6.19 33.88
C THR A 183 -7.43 -6.49 33.38
N ILE A 184 -6.43 -6.56 34.28
CA ILE A 184 -5.09 -7.07 33.95
C ILE A 184 -5.16 -8.53 33.48
N LYS A 185 -5.97 -9.37 34.15
CA LYS A 185 -6.14 -10.77 33.75
C LYS A 185 -6.79 -10.88 32.36
N ALA A 186 -7.81 -10.07 32.06
CA ALA A 186 -8.41 -10.04 30.73
C ALA A 186 -7.42 -9.64 29.64
N TYR A 187 -6.60 -8.60 29.88
CA TYR A 187 -5.54 -8.19 28.96
C TYR A 187 -4.54 -9.33 28.68
N CYS A 188 -4.11 -10.07 29.70
CA CYS A 188 -3.19 -11.21 29.55
C CYS A 188 -3.79 -12.40 28.78
N TYR A 189 -5.11 -12.57 28.83
CA TYR A 189 -5.84 -13.69 28.24
C TYR A 189 -6.36 -13.40 26.83
N CYS A 190 -6.16 -12.18 26.32
CA CYS A 190 -6.50 -11.76 24.97
C CYS A 190 -5.34 -12.03 24.01
N ASP A 191 -5.58 -12.78 22.93
CA ASP A 191 -4.54 -13.14 21.95
C ASP A 191 -4.50 -12.15 20.79
N ASN A 192 -5.60 -11.46 20.53
CA ASN A 192 -5.70 -10.42 19.53
C ASN A 192 -4.93 -9.14 19.93
N SER A 193 -3.92 -8.76 19.13
CA SER A 193 -3.11 -7.56 19.40
C SER A 193 -3.90 -6.27 19.22
N SER A 194 -4.78 -6.18 18.22
CA SER A 194 -5.62 -5.01 17.97
C SER A 194 -6.54 -4.72 19.16
N ALA A 195 -7.25 -5.72 19.70
CA ALA A 195 -8.09 -5.55 20.89
C ALA A 195 -7.27 -5.08 22.10
N ARG A 196 -6.05 -5.61 22.30
CA ARG A 196 -5.14 -5.14 23.37
C ARG A 196 -4.69 -3.70 23.15
N LYS A 197 -4.38 -3.29 21.92
CA LYS A 197 -4.04 -1.90 21.57
C LYS A 197 -5.22 -0.95 21.81
N VAL A 198 -6.43 -1.35 21.43
CA VAL A 198 -7.64 -0.56 21.69
C VAL A 198 -7.91 -0.43 23.20
N MET A 199 -7.66 -1.47 24.00
CA MET A 199 -7.67 -1.34 25.48
C MET A 199 -6.66 -0.29 25.98
N LEU A 200 -5.49 -0.17 25.35
CA LEU A 200 -4.47 0.80 25.70
C LEU A 200 -4.74 2.21 25.15
N GLY A 201 -5.84 2.41 24.40
CA GLY A 201 -6.26 3.71 23.88
C GLY A 201 -5.74 4.08 22.50
N PHE A 202 -5.37 3.10 21.68
CA PHE A 202 -4.98 3.33 20.28
C PHE A 202 -6.20 3.18 19.36
N ASP A 203 -6.38 4.14 18.46
CA ASP A 203 -7.33 4.05 17.36
C ASP A 203 -6.75 3.14 16.26
N ILE A 204 -7.51 2.13 15.86
CA ILE A 204 -7.16 1.20 14.78
C ILE A 204 -7.65 1.67 13.40
N TYR A 205 -8.49 2.71 13.35
CA TYR A 205 -9.08 3.26 12.13
C TYR A 205 -8.35 4.50 11.59
N GLY A 206 -7.54 5.15 12.44
CA GLY A 206 -6.75 6.31 12.05
C GLY A 206 -5.49 5.90 11.28
N TYR A 207 -5.26 6.50 10.11
CA TYR A 207 -3.93 6.53 9.47
C TYR A 207 -2.87 7.26 10.33
N SER A 208 -3.27 7.80 11.49
CA SER A 208 -2.39 8.29 12.53
C SER A 208 -2.60 7.45 13.80
N PHE A 209 -1.50 6.97 14.40
CA PHE A 209 -1.47 6.36 15.74
C PHE A 209 -1.73 7.42 16.84
N GLU A 210 -2.72 8.29 16.65
CA GLU A 210 -3.06 9.33 17.60
C GLU A 210 -3.68 8.69 18.85
N LYS A 211 -3.05 8.98 19.99
CA LYS A 211 -3.49 8.50 21.30
C LYS A 211 -4.85 9.12 21.64
N VAL A 212 -5.87 8.29 21.78
CA VAL A 212 -7.16 8.69 22.36
C VAL A 212 -6.97 8.80 23.88
N ASP A 213 -7.65 9.73 24.55
CA ASP A 213 -7.62 9.85 26.02
C ASP A 213 -7.98 8.50 26.66
N CYS A 214 -6.99 7.81 27.26
CA CYS A 214 -7.14 6.44 27.75
C CYS A 214 -6.97 6.34 29.26
N HIS A 215 -7.83 5.54 29.91
CA HIS A 215 -7.80 5.31 31.35
C HIS A 215 -7.07 4.00 31.75
N PHE A 216 -6.49 3.29 30.78
CA PHE A 216 -5.88 1.97 30.94
C PHE A 216 -4.36 1.94 30.64
N ASP A 217 -3.61 2.93 31.15
CA ASP A 217 -2.14 2.97 31.05
C ASP A 217 -1.47 1.98 32.02
N LEU A 218 -1.34 0.72 31.57
CA LEU A 218 -0.73 -0.36 32.35
C LEU A 218 0.75 -0.14 32.64
N ILE A 219 1.52 0.45 31.72
CA ILE A 219 2.96 0.65 31.92
C ILE A 219 3.24 1.67 33.02
N THR A 220 2.48 2.78 33.07
CA THR A 220 2.54 3.73 34.18
C THR A 220 2.11 3.08 35.49
N HIS A 221 1.04 2.27 35.46
CA HIS A 221 0.57 1.56 36.65
C HIS A 221 1.62 0.59 37.20
N PHE A 222 2.26 -0.22 36.35
CA PHE A 222 3.32 -1.15 36.74
C PHE A 222 4.57 -0.45 37.30
N ARG A 223 4.95 0.71 36.75
CA ARG A 223 6.05 1.53 37.28
C ARG A 223 5.76 2.09 38.68
N ASN A 224 4.49 2.40 38.97
CA ASN A 224 4.06 2.96 40.25
C ASN A 224 3.75 1.90 41.31
N ASP A 225 3.33 0.70 40.89
CA ASP A 225 3.01 -0.42 41.77
C ASP A 225 3.70 -1.73 41.33
N PRO A 226 4.88 -2.05 41.88
CA PRO A 226 5.59 -3.28 41.58
C PRO A 226 4.80 -4.55 41.88
N SER A 227 3.84 -4.52 42.81
CA SER A 227 3.03 -5.69 43.15
C SER A 227 2.05 -6.05 42.03
N SER A 228 1.53 -5.05 41.31
CA SER A 228 0.71 -5.24 40.12
C SER A 228 1.53 -5.80 38.94
N TYR A 229 2.79 -5.40 38.79
CA TYR A 229 3.69 -5.99 37.79
C TYR A 229 4.04 -7.45 38.09
N ASP A 230 4.28 -7.80 39.36
CA ASP A 230 4.45 -9.19 39.78
C ASP A 230 3.19 -10.03 39.58
N PHE A 231 2.00 -9.44 39.79
CA PHE A 231 0.74 -10.07 39.46
C PHE A 231 0.61 -10.33 37.95
N PHE A 232 0.92 -9.34 37.10
CA PHE A 232 0.94 -9.48 35.64
C PHE A 232 1.82 -10.65 35.17
N LYS A 233 3.07 -10.75 35.64
CA LYS A 233 3.99 -11.86 35.30
C LYS A 233 3.44 -13.22 35.72
N LYS A 234 2.85 -13.32 36.92
CA LYS A 234 2.22 -14.56 37.40
C LYS A 234 1.00 -14.94 36.57
N THR A 235 0.21 -13.95 36.17
CA THR A 235 -0.99 -14.14 35.37
C THR A 235 -0.65 -14.57 33.95
N LEU A 236 0.41 -14.03 33.32
CA LEU A 236 0.92 -14.54 32.04
C LEU A 236 1.38 -16.00 32.17
N ALA A 237 2.12 -16.33 33.23
CA ALA A 237 2.55 -17.72 33.47
C ALA A 237 1.35 -18.68 33.64
N GLU A 238 0.35 -18.29 34.43
CA GLU A 238 -0.91 -19.02 34.58
C GLU A 238 -1.62 -19.18 33.23
N ARG A 239 -1.75 -18.09 32.46
CA ARG A 239 -2.38 -18.05 31.15
C ARG A 239 -1.75 -19.05 30.20
N PHE A 240 -0.44 -18.95 29.94
CA PHE A 240 0.24 -19.84 28.97
C PHE A 240 0.28 -21.30 29.42
N LYS A 241 0.05 -21.58 30.71
CA LYS A 241 -0.14 -22.93 31.22
C LYS A 241 -1.53 -23.49 30.92
N THR A 242 -2.55 -22.66 31.05
CA THR A 242 -3.96 -23.06 30.90
C THR A 242 -4.46 -23.01 29.47
N LEU A 243 -4.03 -22.02 28.70
CA LEU A 243 -4.41 -21.74 27.33
C LEU A 243 -3.13 -21.43 26.54
N PRO A 244 -2.73 -22.28 25.57
CA PRO A 244 -1.58 -22.01 24.70
C PRO A 244 -1.78 -20.72 23.89
N PHE A 245 -0.70 -20.06 23.46
CA PHE A 245 -0.83 -18.92 22.54
C PHE A 245 -1.38 -19.38 21.19
N LEU A 246 -2.39 -18.67 20.67
CA LEU A 246 -2.97 -18.92 19.36
C LEU A 246 -2.19 -18.12 18.31
N GLN A 247 -1.77 -18.77 17.23
CA GLN A 247 -1.01 -18.11 16.16
C GLN A 247 -1.98 -17.55 15.12
N HIS A 248 -1.61 -16.43 14.49
CA HIS A 248 -2.43 -15.81 13.46
C HIS A 248 -2.51 -16.66 12.18
N THR A 249 -1.40 -17.28 11.76
CA THR A 249 -1.35 -18.08 10.52
C THR A 249 -0.26 -19.17 10.59
N ASP A 250 -0.34 -20.15 9.68
CA ASP A 250 0.70 -21.16 9.46
C ASP A 250 1.83 -20.67 8.53
N ASP A 251 1.74 -19.43 8.02
CA ASP A 251 2.81 -18.76 7.29
C ASP A 251 3.96 -18.37 8.23
N GLU A 252 5.17 -18.82 7.91
CA GLU A 252 6.40 -18.55 8.67
C GLU A 252 6.69 -17.05 8.82
N ARG A 253 6.28 -16.22 7.85
CA ARG A 253 6.52 -14.77 7.85
C ARG A 253 5.79 -14.03 8.97
N TYR A 254 4.66 -14.56 9.41
CA TYR A 254 3.77 -13.95 10.41
C TYR A 254 3.70 -14.81 11.68
N TYR A 255 4.60 -15.79 11.81
CA TYR A 255 4.65 -16.66 12.98
C TYR A 255 5.28 -15.93 14.17
N ILE A 256 4.59 -15.94 15.30
CA ILE A 256 5.02 -15.21 16.49
C ILE A 256 5.82 -16.16 17.38
N GLU A 257 7.15 -16.04 17.32
CA GLU A 257 8.07 -16.85 18.13
C GLU A 257 8.11 -16.43 19.60
N ASN A 258 7.86 -15.15 19.89
CA ASN A 258 7.90 -14.62 21.26
C ASN A 258 6.74 -13.65 21.51
N PRO A 259 5.55 -14.13 21.95
CA PRO A 259 4.40 -13.27 22.17
C PRO A 259 4.60 -12.26 23.33
N ILE A 260 5.58 -12.49 24.21
CA ILE A 260 5.94 -11.51 25.25
C ILE A 260 6.55 -10.26 24.63
N LYS A 261 7.30 -10.40 23.53
CA LYS A 261 7.88 -9.28 22.80
C LYS A 261 6.78 -8.33 22.31
N GLU A 262 5.74 -8.87 21.68
CA GLU A 262 4.61 -8.07 21.19
C GLU A 262 3.87 -7.36 22.31
N ILE A 263 3.53 -8.08 23.40
CA ILE A 263 2.86 -7.49 24.57
C ILE A 263 3.70 -6.35 25.17
N VAL A 264 5.02 -6.51 25.25
CA VAL A 264 5.91 -5.47 25.78
C VAL A 264 6.00 -4.27 24.84
N ILE A 265 6.08 -4.48 23.52
CA ILE A 265 6.06 -3.41 22.53
C ILE A 265 4.74 -2.63 22.63
N GLU A 266 3.59 -3.31 22.65
CA GLU A 266 2.27 -2.68 22.78
C GLU A 266 2.17 -1.80 24.03
N LEU A 267 2.66 -2.30 25.18
CA LEU A 267 2.69 -1.53 26.42
C LEU A 267 3.66 -0.33 26.36
N LEU A 268 4.80 -0.47 25.67
CA LEU A 268 5.75 0.64 25.45
C LEU A 268 5.17 1.74 24.56
N MET A 269 4.35 1.40 23.57
CA MET A 269 3.74 2.36 22.63
C MET A 269 2.99 3.47 23.37
N VAL A 270 2.45 3.20 24.57
CA VAL A 270 1.72 4.19 25.39
C VAL A 270 2.58 5.40 25.77
N HIS A 271 3.89 5.20 25.90
CA HIS A 271 4.89 6.24 26.21
C HIS A 271 5.79 6.61 25.02
N HIS A 272 5.95 5.70 24.07
CA HIS A 272 6.83 5.84 22.91
C HIS A 272 6.04 5.44 21.65
N PRO A 273 5.08 6.25 21.16
CA PRO A 273 4.29 5.87 20.00
C PRO A 273 5.19 5.58 18.79
N GLU A 274 4.78 4.60 17.97
CA GLU A 274 5.49 4.21 16.76
C GLU A 274 5.36 5.32 15.70
N GLU A 275 6.49 5.89 15.26
CA GLU A 275 6.51 6.97 14.27
C GLU A 275 6.97 6.43 12.90
N GLY A 276 6.01 6.03 12.07
CA GLY A 276 6.21 5.80 10.62
C GLY A 276 6.79 4.44 10.21
N ASP A 277 7.00 4.27 8.89
CA ASP A 277 7.39 3.00 8.24
C ASP A 277 8.84 2.56 8.50
N ASP A 278 9.65 3.39 9.18
CA ASP A 278 11.07 3.13 9.51
C ASP A 278 11.27 2.65 10.97
N PHE A 279 10.32 1.88 11.51
CA PHE A 279 10.38 1.36 12.89
C PHE A 279 11.63 0.47 13.11
N ASP A 280 12.64 1.01 13.80
CA ASP A 280 13.81 0.25 14.25
C ASP A 280 13.49 -0.45 15.58
N GLU A 281 12.99 -1.69 15.48
CA GLU A 281 12.66 -2.53 16.63
C GLU A 281 13.83 -2.66 17.63
N ILE A 282 15.09 -2.70 17.15
CA ILE A 282 16.25 -2.88 18.03
C ILE A 282 16.44 -1.66 18.90
N GLU A 283 16.42 -0.46 18.31
CA GLU A 283 16.52 0.79 19.08
C GLU A 283 15.33 0.94 20.03
N TYR A 284 14.13 0.61 19.54
CA TYR A 284 12.90 0.73 20.32
C TYR A 284 12.92 -0.14 21.58
N LEU A 285 13.45 -1.37 21.50
CA LEU A 285 13.56 -2.28 22.64
C LEU A 285 14.64 -1.89 23.67
N GLU A 286 15.49 -0.90 23.37
CA GLU A 286 16.45 -0.35 24.35
C GLU A 286 15.80 0.69 25.28
N HIS A 287 14.56 1.14 25.00
CA HIS A 287 13.82 2.00 25.91
C HIS A 287 13.55 1.29 27.25
N THR A 288 13.52 2.07 28.33
CA THR A 288 13.21 1.55 29.67
C THR A 288 11.75 1.09 29.71
N PHE A 289 11.51 -0.17 30.06
CA PHE A 289 10.16 -0.70 30.25
C PHE A 289 9.67 -0.43 31.68
N ILE A 290 10.01 -1.25 32.68
CA ILE A 290 9.69 -0.99 34.10
C ILE A 290 10.91 -0.49 34.86
N HIS A 291 11.96 -1.31 34.95
CA HIS A 291 13.21 -0.94 35.63
C HIS A 291 14.46 -1.14 34.76
N LYS A 292 14.34 -1.93 33.70
CA LYS A 292 15.39 -2.27 32.74
C LYS A 292 14.95 -1.90 31.32
N SER A 293 15.83 -2.13 30.33
CA SER A 293 15.40 -2.03 28.93
C SER A 293 14.33 -3.07 28.62
N ALA A 294 13.44 -2.77 27.67
CA ALA A 294 12.37 -3.67 27.28
C ALA A 294 12.92 -5.02 26.81
N ARG A 295 14.06 -5.01 26.10
CA ARG A 295 14.78 -6.23 25.71
C ARG A 295 15.11 -7.13 26.89
N GLU A 296 15.69 -6.57 27.95
CA GLU A 296 16.07 -7.35 29.15
C GLU A 296 14.83 -7.88 29.89
N GLU A 297 13.75 -7.09 29.96
CA GLU A 297 12.50 -7.51 30.61
C GLU A 297 11.79 -8.61 29.80
N ILE A 298 11.81 -8.55 28.47
CA ILE A 298 11.28 -9.62 27.60
C ILE A 298 11.98 -10.93 27.91
N ASP A 299 13.33 -10.94 27.91
CA ASP A 299 14.12 -12.13 28.19
C ASP A 299 13.81 -12.70 29.59
N GLU A 300 13.65 -11.83 30.60
CA GLU A 300 13.35 -12.24 31.98
C GLU A 300 11.92 -12.78 32.16
N ILE A 301 10.93 -12.13 31.56
CA ILE A 301 9.53 -12.59 31.60
C ILE A 301 9.40 -13.92 30.85
N THR A 302 9.95 -14.02 29.64
CA THR A 302 9.91 -15.25 28.83
C THR A 302 10.54 -16.39 29.61
N LYS A 303 11.75 -16.20 30.13
CA LYS A 303 12.44 -17.22 30.92
C LYS A 303 11.66 -17.60 32.18
N TYR A 304 11.09 -16.63 32.90
CA TYR A 304 10.29 -16.91 34.09
C TYR A 304 9.07 -17.79 33.77
N ILE A 305 8.35 -17.49 32.68
CA ILE A 305 7.18 -18.26 32.25
C ILE A 305 7.58 -19.68 31.86
N GLU A 306 8.64 -19.84 31.06
CA GLU A 306 9.14 -21.15 30.64
C GLU A 306 9.65 -21.98 31.81
N ASP A 307 10.35 -21.36 32.76
CA ASP A 307 10.82 -22.03 33.99
C ASP A 307 9.64 -22.47 34.88
N VAL A 308 8.58 -21.66 34.99
CA VAL A 308 7.38 -22.01 35.78
C VAL A 308 6.55 -23.11 35.11
N ASN A 309 6.41 -23.04 33.78
CA ASN A 309 5.56 -23.95 33.02
C ASN A 309 6.29 -25.22 32.56
N GLN A 310 7.62 -25.25 32.64
CA GLN A 310 8.48 -26.36 32.21
C GLN A 310 8.29 -26.71 30.73
N GLN A 311 7.94 -25.72 29.91
CA GLN A 311 7.73 -25.83 28.47
C GLN A 311 7.88 -24.46 27.80
N PRO A 312 8.26 -24.40 26.50
CA PRO A 312 8.24 -23.16 25.73
C PRO A 312 6.86 -22.50 25.69
N ILE A 313 6.82 -21.17 25.55
CA ILE A 313 5.56 -20.39 25.47
C ILE A 313 4.76 -20.75 24.22
N VAL A 314 5.46 -20.92 23.09
CA VAL A 314 4.91 -21.38 21.81
C VAL A 314 5.67 -22.61 21.34
N PRO A 315 5.00 -23.57 20.65
CA PRO A 315 5.71 -24.64 19.96
C PRO A 315 6.62 -24.07 18.86
N SER A 316 7.49 -24.88 18.25
CA SER A 316 8.17 -24.43 17.03
C SER A 316 7.18 -24.30 15.87
N HIS A 317 7.45 -23.43 14.90
CA HIS A 317 6.63 -23.28 13.68
C HIS A 317 6.34 -24.64 13.03
N LYS A 318 7.35 -25.50 12.92
CA LYS A 318 7.21 -26.85 12.38
C LYS A 318 6.25 -27.73 13.18
N GLU A 319 6.30 -27.68 14.51
CA GLU A 319 5.37 -28.42 15.37
C GLU A 319 3.95 -27.86 15.27
N TYR A 320 3.81 -26.53 15.17
CA TYR A 320 2.52 -25.87 14.94
C TYR A 320 1.90 -26.27 13.60
N VAL A 321 2.67 -26.18 12.49
CA VAL A 321 2.21 -26.63 11.16
C VAL A 321 1.81 -28.10 11.18
N ALA A 322 2.59 -28.97 11.83
CA ALA A 322 2.23 -30.38 11.96
C ALA A 322 0.95 -30.58 12.78
N TYR A 323 0.75 -29.79 13.84
CA TYR A 323 -0.47 -29.82 14.64
C TYR A 323 -1.70 -29.36 13.85
N ILE A 324 -1.62 -28.20 13.18
CA ILE A 324 -2.68 -27.67 12.31
C ILE A 324 -2.98 -28.65 11.18
N GLN A 325 -1.95 -29.21 10.54
CA GLN A 325 -2.12 -30.25 9.53
C GLN A 325 -2.81 -31.49 10.10
N SER A 326 -2.48 -31.92 11.32
CA SER A 326 -3.16 -33.05 11.96
C SER A 326 -4.61 -32.75 12.33
N ILE A 327 -4.95 -31.50 12.65
CA ILE A 327 -6.34 -31.06 12.85
C ILE A 327 -7.08 -31.07 11.52
N LYS A 328 -6.49 -30.45 10.47
CA LYS A 328 -7.04 -30.45 9.11
C LYS A 328 -7.28 -31.89 8.62
N GLU A 329 -6.36 -32.81 8.88
CA GLU A 329 -6.48 -34.23 8.54
C GLU A 329 -7.55 -34.98 9.37
N LYS A 330 -7.68 -34.67 10.66
CA LYS A 330 -8.75 -35.24 11.52
C LYS A 330 -10.13 -34.69 11.17
N ARG A 331 -10.19 -33.44 10.72
CA ARG A 331 -11.42 -32.73 10.29
C ARG A 331 -11.73 -32.94 8.80
N ALA A 332 -10.87 -33.64 8.06
CA ALA A 332 -11.14 -33.96 6.66
C ALA A 332 -12.30 -34.99 6.58
N PRO A 333 -13.41 -34.67 5.90
CA PRO A 333 -14.52 -35.58 5.72
C PRO A 333 -14.05 -36.80 4.94
N LYS A 334 -14.74 -37.93 5.13
CA LYS A 334 -14.53 -39.08 4.27
C LYS A 334 -15.00 -38.73 2.86
N THR A 335 -14.05 -38.59 1.93
CA THR A 335 -14.35 -38.28 0.53
C THR A 335 -14.49 -39.53 -0.34
N ASP A 336 -14.53 -40.74 0.22
CA ASP A 336 -14.70 -41.95 -0.56
C ASP A 336 -16.18 -42.36 -0.69
N LEU A 337 -16.60 -42.73 -1.90
CA LEU A 337 -17.98 -43.09 -2.23
C LEU A 337 -18.55 -44.24 -1.36
N GLU A 338 -17.73 -45.21 -0.96
CA GLU A 338 -18.18 -46.32 -0.10
C GLU A 338 -18.34 -45.91 1.37
N GLY A 339 -17.58 -44.92 1.84
CA GLY A 339 -17.54 -44.45 3.22
C GLY A 339 -18.59 -43.40 3.54
N CYS A 340 -18.96 -42.53 2.59
CA CYS A 340 -19.92 -41.43 2.81
C CYS A 340 -21.28 -41.64 2.10
N TRP A 341 -21.30 -41.94 0.80
CA TRP A 341 -22.56 -42.05 0.05
C TRP A 341 -23.32 -43.34 0.35
N LYS A 342 -22.63 -44.44 0.65
CA LYS A 342 -23.29 -45.72 0.93
C LYS A 342 -24.11 -45.72 2.22
N PRO A 343 -23.59 -45.30 3.39
CA PRO A 343 -24.41 -45.19 4.60
C PRO A 343 -25.64 -44.32 4.37
N PHE A 344 -25.45 -43.08 3.87
CA PHE A 344 -26.53 -42.18 3.50
C PHE A 344 -27.60 -42.87 2.63
N ILE A 345 -27.21 -43.51 1.52
CA ILE A 345 -28.16 -44.13 0.59
C ILE A 345 -28.92 -45.29 1.24
N LEU A 346 -28.24 -46.13 2.02
CA LEU A 346 -28.86 -47.28 2.66
C LEU A 346 -29.87 -46.86 3.74
N ASP A 347 -29.58 -45.79 4.47
CA ASP A 347 -30.35 -45.37 5.64
C ASP A 347 -31.45 -44.37 5.29
N SER A 348 -31.25 -43.53 4.25
CA SER A 348 -32.14 -42.42 3.92
C SER A 348 -33.23 -42.76 2.89
N PHE A 349 -33.15 -43.93 2.26
CA PHE A 349 -34.09 -44.34 1.21
C PHE A 349 -34.65 -45.73 1.49
N SER A 350 -35.97 -45.87 1.37
CA SER A 350 -36.67 -47.16 1.56
C SER A 350 -36.23 -48.23 0.56
N ASN A 351 -35.76 -47.81 -0.62
CA ASN A 351 -35.12 -48.63 -1.65
C ASN A 351 -33.59 -48.49 -1.69
N GLY A 352 -32.95 -48.03 -0.60
CA GLY A 352 -31.51 -47.74 -0.51
C GLY A 352 -30.60 -48.88 -0.95
N ILE A 353 -30.94 -50.12 -0.60
CA ILE A 353 -30.18 -51.32 -1.04
C ILE A 353 -30.18 -51.44 -2.57
N GLN A 354 -31.32 -51.18 -3.22
CA GLN A 354 -31.45 -51.26 -4.68
C GLN A 354 -30.69 -50.11 -5.35
N ILE A 355 -30.79 -48.89 -4.79
CA ILE A 355 -30.03 -47.71 -5.24
C ILE A 355 -28.53 -47.99 -5.17
N TRP A 356 -28.04 -48.48 -4.02
CA TRP A 356 -26.61 -48.73 -3.84
C TRP A 356 -26.09 -49.87 -4.74
N ASN A 357 -26.88 -50.93 -4.91
CA ASN A 357 -26.53 -52.01 -5.84
C ASN A 357 -26.46 -51.49 -7.29
N TYR A 358 -27.38 -50.61 -7.70
CA TYR A 358 -27.28 -49.93 -8.99
C TYR A 358 -25.96 -49.18 -9.12
N ILE A 359 -25.61 -48.31 -8.16
CA ILE A 359 -24.35 -47.56 -8.18
C ILE A 359 -23.15 -48.51 -8.28
N LYS A 360 -23.07 -49.50 -7.38
CA LYS A 360 -21.90 -50.39 -7.24
C LYS A 360 -21.72 -51.33 -8.43
N THR A 361 -22.77 -52.05 -8.85
CA THR A 361 -22.64 -53.15 -9.81
C THR A 361 -23.34 -52.89 -11.14
N GLY A 362 -24.34 -52.00 -11.18
CA GLY A 362 -25.15 -51.73 -12.36
C GLY A 362 -26.18 -52.82 -12.67
N GLU A 363 -26.54 -53.65 -11.69
CA GLU A 363 -27.52 -54.73 -11.87
C GLU A 363 -28.91 -54.18 -12.25
N GLN A 364 -29.50 -54.81 -13.28
CA GLN A 364 -30.54 -54.26 -14.18
C GLN A 364 -31.98 -54.17 -13.64
N VAL A 365 -32.22 -54.18 -12.33
CA VAL A 365 -33.58 -54.01 -11.79
C VAL A 365 -33.67 -52.78 -10.90
N PHE A 366 -33.21 -51.64 -11.42
CA PHE A 366 -33.46 -50.36 -10.79
C PHE A 366 -34.50 -49.59 -11.61
N ASN A 367 -35.72 -49.50 -11.09
CA ASN A 367 -36.80 -48.80 -11.74
C ASN A 367 -36.62 -47.30 -11.56
N PHE A 368 -35.96 -46.67 -12.53
CA PHE A 368 -35.77 -45.24 -12.58
C PHE A 368 -37.05 -44.38 -12.51
N SER A 369 -38.24 -44.96 -12.74
CA SER A 369 -39.50 -44.24 -12.54
C SER A 369 -39.88 -44.05 -11.07
N GLU A 370 -39.21 -44.73 -10.15
CA GLU A 370 -39.39 -44.61 -8.68
C GLU A 370 -38.42 -43.61 -8.03
N VAL A 371 -37.54 -42.98 -8.80
CA VAL A 371 -36.66 -41.91 -8.30
C VAL A 371 -37.37 -40.58 -8.45
N GLU A 372 -37.98 -40.11 -7.36
CA GLU A 372 -38.62 -38.81 -7.27
C GLU A 372 -37.59 -37.68 -7.06
N ALA A 373 -37.93 -36.47 -7.51
CA ALA A 373 -37.15 -35.29 -7.20
C ALA A 373 -37.24 -34.97 -5.70
N ILE A 374 -36.12 -34.62 -5.08
CA ILE A 374 -36.03 -34.34 -3.64
C ILE A 374 -35.13 -33.12 -3.40
N ASP A 375 -35.28 -32.53 -2.22
CA ASP A 375 -34.25 -31.64 -1.67
C ASP A 375 -33.10 -32.52 -1.14
N LEU A 376 -32.05 -32.71 -1.94
CA LEU A 376 -30.97 -33.63 -1.62
C LEU A 376 -30.15 -33.11 -0.44
N TYR A 377 -29.92 -31.79 -0.38
CA TYR A 377 -29.23 -31.15 0.73
C TYR A 377 -29.95 -31.40 2.07
N GLN A 378 -31.24 -31.05 2.17
CA GLN A 378 -32.01 -31.28 3.41
C GLN A 378 -32.03 -32.75 3.81
N LYS A 379 -32.08 -33.65 2.82
CA LYS A 379 -32.09 -35.10 3.08
C LYS A 379 -30.75 -35.58 3.65
N ILE A 380 -29.63 -35.02 3.19
CA ILE A 380 -28.28 -35.32 3.71
C ILE A 380 -28.12 -34.76 5.12
N ASP A 381 -28.46 -33.48 5.34
CA ASP A 381 -28.40 -32.81 6.66
C ASP A 381 -29.18 -33.59 7.74
N ALA A 382 -30.32 -34.17 7.37
CA ALA A 382 -31.15 -34.94 8.29
C ALA A 382 -30.59 -36.34 8.66
N HIS A 383 -29.68 -36.91 7.87
CA HIS A 383 -29.36 -38.34 7.95
C HIS A 383 -27.87 -38.70 7.95
N ASP A 384 -26.96 -37.86 7.45
CA ASP A 384 -25.53 -38.21 7.34
C ASP A 384 -24.62 -37.01 7.68
N ALA A 385 -24.01 -37.07 8.87
CA ALA A 385 -23.15 -36.02 9.40
C ALA A 385 -21.78 -35.91 8.68
N ASP A 386 -21.29 -36.99 8.06
CA ASP A 386 -20.00 -36.96 7.35
C ASP A 386 -20.19 -36.34 5.96
N LEU A 387 -21.31 -36.64 5.30
CA LEU A 387 -21.63 -36.13 3.97
C LEU A 387 -22.08 -34.67 3.99
N ILE A 388 -22.79 -34.23 5.04
CA ILE A 388 -23.12 -32.81 5.19
C ILE A 388 -21.87 -31.97 5.44
N LEU A 389 -20.90 -32.47 6.22
CA LEU A 389 -19.62 -31.80 6.46
C LEU A 389 -18.84 -31.60 5.15
N LEU A 390 -18.90 -32.59 4.23
CA LEU A 390 -18.30 -32.46 2.90
C LEU A 390 -18.96 -31.35 2.09
N PHE A 391 -20.29 -31.22 2.17
CA PHE A 391 -21.02 -30.20 1.43
C PHE A 391 -20.72 -28.81 2.00
N GLU A 392 -20.75 -28.66 3.33
CA GLU A 392 -20.43 -27.42 4.02
C GLU A 392 -18.99 -26.97 3.75
N GLN A 393 -18.01 -27.89 3.71
CA GLN A 393 -16.63 -27.55 3.34
C GLN A 393 -16.45 -27.07 1.90
N GLU A 394 -17.34 -27.49 1.00
CA GLU A 394 -17.34 -27.04 -0.39
C GLU A 394 -18.31 -25.86 -0.61
N TYR A 395 -18.79 -25.25 0.48
CA TYR A 395 -19.72 -24.11 0.51
C TYR A 395 -21.10 -24.40 -0.10
N ILE A 396 -21.60 -25.61 0.09
CA ILE A 396 -22.93 -26.03 -0.35
C ILE A 396 -23.85 -26.05 0.86
N HIS A 397 -24.81 -25.13 0.91
CA HIS A 397 -25.74 -24.94 2.04
C HIS A 397 -27.22 -25.04 1.62
N SER A 398 -27.47 -25.34 0.35
CA SER A 398 -28.81 -25.51 -0.20
C SER A 398 -28.79 -26.46 -1.40
N ASN A 399 -29.97 -26.92 -1.80
CA ASN A 399 -30.13 -27.70 -3.03
C ASN A 399 -29.87 -26.86 -4.30
N GLY A 400 -29.86 -25.53 -4.19
CA GLY A 400 -29.45 -24.60 -5.23
C GLY A 400 -27.93 -24.57 -5.36
N ASP A 401 -27.23 -24.38 -4.25
CA ASP A 401 -25.76 -24.35 -4.20
C ASP A 401 -25.20 -25.71 -4.65
N LEU A 402 -25.83 -26.81 -4.25
CA LEU A 402 -25.46 -28.15 -4.71
C LEU A 402 -25.57 -28.28 -6.23
N TYR A 403 -26.54 -27.60 -6.83
CA TYR A 403 -26.71 -27.60 -8.27
C TYR A 403 -25.62 -26.78 -8.98
N GLU A 404 -25.24 -25.64 -8.41
CA GLU A 404 -24.22 -24.72 -8.96
C GLU A 404 -22.79 -25.27 -8.76
N ASP A 405 -22.51 -25.85 -7.60
CA ASP A 405 -21.15 -26.23 -7.16
C ASP A 405 -20.95 -27.75 -7.00
N LEU A 406 -21.79 -28.58 -7.65
CA LEU A 406 -21.64 -30.05 -7.63
C LEU A 406 -20.23 -30.49 -8.04
N ASP A 407 -19.62 -29.74 -8.95
CA ASP A 407 -18.30 -29.94 -9.50
C ASP A 407 -17.22 -30.00 -8.40
N ARG A 408 -17.37 -29.23 -7.31
CA ARG A 408 -16.49 -29.20 -6.14
C ARG A 408 -16.57 -30.50 -5.33
N VAL A 409 -17.77 -30.97 -5.04
CA VAL A 409 -18.01 -32.28 -4.40
C VAL A 409 -17.41 -33.40 -5.24
N LEU A 410 -17.58 -33.34 -6.56
CA LEU A 410 -16.99 -34.32 -7.48
C LEU A 410 -15.46 -34.28 -7.50
N LYS A 411 -14.84 -33.08 -7.49
CA LYS A 411 -13.38 -32.92 -7.36
C LYS A 411 -12.88 -33.59 -6.07
N ALA A 412 -13.53 -33.35 -4.93
CA ALA A 412 -13.16 -33.96 -3.66
C ALA A 412 -13.15 -35.50 -3.73
N HIS A 413 -14.17 -36.10 -4.37
CA HIS A 413 -14.22 -37.54 -4.63
C HIS A 413 -13.14 -38.03 -5.61
N PHE A 414 -12.83 -37.27 -6.66
CA PHE A 414 -11.85 -37.68 -7.69
C PHE A 414 -10.40 -37.50 -7.26
N ILE A 415 -10.08 -36.55 -6.37
CA ILE A 415 -8.76 -36.42 -5.75
C ILE A 415 -8.40 -37.71 -4.99
N HIS A 416 -9.36 -38.34 -4.32
CA HIS A 416 -9.15 -39.62 -3.63
C HIS A 416 -8.72 -40.73 -4.61
N TRP A 417 -9.44 -40.87 -5.73
CA TRP A 417 -9.12 -41.90 -6.74
C TRP A 417 -7.86 -41.63 -7.55
N THR A 418 -7.43 -40.36 -7.67
CA THR A 418 -6.22 -40.00 -8.43
C THR A 418 -4.93 -40.13 -7.62
N LYS A 419 -4.98 -40.04 -6.27
CA LYS A 419 -3.83 -40.33 -5.39
C LYS A 419 -3.32 -41.78 -5.53
N GLU A 420 -4.13 -42.71 -6.05
CA GLU A 420 -3.75 -44.13 -6.29
C GLU A 420 -3.24 -44.42 -7.71
N GLY A 421 -3.24 -43.44 -8.62
CA GLY A 421 -2.86 -43.60 -10.03
C GLY A 421 -3.99 -44.19 -10.90
N ASN A 422 -4.40 -43.43 -11.93
CA ASN A 422 -5.47 -43.73 -12.91
C ASN A 422 -6.76 -44.37 -12.33
N ILE A 423 -7.85 -43.59 -12.31
CA ILE A 423 -9.19 -44.04 -11.90
C ILE A 423 -9.57 -45.33 -12.66
N LYS A 424 -9.90 -46.40 -11.93
CA LYS A 424 -10.28 -47.69 -12.51
C LYS A 424 -11.62 -47.57 -13.22
N ASN A 425 -11.83 -48.36 -14.28
CA ASN A 425 -13.11 -48.36 -15.02
C ASN A 425 -14.34 -48.62 -14.12
N ALA A 426 -14.20 -49.42 -13.06
CA ALA A 426 -15.30 -49.67 -12.11
C ALA A 426 -15.68 -48.39 -11.32
N GLU A 427 -14.70 -47.63 -10.85
CA GLU A 427 -14.89 -46.36 -10.11
C GLU A 427 -15.52 -45.29 -11.02
N LYS A 428 -15.05 -45.19 -12.28
CA LYS A 428 -15.66 -44.32 -13.31
C LYS A 428 -17.15 -44.62 -13.50
N GLN A 429 -17.52 -45.90 -13.58
CA GLN A 429 -18.91 -46.32 -13.74
C GLN A 429 -19.73 -46.05 -12.47
N MET A 430 -19.15 -46.19 -11.27
CA MET A 430 -19.85 -45.84 -10.03
C MET A 430 -20.17 -44.34 -9.96
N ALA A 431 -19.21 -43.46 -10.31
CA ALA A 431 -19.45 -42.01 -10.36
C ALA A 431 -20.57 -41.63 -11.34
N LEU A 432 -20.56 -42.19 -12.55
CA LEU A 432 -21.62 -41.94 -13.53
C LEU A 432 -23.00 -42.40 -13.02
N ARG A 433 -23.07 -43.55 -12.34
CA ARG A 433 -24.34 -44.05 -11.80
C ARG A 433 -24.83 -43.25 -10.59
N LEU A 434 -23.94 -42.70 -9.77
CA LEU A 434 -24.33 -41.73 -8.75
C LEU A 434 -24.89 -40.45 -9.40
N LEU A 435 -24.21 -39.94 -10.44
CA LEU A 435 -24.66 -38.76 -11.18
C LEU A 435 -26.03 -38.98 -11.86
N ASP A 436 -26.30 -40.18 -12.38
CA ASP A 436 -27.63 -40.53 -12.91
C ASP A 436 -28.75 -40.34 -11.86
N LEU A 437 -28.45 -40.61 -10.58
CA LEU A 437 -29.37 -40.44 -9.46
C LEU A 437 -29.45 -38.98 -9.02
N ILE A 438 -28.31 -38.29 -8.86
CA ILE A 438 -28.27 -36.87 -8.52
C ILE A 438 -29.04 -36.04 -9.56
N PHE A 439 -28.83 -36.31 -10.85
CA PHE A 439 -29.57 -35.67 -11.93
C PHE A 439 -31.09 -35.82 -11.74
N ARG A 440 -31.57 -36.98 -11.29
CA ARG A 440 -33.00 -37.23 -11.05
C ARG A 440 -33.51 -36.60 -9.76
N TRP A 441 -32.73 -36.66 -8.69
CA TRP A 441 -33.03 -36.01 -7.42
C TRP A 441 -33.14 -34.49 -7.59
N LEU A 442 -32.29 -33.90 -8.43
CA LEU A 442 -32.33 -32.48 -8.83
C LEU A 442 -33.36 -32.19 -9.92
N ASN A 443 -34.36 -33.06 -10.11
CA ASN A 443 -35.45 -32.89 -11.08
C ASN A 443 -35.00 -32.72 -12.54
N ARG A 444 -33.88 -33.36 -12.92
CA ARG A 444 -33.30 -33.36 -14.27
C ARG A 444 -32.89 -31.97 -14.78
N LYS A 445 -32.50 -31.08 -13.86
CA LYS A 445 -31.85 -29.81 -14.24
C LYS A 445 -30.47 -30.09 -14.87
N PRO A 446 -30.04 -29.32 -15.88
CA PRO A 446 -28.75 -29.51 -16.55
C PRO A 446 -27.60 -29.27 -15.57
N PHE A 447 -26.54 -30.08 -15.60
CA PHE A 447 -25.36 -29.78 -14.78
C PHE A 447 -24.59 -28.56 -15.32
N GLU A 448 -23.91 -27.84 -14.43
CA GLU A 448 -22.97 -26.77 -14.79
C GLU A 448 -21.80 -27.29 -15.67
N ASN A 449 -21.26 -26.41 -16.52
CA ASN A 449 -20.17 -26.77 -17.45
C ASN A 449 -18.92 -27.30 -16.73
N ASP A 450 -18.69 -26.87 -15.50
CA ASP A 450 -17.55 -27.33 -14.71
C ASP A 450 -17.67 -28.81 -14.34
N THR A 451 -18.88 -29.30 -14.10
CA THR A 451 -19.13 -30.74 -13.91
C THR A 451 -18.71 -31.51 -15.17
N GLN A 452 -19.12 -31.07 -16.36
CA GLN A 452 -18.72 -31.71 -17.62
C GLN A 452 -17.19 -31.65 -17.80
N THR A 453 -16.58 -30.49 -17.54
CA THR A 453 -15.13 -30.26 -17.69
C THR A 453 -14.32 -31.17 -16.79
N ILE A 454 -14.73 -31.38 -15.54
CA ILE A 454 -14.06 -32.28 -14.60
C ILE A 454 -14.19 -33.73 -15.06
N LEU A 455 -15.38 -34.16 -15.47
CA LEU A 455 -15.59 -35.53 -15.97
C LEU A 455 -14.72 -35.81 -17.21
N ALA A 456 -14.61 -34.84 -18.12
CA ALA A 456 -13.75 -34.92 -19.30
C ALA A 456 -12.25 -34.95 -18.90
N LYS A 457 -11.82 -34.06 -18.01
CA LYS A 457 -10.44 -33.99 -17.50
C LYS A 457 -9.99 -35.31 -16.87
N HIS A 458 -10.88 -35.98 -16.15
CA HIS A 458 -10.63 -37.28 -15.53
C HIS A 458 -10.98 -38.49 -16.42
N GLN A 459 -11.34 -38.25 -17.69
CA GLN A 459 -11.69 -39.27 -18.68
C GLN A 459 -12.78 -40.24 -18.19
N ILE A 460 -13.78 -39.73 -17.47
CA ILE A 460 -14.86 -40.52 -16.88
C ILE A 460 -15.91 -40.87 -17.94
N CYS A 461 -16.31 -39.90 -18.75
CA CYS A 461 -17.14 -40.10 -19.94
C CYS A 461 -16.71 -39.13 -21.05
N SER A 462 -17.13 -39.42 -22.29
CA SER A 462 -16.98 -38.46 -23.40
C SER A 462 -18.09 -37.40 -23.37
N ASP A 463 -17.88 -36.25 -24.01
CA ASP A 463 -18.92 -35.21 -24.15
C ASP A 463 -20.20 -35.77 -24.78
N SER A 464 -20.06 -36.61 -25.81
CA SER A 464 -21.22 -37.26 -26.45
C SER A 464 -21.97 -38.19 -25.50
N GLU A 465 -21.28 -38.89 -24.60
CA GLU A 465 -21.93 -39.74 -23.60
C GLU A 465 -22.61 -38.90 -22.52
N PHE A 466 -21.94 -37.84 -22.04
CA PHE A 466 -22.49 -36.91 -21.06
C PHE A 466 -23.79 -36.28 -21.55
N GLN A 467 -23.77 -35.70 -22.75
CA GLN A 467 -24.92 -35.07 -23.39
C GLN A 467 -26.05 -36.06 -23.67
N SER A 468 -25.74 -37.33 -23.95
CA SER A 468 -26.76 -38.37 -24.12
C SER A 468 -27.39 -38.81 -22.79
N ARG A 469 -26.64 -38.83 -21.69
CA ARG A 469 -27.10 -39.31 -20.38
C ARG A 469 -27.91 -38.25 -19.64
N TYR A 470 -27.44 -37.00 -19.65
CA TYR A 470 -27.98 -35.90 -18.85
C TYR A 470 -28.72 -34.86 -19.69
N LYS A 471 -29.37 -35.32 -20.76
CA LYS A 471 -30.18 -34.44 -21.62
C LYS A 471 -31.30 -33.81 -20.80
N ALA A 472 -31.22 -32.51 -20.57
CA ALA A 472 -32.21 -31.76 -19.83
C ALA A 472 -33.40 -31.41 -20.74
N HIS A 473 -34.45 -30.85 -20.14
CA HIS A 473 -35.49 -30.21 -20.94
C HIS A 473 -34.88 -29.00 -21.67
N TRP A 474 -35.15 -28.83 -22.96
CA TRP A 474 -34.54 -27.77 -23.79
C TRP A 474 -34.72 -26.36 -23.18
N PHE A 475 -35.85 -26.12 -22.49
CA PHE A 475 -36.10 -24.84 -21.85
C PHE A 475 -35.20 -24.61 -20.63
N SER A 476 -34.90 -25.65 -19.84
CA SER A 476 -33.95 -25.55 -18.74
C SER A 476 -32.53 -25.34 -19.26
N GLU A 477 -32.18 -25.96 -20.40
CA GLU A 477 -30.91 -25.67 -21.09
C GLU A 477 -30.86 -24.23 -21.63
N LEU A 478 -32.00 -23.66 -22.03
CA LEU A 478 -32.07 -22.26 -22.43
C LEU A 478 -31.92 -21.31 -21.22
N GLU A 479 -32.57 -21.59 -20.10
CA GLU A 479 -32.39 -20.82 -18.85
C GLU A 479 -30.95 -20.87 -18.35
N PHE A 480 -30.32 -22.04 -18.45
CA PHE A 480 -28.90 -22.23 -18.18
C PHE A 480 -28.04 -21.30 -19.05
N VAL A 481 -28.23 -21.33 -20.38
CA VAL A 481 -27.50 -20.46 -21.30
C VAL A 481 -27.68 -18.97 -20.96
N LEU A 482 -28.88 -18.56 -20.55
CA LEU A 482 -29.14 -17.18 -20.11
C LEU A 482 -28.41 -16.83 -18.79
N ASN A 483 -28.26 -17.78 -17.87
CA ASN A 483 -27.51 -17.61 -16.63
C ASN A 483 -25.99 -17.51 -16.87
N GLU A 484 -25.45 -18.27 -17.84
CA GLU A 484 -24.01 -18.28 -18.15
C GLU A 484 -23.49 -16.88 -18.49
N PHE A 485 -24.32 -16.05 -19.15
CA PHE A 485 -24.01 -14.64 -19.37
C PHE A 485 -24.87 -13.68 -18.53
N GLY A 486 -25.53 -14.15 -17.46
CA GLY A 486 -26.32 -13.35 -16.53
C GLY A 486 -25.53 -12.74 -15.37
N GLY A 487 -24.35 -13.29 -15.06
CA GLY A 487 -23.47 -12.85 -13.97
C GLY A 487 -23.02 -11.39 -14.06
N TYR A 488 -22.57 -10.83 -12.93
CA TYR A 488 -22.17 -9.42 -12.76
C TYR A 488 -21.04 -9.02 -13.74
N SER A 489 -20.09 -9.93 -14.00
CA SER A 489 -18.93 -9.75 -14.89
C SER A 489 -18.91 -10.72 -16.09
N SER A 490 -20.07 -11.23 -16.51
CA SER A 490 -20.15 -12.19 -17.62
C SER A 490 -20.51 -11.47 -18.93
N THR A 491 -19.68 -11.63 -19.96
CA THR A 491 -19.99 -11.19 -21.33
C THR A 491 -20.71 -12.23 -22.16
N VAL A 492 -21.53 -11.80 -23.12
CA VAL A 492 -22.17 -12.71 -24.07
C VAL A 492 -21.26 -13.06 -25.26
N THR A 493 -21.22 -14.34 -25.63
CA THR A 493 -20.42 -14.88 -26.74
C THR A 493 -21.27 -15.41 -27.88
N ARG A 494 -20.66 -15.65 -29.05
CA ARG A 494 -21.35 -16.25 -30.21
C ARG A 494 -21.92 -17.62 -29.91
N GLU A 495 -21.13 -18.48 -29.26
CA GLU A 495 -21.49 -19.86 -28.93
C GLU A 495 -22.76 -19.92 -28.07
N GLN A 496 -22.84 -19.09 -27.03
CA GLN A 496 -24.01 -18.99 -26.16
C GLN A 496 -25.27 -18.57 -26.94
N LEU A 497 -25.14 -17.56 -27.82
CA LEU A 497 -26.27 -17.08 -28.63
C LEU A 497 -26.73 -18.12 -29.66
N GLU A 498 -25.80 -18.80 -30.33
CA GLU A 498 -26.11 -19.87 -31.27
C GLU A 498 -26.78 -21.06 -30.57
N LYS A 499 -26.25 -21.49 -29.42
CA LYS A 499 -26.85 -22.56 -28.60
C LYS A 499 -28.27 -22.19 -28.16
N GLY A 500 -28.47 -20.98 -27.64
CA GLY A 500 -29.79 -20.47 -27.26
C GLY A 500 -30.77 -20.43 -28.43
N TYR A 501 -30.33 -19.95 -29.60
CA TYR A 501 -31.18 -19.91 -30.80
C TYR A 501 -31.52 -21.31 -31.33
N LEU A 502 -30.55 -22.24 -31.35
CA LEU A 502 -30.77 -23.62 -31.80
C LEU A 502 -31.78 -24.35 -30.92
N LEU A 503 -31.68 -24.21 -29.60
CA LEU A 503 -32.66 -24.78 -28.65
C LEU A 503 -34.07 -24.29 -28.95
N ILE A 504 -34.23 -23.00 -29.25
CA ILE A 504 -35.51 -22.39 -29.63
C ILE A 504 -35.97 -22.91 -30.99
N GLU A 505 -35.08 -22.99 -31.98
CA GLU A 505 -35.43 -23.41 -33.33
C GLU A 505 -35.87 -24.86 -33.41
N GLU A 506 -35.16 -25.77 -32.75
CA GLU A 506 -35.50 -27.20 -32.70
C GLU A 506 -36.83 -27.45 -31.98
N ASN A 507 -37.20 -26.57 -31.04
CA ASN A 507 -38.42 -26.69 -30.22
C ASN A 507 -39.43 -25.57 -30.49
N ARG A 508 -39.39 -24.99 -31.71
CA ARG A 508 -40.07 -23.72 -32.06
C ARG A 508 -41.57 -23.66 -31.74
N GLN A 509 -42.29 -24.77 -31.94
CA GLN A 509 -43.73 -24.84 -31.66
C GLN A 509 -44.04 -24.72 -30.16
N GLU A 510 -43.27 -25.40 -29.32
CA GLU A 510 -43.41 -25.32 -27.87
C GLU A 510 -42.94 -23.95 -27.37
N ALA A 511 -41.83 -23.44 -27.92
CA ALA A 511 -41.25 -22.14 -27.60
C ALA A 511 -42.24 -20.97 -27.80
N ILE A 512 -43.10 -21.02 -28.83
CA ILE A 512 -44.17 -20.03 -29.04
C ILE A 512 -45.07 -19.92 -27.80
N SER A 513 -45.45 -21.03 -27.17
CA SER A 513 -46.32 -20.96 -25.99
C SER A 513 -45.52 -20.59 -24.74
N LEU A 514 -44.34 -21.19 -24.58
CA LEU A 514 -43.62 -21.22 -23.31
C LEU A 514 -42.80 -19.94 -23.08
N LEU A 515 -42.07 -19.44 -24.08
CA LEU A 515 -41.25 -18.22 -23.94
C LEU A 515 -42.13 -16.97 -23.80
N ASN A 516 -43.31 -16.98 -24.42
CA ASN A 516 -44.26 -15.89 -24.27
C ASN A 516 -44.77 -15.75 -22.84
N GLN A 517 -45.07 -16.87 -22.17
CA GLN A 517 -45.52 -16.87 -20.79
C GLN A 517 -44.38 -16.65 -19.79
N SER A 518 -43.22 -17.26 -20.02
CA SER A 518 -42.10 -17.33 -19.05
C SER A 518 -41.06 -16.22 -19.19
N LEU A 519 -40.78 -15.73 -20.41
CA LEU A 519 -39.75 -14.72 -20.69
C LEU A 519 -40.35 -13.36 -21.03
N PHE A 520 -41.19 -13.27 -22.07
CA PHE A 520 -41.59 -11.97 -22.62
C PHE A 520 -42.74 -11.27 -21.87
N HIS A 521 -43.54 -11.98 -21.07
CA HIS A 521 -44.70 -11.41 -20.35
C HIS A 521 -44.57 -11.39 -18.83
N GLN A 522 -43.37 -11.54 -18.27
CA GLN A 522 -43.19 -11.60 -16.81
C GLN A 522 -43.85 -10.42 -16.08
N LYS A 523 -44.77 -10.73 -15.15
CA LYS A 523 -45.12 -9.83 -14.06
C LYS A 523 -44.00 -9.92 -13.03
N LYS A 524 -43.49 -8.78 -12.56
CA LYS A 524 -42.49 -8.68 -11.48
C LYS A 524 -42.90 -9.55 -10.28
N SER A 525 -42.44 -10.79 -10.23
CA SER A 525 -42.46 -11.64 -9.05
C SER A 525 -41.07 -11.56 -8.46
N ARG A 526 -40.97 -11.12 -7.20
CA ARG A 526 -39.69 -10.90 -6.50
C ARG A 526 -38.93 -12.19 -6.19
N SER A 527 -39.51 -13.38 -6.38
CA SER A 527 -38.97 -14.61 -5.79
C SER A 527 -38.28 -15.61 -6.72
N HIS A 528 -38.36 -15.51 -8.06
CA HIS A 528 -37.81 -16.58 -8.92
C HIS A 528 -37.22 -16.10 -10.25
N LYS A 529 -36.03 -15.50 -10.25
CA LYS A 529 -35.24 -15.47 -11.48
C LYS A 529 -33.74 -15.30 -11.25
N SER A 530 -32.97 -16.28 -11.73
CA SER A 530 -31.50 -16.28 -11.78
C SER A 530 -30.91 -15.43 -12.91
N TYR A 531 -31.73 -14.97 -13.87
CA TYR A 531 -31.32 -14.14 -15.01
C TYR A 531 -32.22 -12.90 -15.20
N GLY A 532 -31.63 -11.79 -15.70
CA GLY A 532 -32.26 -10.47 -15.79
C GLY A 532 -32.94 -10.14 -17.13
N ASN A 533 -33.56 -8.95 -17.19
CA ASN A 533 -34.22 -8.44 -18.41
C ASN A 533 -33.23 -8.19 -19.55
N VAL A 534 -31.98 -7.86 -19.24
CA VAL A 534 -30.96 -7.53 -20.25
C VAL A 534 -30.58 -8.79 -21.03
N GLU A 535 -30.45 -9.93 -20.36
CA GLU A 535 -30.13 -11.22 -20.96
C GLU A 535 -31.22 -11.65 -21.95
N VAL A 536 -32.49 -11.48 -21.56
CA VAL A 536 -33.65 -11.76 -22.43
C VAL A 536 -33.69 -10.81 -23.62
N LEU A 537 -33.31 -9.53 -23.45
CA LEU A 537 -33.21 -8.57 -24.55
C LEU A 537 -32.18 -9.00 -25.60
N VAL A 538 -31.01 -9.48 -25.16
CA VAL A 538 -29.97 -9.98 -26.07
C VAL A 538 -30.47 -11.17 -26.88
N LEU A 539 -31.04 -12.18 -26.20
CA LEU A 539 -31.59 -13.37 -26.85
C LEU A 539 -32.71 -13.00 -27.84
N ALA A 540 -33.63 -12.11 -27.44
CA ALA A 540 -34.71 -11.64 -28.30
C ALA A 540 -34.17 -10.93 -29.55
N SER A 541 -33.18 -10.04 -29.39
CA SER A 541 -32.53 -9.34 -30.51
C SER A 541 -31.86 -10.32 -31.48
N TYR A 542 -31.14 -11.32 -30.96
CA TYR A 542 -30.49 -12.35 -31.77
C TYR A 542 -31.50 -13.26 -32.50
N LEU A 543 -32.58 -13.64 -31.81
CA LEU A 543 -33.70 -14.40 -32.37
C LEU A 543 -34.34 -13.65 -33.54
N VAL A 544 -34.68 -12.37 -33.35
CA VAL A 544 -35.27 -11.54 -34.42
C VAL A 544 -34.34 -11.45 -35.63
N HIS A 545 -33.05 -11.19 -35.42
CA HIS A 545 -32.07 -11.10 -36.50
C HIS A 545 -32.00 -12.38 -37.35
N ASN A 546 -31.91 -13.54 -36.70
CA ASN A 546 -31.84 -14.82 -37.41
C ASN A 546 -33.18 -15.21 -38.05
N ASP A 547 -34.29 -14.93 -37.39
CA ASP A 547 -35.63 -15.13 -37.96
C ASP A 547 -35.85 -14.29 -39.21
N ARG A 548 -35.36 -13.05 -39.26
CA ARG A 548 -35.39 -12.23 -40.48
C ARG A 548 -34.58 -12.86 -41.62
N LYS A 549 -33.40 -13.41 -41.34
CA LYS A 549 -32.58 -14.12 -42.34
C LYS A 549 -33.28 -15.37 -42.86
N LYS A 550 -33.96 -16.13 -41.98
CA LYS A 550 -34.72 -17.35 -42.31
C LYS A 550 -36.17 -17.07 -42.79
N LYS A 551 -36.58 -15.80 -42.80
CA LYS A 551 -37.93 -15.32 -43.18
C LYS A 551 -39.06 -15.86 -42.30
N TYR A 552 -38.79 -16.10 -41.01
CA TYR A 552 -39.82 -16.38 -40.04
C TYR A 552 -40.54 -15.10 -39.59
N GLN A 553 -41.86 -15.23 -39.33
CA GLN A 553 -42.75 -14.14 -38.89
C GLN A 553 -43.88 -14.68 -38.00
N ASP A 554 -43.58 -15.70 -37.18
CA ASP A 554 -44.58 -16.30 -36.30
C ASP A 554 -44.79 -15.46 -35.02
N ALA A 555 -45.70 -15.94 -34.16
CA ALA A 555 -46.03 -15.27 -32.91
C ALA A 555 -44.83 -15.12 -31.96
N LEU A 556 -43.82 -16.00 -32.05
CA LEU A 556 -42.61 -15.87 -31.23
C LEU A 556 -41.77 -14.69 -31.70
N THR A 557 -41.54 -14.57 -33.02
CA THR A 557 -40.81 -13.43 -33.60
C THR A 557 -41.52 -12.11 -33.28
N ILE A 558 -42.85 -12.06 -33.40
CA ILE A 558 -43.65 -10.85 -33.10
C ILE A 558 -43.50 -10.45 -31.63
N ASN A 559 -43.62 -11.41 -30.72
CA ASN A 559 -43.54 -11.12 -29.29
C ASN A 559 -42.12 -10.76 -28.83
N ALA A 560 -41.09 -11.32 -29.46
CA ALA A 560 -39.71 -10.87 -29.25
C ALA A 560 -39.53 -9.41 -29.69
N ILE A 561 -40.05 -9.02 -30.86
CA ILE A 561 -40.05 -7.63 -31.32
C ILE A 561 -40.78 -6.71 -30.33
N ASP A 562 -41.94 -7.11 -29.84
CA ASP A 562 -42.73 -6.30 -28.89
C ASP A 562 -42.04 -6.18 -27.53
N PHE A 563 -41.36 -7.23 -27.06
CA PHE A 563 -40.52 -7.18 -25.87
C PHE A 563 -39.37 -6.18 -26.03
N ILE A 564 -38.66 -6.23 -27.17
CA ILE A 564 -37.58 -5.29 -27.50
C ILE A 564 -38.09 -3.84 -27.53
N LYS A 565 -39.22 -3.58 -28.22
CA LYS A 565 -39.85 -2.24 -28.28
C LYS A 565 -40.17 -1.69 -26.90
N LYS A 566 -40.60 -2.56 -25.98
CA LYS A 566 -41.05 -2.17 -24.64
C LYS A 566 -39.90 -1.93 -23.67
N HIS A 567 -38.77 -2.64 -23.80
CA HIS A 567 -37.76 -2.71 -22.75
C HIS A 567 -36.35 -2.25 -23.16
N LEU A 568 -35.96 -2.36 -24.44
CA LEU A 568 -34.57 -2.10 -24.83
C LEU A 568 -34.18 -0.63 -24.66
N TYR A 569 -35.02 0.29 -25.12
CA TYR A 569 -34.73 1.73 -25.03
C TYR A 569 -34.53 2.19 -23.58
N ASP A 570 -35.47 1.84 -22.69
CA ASP A 570 -35.38 2.23 -21.28
C ASP A 570 -34.15 1.61 -20.59
N SER A 571 -33.81 0.37 -20.92
CA SER A 571 -32.63 -0.31 -20.34
C SER A 571 -31.33 0.36 -20.78
N VAL A 572 -31.20 0.69 -22.07
CA VAL A 572 -30.03 1.40 -22.64
C VAL A 572 -29.90 2.79 -22.04
N VAL A 573 -31.00 3.55 -21.98
CA VAL A 573 -30.99 4.92 -21.46
C VAL A 573 -30.70 4.92 -19.95
N SER A 574 -31.27 3.98 -19.19
CA SER A 574 -31.00 3.85 -17.76
C SER A 574 -29.55 3.51 -17.48
N ASP A 575 -28.97 2.58 -18.24
CA ASP A 575 -27.56 2.19 -18.08
C ASP A 575 -26.61 3.32 -18.44
N LEU A 576 -26.92 4.05 -19.53
CA LEU A 576 -26.18 5.24 -19.94
C LEU A 576 -26.23 6.35 -18.88
N ILE A 577 -27.42 6.72 -18.38
CA ILE A 577 -27.59 7.79 -17.39
C ILE A 577 -26.88 7.48 -16.07
N ARG A 578 -26.92 6.21 -15.64
CA ARG A 578 -26.22 5.75 -14.42
C ARG A 578 -24.73 6.07 -14.49
N SER A 579 -24.16 5.98 -15.68
CA SER A 579 -22.74 6.18 -15.98
C SER A 579 -22.40 7.62 -16.39
N MET A 580 -23.33 8.55 -16.22
CA MET A 580 -23.15 9.98 -16.48
C MET A 580 -23.24 10.78 -15.18
N THR A 581 -22.67 11.98 -15.16
CA THR A 581 -22.78 12.98 -14.08
C THR A 581 -24.23 13.35 -13.74
N PHE A 582 -25.20 13.04 -14.62
CA PHE A 582 -26.62 13.17 -14.34
C PHE A 582 -27.13 12.28 -13.21
N SER A 583 -26.50 11.12 -12.94
CA SER A 583 -26.86 10.27 -11.80
C SER A 583 -26.73 11.01 -10.46
N ASP A 584 -25.77 11.94 -10.37
CA ASP A 584 -25.53 12.75 -9.19
C ASP A 584 -26.66 13.77 -8.92
N LEU A 585 -27.57 14.03 -9.88
CA LEU A 585 -28.73 14.91 -9.68
C LEU A 585 -29.63 14.43 -8.54
N ILE A 586 -29.77 13.11 -8.36
CA ILE A 586 -30.61 12.52 -7.31
C ILE A 586 -30.00 12.79 -5.93
N ILE A 587 -28.67 12.63 -5.82
CA ILE A 587 -27.91 12.86 -4.59
C ILE A 587 -27.87 14.37 -4.27
N LYS A 588 -27.55 15.22 -5.26
CA LYS A 588 -27.42 16.67 -5.10
C LYS A 588 -28.75 17.35 -4.77
N LYS A 589 -29.90 16.83 -5.23
CA LYS A 589 -31.22 17.36 -4.85
C LYS A 589 -31.48 17.28 -3.34
N GLY A 590 -30.96 16.24 -2.68
CA GLY A 590 -31.05 16.10 -1.22
C GLY A 590 -30.09 17.02 -0.46
N VAL A 591 -28.89 17.26 -1.01
CA VAL A 591 -27.85 18.12 -0.41
C VAL A 591 -28.20 19.61 -0.53
N VAL A 592 -28.64 20.07 -1.70
CA VAL A 592 -29.00 21.48 -1.94
C VAL A 592 -30.22 21.91 -1.08
N GLN A 593 -31.13 20.98 -0.76
CA GLN A 593 -32.26 21.26 0.13
C GLN A 593 -31.90 21.37 1.61
N LYS A 594 -30.69 20.93 2.02
CA LYS A 594 -30.23 20.90 3.42
C LYS A 594 -29.06 21.87 3.71
N ALA A 595 -28.48 22.50 2.69
CA ALA A 595 -27.31 23.37 2.84
C ALA A 595 -27.67 24.79 3.34
N PRO A 596 -26.82 25.46 4.15
CA PRO A 596 -27.02 26.86 4.58
C PRO A 596 -27.10 27.85 3.41
N ASP A 597 -27.87 28.93 3.56
CA ASP A 597 -28.26 29.88 2.47
C ASP A 597 -27.09 30.44 1.64
N TYR A 598 -25.90 30.62 2.23
CA TYR A 598 -24.73 31.17 1.53
C TYR A 598 -24.07 30.19 0.53
N TYR A 599 -24.16 28.87 0.75
CA TYR A 599 -23.61 27.87 -0.17
C TYR A 599 -24.58 27.53 -1.32
N GLN A 600 -25.83 28.01 -1.26
CA GLN A 600 -26.89 27.59 -2.17
C GLN A 600 -26.75 28.14 -3.58
N GLU A 601 -26.31 29.39 -3.81
CA GLU A 601 -26.48 30.02 -5.13
C GLU A 601 -25.61 29.40 -6.24
N LYS A 602 -24.32 29.15 -5.96
CA LYS A 602 -23.42 28.52 -6.94
C LYS A 602 -23.79 27.04 -7.19
N GLN A 603 -24.05 26.29 -6.13
CA GLN A 603 -24.45 24.88 -6.25
C GLN A 603 -25.82 24.72 -6.92
N ARG A 604 -26.73 25.68 -6.71
CA ARG A 604 -28.03 25.74 -7.39
C ARG A 604 -27.88 26.06 -8.87
N LEU A 605 -27.03 27.01 -9.26
CA LEU A 605 -26.74 27.29 -10.67
C LEU A 605 -26.13 26.07 -11.38
N GLU A 606 -25.17 25.40 -10.75
CA GLU A 606 -24.59 24.16 -11.28
C GLU A 606 -25.63 23.04 -11.40
N TYR A 607 -26.52 22.91 -10.41
CA TYR A 607 -27.64 21.97 -10.45
C TYR A 607 -28.66 22.31 -11.55
N GLU A 608 -29.04 23.58 -11.71
CA GLU A 608 -29.99 24.04 -12.73
C GLU A 608 -29.44 23.81 -14.15
N VAL A 609 -28.14 24.07 -14.37
CA VAL A 609 -27.47 23.76 -15.64
C VAL A 609 -27.49 22.25 -15.89
N LEU A 610 -27.08 21.43 -14.90
CA LEU A 610 -27.06 19.97 -15.03
C LEU A 610 -28.46 19.39 -15.29
N ALA A 611 -29.49 19.91 -14.62
CA ALA A 611 -30.88 19.50 -14.82
C ALA A 611 -31.42 19.90 -16.21
N ASN A 612 -31.09 21.10 -16.69
CA ASN A 612 -31.44 21.54 -18.04
C ASN A 612 -30.76 20.69 -19.11
N ASP A 613 -29.47 20.41 -18.96
CA ASP A 613 -28.71 19.55 -19.87
C ASP A 613 -29.27 18.13 -19.89
N TYR A 614 -29.65 17.58 -18.73
CA TYR A 614 -30.35 16.29 -18.63
C TYR A 614 -31.68 16.30 -19.39
N HIS A 615 -32.53 17.30 -19.16
CA HIS A 615 -33.83 17.39 -19.85
C HIS A 615 -33.66 17.52 -21.36
N LEU A 616 -32.73 18.37 -21.80
CA LEU A 616 -32.41 18.56 -23.21
C LEU A 616 -31.91 17.25 -23.85
N PHE A 617 -31.02 16.53 -23.16
CA PHE A 617 -30.50 15.24 -23.62
C PHE A 617 -31.61 14.19 -23.79
N ILE A 618 -32.49 14.05 -22.80
CA ILE A 618 -33.63 13.11 -22.86
C ILE A 618 -34.62 13.51 -23.96
N ASP A 619 -34.90 14.80 -24.10
CA ASP A 619 -35.80 15.31 -25.14
C ASP A 619 -35.22 15.07 -26.54
N HIS A 620 -33.91 15.23 -26.72
CA HIS A 620 -33.23 14.89 -27.97
C HIS A 620 -33.30 13.40 -28.30
N LEU A 621 -33.09 12.52 -27.29
CA LEU A 621 -33.22 11.08 -27.47
C LEU A 621 -34.66 10.65 -27.83
N LYS A 622 -35.67 11.30 -27.24
CA LYS A 622 -37.09 10.99 -27.51
C LYS A 622 -37.61 11.57 -28.82
N SER A 623 -37.20 12.79 -29.16
CA SER A 623 -37.61 13.48 -30.39
C SER A 623 -36.84 13.05 -31.63
N GLU A 624 -35.82 12.19 -31.46
CA GLU A 624 -34.87 11.78 -32.49
C GLU A 624 -34.07 12.96 -33.10
N ASN A 625 -33.92 14.08 -32.37
CA ASN A 625 -33.02 15.17 -32.73
C ASN A 625 -31.57 14.81 -32.38
N LEU A 626 -31.02 13.81 -33.07
CA LEU A 626 -29.77 13.12 -32.74
C LEU A 626 -28.58 13.73 -33.49
N GLY A 627 -28.36 15.03 -33.29
CA GLY A 627 -27.31 15.81 -33.94
C GLY A 627 -26.02 15.95 -33.13
N ILE A 628 -25.17 16.88 -33.56
CA ILE A 628 -23.90 17.23 -32.89
C ILE A 628 -24.14 17.70 -31.45
N GLU A 629 -25.21 18.46 -31.21
CA GLU A 629 -25.56 18.97 -29.87
C GLU A 629 -25.82 17.84 -28.87
N THR A 630 -26.53 16.79 -29.28
CA THR A 630 -26.82 15.61 -28.44
C THR A 630 -25.55 14.83 -28.12
N PHE A 631 -24.64 14.71 -29.09
CA PHE A 631 -23.34 14.09 -28.87
C PHE A 631 -22.47 14.92 -27.92
N GLN A 632 -22.46 16.25 -28.06
CA GLN A 632 -21.73 17.14 -27.16
C GLN A 632 -22.25 17.07 -25.72
N LEU A 633 -23.57 16.95 -25.52
CA LEU A 633 -24.14 16.71 -24.19
C LEU A 633 -23.71 15.37 -23.60
N LEU A 634 -23.70 14.32 -24.43
CA LEU A 634 -23.20 13.01 -24.03
C LEU A 634 -21.73 13.10 -23.60
N GLU A 635 -20.85 13.60 -24.47
CA GLU A 635 -19.41 13.73 -24.22
C GLU A 635 -19.11 14.59 -22.99
N LYS A 636 -19.83 15.71 -22.81
CA LYS A 636 -19.67 16.61 -21.66
C LYS A 636 -19.98 15.95 -20.32
N HIS A 637 -20.94 15.02 -20.29
CA HIS A 637 -21.51 14.50 -19.04
C HIS A 637 -21.15 13.05 -18.73
N LEU A 638 -20.45 12.35 -19.62
CA LEU A 638 -19.89 11.03 -19.31
C LEU A 638 -18.89 11.13 -18.17
N LYS A 639 -19.00 10.20 -17.22
CA LYS A 639 -18.01 10.07 -16.16
C LYS A 639 -16.77 9.39 -16.73
N THR A 640 -15.63 10.05 -16.58
CA THR A 640 -14.32 9.53 -16.98
C THR A 640 -13.39 9.50 -15.79
N GLU A 641 -12.62 8.45 -15.63
CA GLU A 641 -11.55 8.42 -14.63
C GLU A 641 -10.34 9.19 -15.17
N GLU A 642 -10.10 10.40 -14.62
CA GLU A 642 -8.98 11.25 -15.01
C GLU A 642 -7.62 10.68 -14.54
N ASP A 643 -7.62 9.91 -13.45
CA ASP A 643 -6.40 9.43 -12.79
C ASP A 643 -5.83 8.15 -13.41
N SER A 644 -6.61 7.40 -14.20
CA SER A 644 -6.19 6.16 -14.85
C SER A 644 -6.67 6.01 -16.31
N PRO A 645 -6.39 6.97 -17.21
CA PRO A 645 -6.82 6.85 -18.60
C PRO A 645 -6.09 5.66 -19.27
N ILE A 646 -6.88 4.76 -19.87
CA ILE A 646 -6.40 3.66 -20.73
C ILE A 646 -5.48 4.25 -21.82
N SER A 647 -5.95 5.31 -22.49
CA SER A 647 -5.15 6.14 -23.39
C SER A 647 -5.61 7.61 -23.37
N LYS A 648 -4.78 8.51 -23.88
CA LYS A 648 -5.13 9.94 -24.01
C LYS A 648 -6.31 10.18 -24.96
N GLU A 649 -6.38 9.40 -26.04
CA GLU A 649 -7.39 9.57 -27.10
C GLU A 649 -8.63 8.68 -26.89
N GLN A 650 -8.64 7.90 -25.81
CA GLN A 650 -9.75 7.07 -25.36
C GLN A 650 -9.63 6.91 -23.82
N PRO A 651 -10.11 7.88 -23.03
CA PRO A 651 -10.07 7.78 -21.57
C PRO A 651 -10.90 6.59 -21.09
N HIS A 652 -10.66 6.16 -19.85
CA HIS A 652 -11.58 5.23 -19.19
C HIS A 652 -12.92 5.94 -18.99
N ILE A 653 -14.00 5.29 -19.41
CA ILE A 653 -15.36 5.82 -19.35
C ILE A 653 -16.17 4.81 -18.56
N GLU A 654 -16.78 5.26 -17.47
CA GLU A 654 -17.52 4.40 -16.54
C GLU A 654 -18.60 3.56 -17.24
N TRP A 655 -19.24 4.14 -18.27
CA TRP A 655 -20.24 3.43 -19.08
C TRP A 655 -19.68 2.18 -19.77
N MET A 656 -18.41 2.19 -20.11
CA MET A 656 -17.72 1.10 -20.83
C MET A 656 -16.85 0.26 -19.91
N ASP A 657 -17.02 0.37 -18.59
CA ASP A 657 -16.19 -0.33 -17.63
C ASP A 657 -16.51 -1.84 -17.58
N ASN A 658 -15.50 -2.64 -17.20
CA ASN A 658 -15.57 -4.11 -17.16
C ASN A 658 -16.33 -4.66 -15.95
N PHE A 659 -16.57 -3.86 -14.91
CA PHE A 659 -17.20 -4.38 -13.69
C PHE A 659 -18.69 -4.69 -13.88
N SER A 660 -19.37 -4.01 -14.80
CA SER A 660 -20.79 -4.25 -15.10
C SER A 660 -20.97 -4.50 -16.59
N ASP A 661 -20.80 -5.75 -17.03
CA ASP A 661 -20.91 -6.17 -18.44
C ASP A 661 -22.31 -6.01 -19.08
N LYS A 662 -23.25 -5.34 -18.39
CA LYS A 662 -24.54 -4.90 -18.90
C LYS A 662 -24.40 -4.06 -20.18
N THR A 663 -23.39 -3.18 -20.25
CA THR A 663 -23.15 -2.36 -21.44
C THR A 663 -22.86 -3.22 -22.66
N GLN A 664 -21.99 -4.23 -22.53
CA GLN A 664 -21.67 -5.14 -23.63
C GLN A 664 -22.94 -5.84 -24.15
N LYS A 665 -23.74 -6.40 -23.25
CA LYS A 665 -25.02 -7.06 -23.59
C LYS A 665 -25.96 -6.11 -24.32
N LEU A 666 -26.16 -4.90 -23.81
CA LEU A 666 -27.05 -3.91 -24.42
C LEU A 666 -26.56 -3.45 -25.81
N LEU A 667 -25.26 -3.26 -25.99
CA LEU A 667 -24.67 -2.94 -27.30
C LEU A 667 -24.83 -4.10 -28.29
N VAL A 668 -24.65 -5.35 -27.85
CA VAL A 668 -24.92 -6.55 -28.66
C VAL A 668 -26.40 -6.62 -29.05
N ALA A 669 -27.31 -6.33 -28.12
CA ALA A 669 -28.75 -6.30 -28.40
C ALA A 669 -29.07 -5.25 -29.49
N ILE A 670 -28.51 -4.03 -29.39
CA ILE A 670 -28.67 -2.97 -30.40
C ILE A 670 -28.06 -3.40 -31.75
N HIS A 671 -26.89 -4.02 -31.72
CA HIS A 671 -26.18 -4.48 -32.90
C HIS A 671 -27.03 -5.43 -33.77
N TYR A 672 -27.66 -6.44 -33.16
CA TYR A 672 -28.47 -7.41 -33.92
C TYR A 672 -29.77 -6.83 -34.48
N ILE A 673 -30.37 -5.83 -33.82
CA ILE A 673 -31.57 -5.16 -34.33
C ILE A 673 -31.26 -3.93 -35.19
N PHE A 674 -29.99 -3.65 -35.49
CA PHE A 674 -29.59 -2.36 -36.05
C PHE A 674 -30.37 -2.00 -37.31
N ASN A 675 -30.73 -2.98 -38.15
CA ASN A 675 -31.48 -2.76 -39.40
C ASN A 675 -33.01 -2.89 -39.26
N GLU A 676 -33.52 -3.13 -38.06
CA GLU A 676 -34.94 -3.40 -37.83
C GLU A 676 -35.77 -2.12 -37.86
N LYS A 677 -36.79 -2.08 -38.73
CA LYS A 677 -37.60 -0.87 -38.98
C LYS A 677 -38.85 -0.80 -38.11
N GLU A 678 -39.25 -1.91 -37.51
CA GLU A 678 -40.45 -1.98 -36.67
C GLU A 678 -40.25 -1.34 -35.29
N ILE A 679 -39.00 -1.10 -34.87
CA ILE A 679 -38.68 -0.51 -33.57
C ILE A 679 -38.67 1.01 -33.70
N HIS A 680 -39.66 1.69 -33.12
CA HIS A 680 -39.82 3.15 -33.27
C HIS A 680 -38.63 3.95 -32.74
N GLN A 681 -37.98 3.48 -31.66
CA GLN A 681 -36.82 4.13 -31.04
C GLN A 681 -35.48 3.74 -31.69
N ILE A 682 -35.49 3.04 -32.84
CA ILE A 682 -34.27 2.50 -33.43
C ILE A 682 -33.25 3.58 -33.78
N LYS A 683 -33.67 4.81 -34.13
CA LYS A 683 -32.70 5.87 -34.43
C LYS A 683 -31.92 6.28 -33.19
N ALA A 684 -32.58 6.39 -32.03
CA ALA A 684 -31.92 6.69 -30.75
C ALA A 684 -30.94 5.57 -30.36
N LEU A 685 -31.35 4.31 -30.50
CA LEU A 685 -30.46 3.16 -30.24
C LEU A 685 -29.25 3.12 -31.18
N ARG A 686 -29.45 3.40 -32.48
CA ARG A 686 -28.35 3.55 -33.44
C ARG A 686 -27.42 4.69 -33.08
N PHE A 687 -27.95 5.82 -32.59
CA PHE A 687 -27.14 6.93 -32.12
C PHE A 687 -26.29 6.53 -30.93
N VAL A 688 -26.84 5.79 -29.96
CA VAL A 688 -26.06 5.29 -28.81
C VAL A 688 -24.92 4.39 -29.27
N LEU A 689 -25.17 3.41 -30.16
CA LEU A 689 -24.11 2.54 -30.69
C LEU A 689 -23.06 3.31 -31.49
N LYS A 690 -23.47 4.27 -32.34
CA LYS A 690 -22.54 5.13 -33.08
C LYS A 690 -21.71 6.01 -32.15
N SER A 691 -22.32 6.53 -31.08
CA SER A 691 -21.63 7.33 -30.09
C SER A 691 -20.62 6.49 -29.31
N ALA A 692 -20.97 5.24 -28.96
CA ALA A 692 -20.04 4.27 -28.39
C ALA A 692 -18.80 4.09 -29.28
N PHE A 693 -19.00 3.89 -30.59
CA PHE A 693 -17.87 3.82 -31.54
C PHE A 693 -17.08 5.13 -31.68
N GLN A 694 -17.71 6.30 -31.54
CA GLN A 694 -16.99 7.57 -31.63
C GLN A 694 -16.14 7.84 -30.39
N ILE A 695 -16.70 7.57 -29.22
CA ILE A 695 -16.09 7.87 -27.92
C ILE A 695 -15.04 6.80 -27.57
N ALA A 696 -15.40 5.53 -27.67
CA ALA A 696 -14.56 4.40 -27.30
C ALA A 696 -14.53 3.30 -28.37
N PRO A 697 -14.04 3.59 -29.59
CA PRO A 697 -14.13 2.68 -30.72
C PRO A 697 -13.49 1.31 -30.45
N VAL A 698 -12.26 1.27 -29.93
CA VAL A 698 -11.53 0.00 -29.72
C VAL A 698 -12.26 -0.86 -28.70
N LYS A 699 -12.73 -0.23 -27.62
CA LYS A 699 -13.47 -0.90 -26.54
C LYS A 699 -14.83 -1.42 -27.00
N THR A 700 -15.54 -0.62 -27.79
CA THR A 700 -16.83 -1.02 -28.38
C THR A 700 -16.63 -2.21 -29.32
N VAL A 701 -15.53 -2.25 -30.08
CA VAL A 701 -15.18 -3.44 -30.88
C VAL A 701 -14.90 -4.64 -29.99
N HIS A 702 -14.11 -4.53 -28.91
CA HIS A 702 -13.90 -5.63 -27.94
C HIS A 702 -15.23 -6.23 -27.44
N PHE A 703 -16.20 -5.37 -27.14
CA PHE A 703 -17.53 -5.81 -26.68
C PHE A 703 -18.30 -6.60 -27.74
N LEU A 704 -18.27 -6.17 -29.00
CA LEU A 704 -19.00 -6.80 -30.09
C LEU A 704 -18.25 -7.99 -30.72
N ASP A 705 -16.93 -7.98 -30.71
CA ASP A 705 -16.07 -9.01 -31.28
C ASP A 705 -16.34 -10.41 -30.69
N LYS A 706 -16.68 -10.46 -29.40
CA LYS A 706 -17.04 -11.70 -28.68
C LYS A 706 -18.22 -12.45 -29.30
N VAL A 707 -19.11 -11.77 -30.02
CA VAL A 707 -20.28 -12.40 -30.68
C VAL A 707 -20.03 -12.80 -32.14
N TYR A 708 -18.80 -12.65 -32.63
CA TYR A 708 -18.36 -13.10 -33.96
C TYR A 708 -17.40 -14.29 -33.92
N LYS A 709 -16.57 -14.35 -32.89
CA LYS A 709 -15.57 -15.41 -32.68
C LYS A 709 -16.22 -16.78 -32.48
N GLU A 710 -15.73 -17.79 -33.20
CA GLU A 710 -16.13 -19.20 -32.98
C GLU A 710 -15.33 -19.84 -31.83
N HIS A 711 -14.14 -19.30 -31.54
CA HIS A 711 -13.32 -19.70 -30.40
C HIS A 711 -13.02 -18.47 -29.54
N PRO A 712 -13.06 -18.56 -28.19
CA PRO A 712 -12.93 -17.38 -27.31
C PRO A 712 -11.68 -16.52 -27.57
N TYR A 713 -10.61 -17.16 -28.07
CA TYR A 713 -9.28 -16.57 -28.15
C TYR A 713 -8.78 -16.21 -29.56
N ARG A 714 -9.44 -16.62 -30.65
CA ARG A 714 -8.92 -16.35 -32.01
C ARG A 714 -9.94 -16.44 -33.12
N TYR A 715 -9.62 -15.77 -34.23
CA TYR A 715 -10.21 -15.99 -35.55
C TYR A 715 -9.41 -17.06 -36.30
N ASP A 716 -10.03 -17.82 -37.20
CA ASP A 716 -9.30 -18.84 -37.98
C ASP A 716 -8.40 -18.21 -39.04
N THR A 717 -8.77 -17.03 -39.56
CA THR A 717 -8.01 -16.29 -40.58
C THR A 717 -8.05 -14.78 -40.35
N PRO A 718 -6.98 -14.03 -40.73
CA PRO A 718 -6.99 -12.57 -40.77
C PRO A 718 -8.14 -11.99 -41.59
N GLN A 719 -8.55 -12.66 -42.68
CA GLN A 719 -9.64 -12.19 -43.54
C GLN A 719 -11.00 -12.25 -42.84
N GLN A 720 -11.30 -13.31 -42.08
CA GLN A 720 -12.56 -13.37 -41.31
C GLN A 720 -12.63 -12.24 -40.27
N PHE A 721 -11.51 -11.97 -39.61
CA PHE A 721 -11.38 -10.86 -38.66
C PHE A 721 -11.64 -9.49 -39.32
N LEU A 722 -10.98 -9.21 -40.46
CA LEU A 722 -11.18 -7.94 -41.17
C LEU A 722 -12.59 -7.80 -41.75
N ASN A 723 -13.22 -8.89 -42.19
CA ASN A 723 -14.62 -8.87 -42.63
C ASN A 723 -15.58 -8.47 -41.50
N MET A 724 -15.28 -8.87 -40.26
CA MET A 724 -16.05 -8.43 -39.08
C MET A 724 -15.88 -6.92 -38.87
N LEU A 725 -14.66 -6.40 -38.95
CA LEU A 725 -14.42 -4.96 -38.84
C LEU A 725 -15.10 -4.15 -39.96
N ASP A 726 -15.06 -4.66 -41.21
CA ASP A 726 -15.75 -4.04 -42.35
C ASP A 726 -17.27 -3.98 -42.09
N LEU A 727 -17.85 -5.01 -41.48
CA LEU A 727 -19.24 -4.98 -41.04
C LEU A 727 -19.49 -3.93 -39.94
N LEU A 728 -18.59 -3.79 -38.97
CA LEU A 728 -18.70 -2.77 -37.92
C LEU A 728 -18.56 -1.33 -38.44
N LEU A 729 -17.82 -1.10 -39.54
CA LEU A 729 -17.78 0.21 -40.23
C LEU A 729 -19.18 0.67 -40.64
N GLN A 730 -20.04 -0.26 -41.10
CA GLN A 730 -21.41 0.04 -41.48
C GLN A 730 -22.28 0.46 -40.28
N PHE A 731 -21.89 0.06 -39.07
CA PHE A 731 -22.57 0.39 -37.82
C PHE A 731 -22.04 1.65 -37.13
N GLY A 732 -20.95 2.23 -37.64
CA GLY A 732 -20.38 3.49 -37.16
C GLY A 732 -18.98 3.39 -36.55
N LEU A 733 -18.30 2.24 -36.68
CA LEU A 733 -16.88 2.13 -36.32
C LEU A 733 -16.06 3.15 -37.10
N THR A 734 -15.20 3.89 -36.40
CA THR A 734 -14.30 4.86 -37.04
C THR A 734 -13.08 4.15 -37.62
N GLU A 735 -12.42 4.77 -38.61
CA GLU A 735 -11.18 4.21 -39.17
C GLU A 735 -10.08 4.07 -38.10
N GLU A 736 -10.01 4.99 -37.14
CA GLU A 736 -9.07 4.88 -36.01
C GLU A 736 -9.37 3.64 -35.16
N GLY A 737 -10.65 3.38 -34.88
CA GLY A 737 -11.09 2.20 -34.17
C GLY A 737 -10.75 0.90 -34.86
N TYR A 738 -11.03 0.85 -36.17
CA TYR A 738 -10.72 -0.27 -37.05
C TYR A 738 -9.25 -0.66 -36.93
N TRP A 739 -8.35 0.31 -37.13
CA TRP A 739 -6.92 0.05 -37.16
C TRP A 739 -6.29 -0.10 -35.78
N GLY A 740 -6.83 0.56 -34.76
CA GLY A 740 -6.43 0.34 -33.37
C GLY A 740 -6.68 -1.10 -32.96
N TYR A 741 -7.91 -1.58 -33.11
CA TYR A 741 -8.28 -2.96 -32.77
C TYR A 741 -7.55 -3.99 -33.63
N ALA A 742 -7.39 -3.73 -34.93
CA ALA A 742 -6.61 -4.61 -35.81
C ALA A 742 -5.16 -4.75 -35.36
N MET A 743 -4.51 -3.64 -34.98
CA MET A 743 -3.13 -3.67 -34.50
C MET A 743 -3.00 -4.49 -33.20
N GLU A 744 -3.94 -4.32 -32.28
CA GLU A 744 -4.00 -5.09 -31.04
C GLU A 744 -4.21 -6.59 -31.29
N GLN A 745 -5.20 -6.97 -32.11
CA GLN A 745 -5.48 -8.38 -32.38
C GLN A 745 -4.31 -9.07 -33.10
N PHE A 746 -3.69 -8.43 -34.08
CA PHE A 746 -2.54 -9.02 -34.78
C PHE A 746 -1.31 -9.14 -33.89
N TYR A 747 -1.13 -8.23 -32.91
CA TYR A 747 -0.10 -8.38 -31.89
C TYR A 747 -0.33 -9.61 -31.00
N HIS A 748 -1.58 -9.94 -30.65
CA HIS A 748 -1.91 -11.03 -29.72
C HIS A 748 -2.11 -12.42 -30.37
N THR A 749 -2.55 -12.47 -31.62
CA THR A 749 -2.98 -13.74 -32.28
C THR A 749 -1.86 -14.53 -32.93
N SER A 750 -0.67 -13.95 -33.09
CA SER A 750 0.48 -14.56 -33.75
C SER A 750 1.75 -14.33 -32.94
N ASN A 751 2.75 -15.19 -33.06
CA ASN A 751 4.12 -14.75 -32.76
C ASN A 751 4.37 -13.52 -33.66
N PRO A 752 4.58 -12.31 -33.11
CA PRO A 752 4.62 -11.08 -33.93
C PRO A 752 5.67 -11.13 -35.05
N GLU A 753 6.66 -12.01 -34.88
CA GLU A 753 7.70 -12.30 -35.86
C GLU A 753 7.23 -13.12 -37.07
N ASP A 754 6.03 -13.72 -37.05
CA ASP A 754 5.54 -14.61 -38.11
C ASP A 754 4.36 -14.04 -38.90
N SER A 755 3.62 -13.05 -38.36
CA SER A 755 2.52 -12.40 -39.10
C SER A 755 3.03 -11.39 -40.13
N ILE A 756 2.72 -11.62 -41.41
CA ILE A 756 3.05 -10.73 -42.51
C ILE A 756 2.23 -9.43 -42.40
N GLU A 757 0.95 -9.55 -42.07
CA GLU A 757 -0.01 -8.45 -41.94
C GLU A 757 0.41 -7.48 -40.84
N TYR A 758 0.82 -8.01 -39.68
CA TYR A 758 1.31 -7.21 -38.57
C TYR A 758 2.57 -6.42 -38.96
N LYS A 759 3.55 -7.07 -39.61
CA LYS A 759 4.77 -6.41 -40.08
C LYS A 759 4.50 -5.34 -41.14
N GLU A 760 3.55 -5.60 -42.05
CA GLU A 760 3.09 -4.61 -43.04
C GLU A 760 2.47 -3.39 -42.35
N MET A 761 1.60 -3.59 -41.36
CA MET A 761 1.00 -2.50 -40.58
C MET A 761 2.06 -1.68 -39.81
N LEU A 762 3.05 -2.34 -39.21
CA LEU A 762 4.18 -1.65 -38.57
C LEU A 762 4.98 -0.82 -39.58
N CYS A 763 5.21 -1.33 -40.80
CA CYS A 763 5.91 -0.58 -41.86
C CYS A 763 5.10 0.63 -42.36
N ILE A 764 3.77 0.48 -42.52
CA ILE A 764 2.88 1.57 -42.93
C ILE A 764 2.79 2.64 -41.84
N TRP A 765 2.67 2.23 -40.58
CA TRP A 765 2.65 3.13 -39.44
C TRP A 765 3.94 3.98 -39.35
N GLN A 766 5.09 3.38 -39.65
CA GLN A 766 6.38 4.08 -39.64
C GLN A 766 6.71 4.81 -40.95
N GLY A 767 5.88 4.67 -41.98
CA GLY A 767 6.11 5.28 -43.30
C GLY A 767 7.37 4.76 -44.00
N THR A 768 7.91 3.60 -43.60
CA THR A 768 9.24 3.14 -44.02
C THR A 768 9.27 2.36 -45.32
N ARG A 769 8.11 1.99 -45.91
CA ARG A 769 8.02 1.33 -47.24
C ARG A 769 6.66 1.59 -47.90
N ASN A 770 6.64 1.72 -49.23
CA ASN A 770 5.42 1.60 -50.06
C ASN A 770 5.01 0.12 -50.18
N MET A 771 4.78 -0.56 -49.06
CA MET A 771 4.20 -1.90 -49.05
C MET A 771 2.68 -1.76 -49.10
N ALA A 772 2.04 -2.41 -50.07
CA ALA A 772 0.59 -2.57 -50.07
C ALA A 772 0.23 -3.59 -48.97
N PHE A 773 -0.81 -3.30 -48.20
CA PHE A 773 -1.35 -4.26 -47.25
C PHE A 773 -1.88 -5.47 -48.03
N SER A 774 -1.40 -6.66 -47.69
CA SER A 774 -1.59 -7.88 -48.47
C SER A 774 -3.02 -8.43 -48.42
N VAL A 775 -3.79 -8.05 -47.39
CA VAL A 775 -5.17 -8.50 -47.19
C VAL A 775 -6.17 -7.47 -47.69
N LYS A 776 -7.25 -7.93 -48.32
CA LYS A 776 -8.29 -7.06 -48.87
C LYS A 776 -9.29 -6.69 -47.78
N CYS A 777 -9.50 -5.39 -47.56
CA CYS A 777 -10.45 -4.83 -46.61
C CYS A 777 -11.07 -3.53 -47.16
N GLU A 778 -12.23 -3.11 -46.65
CA GLU A 778 -12.91 -1.89 -47.10
C GLU A 778 -12.12 -0.61 -46.74
N CYS A 779 -11.50 -0.59 -45.56
CA CYS A 779 -10.59 0.48 -45.16
C CYS A 779 -9.17 0.10 -45.58
N THR A 780 -8.42 0.98 -46.26
CA THR A 780 -6.99 0.73 -46.55
C THR A 780 -6.13 1.37 -45.45
N PRO A 781 -5.18 0.63 -44.83
CA PRO A 781 -4.38 1.21 -43.76
C PRO A 781 -3.50 2.31 -44.33
N ASN A 782 -3.50 3.46 -43.68
CA ASN A 782 -2.59 4.55 -43.97
C ASN A 782 -1.93 5.01 -42.67
N GLN A 783 -0.83 5.76 -42.80
CA GLN A 783 -0.05 6.19 -41.65
C GLN A 783 -0.89 6.98 -40.62
N SER A 784 -1.78 7.86 -41.09
CA SER A 784 -2.62 8.70 -40.24
C SER A 784 -3.63 7.88 -39.44
N SER A 785 -4.36 6.97 -40.10
CA SER A 785 -5.39 6.14 -39.45
C SER A 785 -4.78 5.16 -38.44
N LEU A 786 -3.64 4.53 -38.78
CA LEU A 786 -2.89 3.68 -37.86
C LEU A 786 -2.36 4.46 -36.66
N THR A 787 -1.78 5.63 -36.88
CA THR A 787 -1.24 6.46 -35.79
C THR A 787 -2.32 6.84 -34.80
N LYS A 788 -3.47 7.32 -35.29
CA LYS A 788 -4.60 7.67 -34.42
C LYS A 788 -5.21 6.44 -33.75
N GLY A 789 -5.30 5.30 -34.45
CA GLY A 789 -5.81 4.05 -33.89
C GLY A 789 -4.94 3.52 -32.76
N ILE A 790 -3.61 3.53 -32.95
CA ILE A 790 -2.64 3.16 -31.91
C ILE A 790 -2.76 4.11 -30.72
N GLN A 791 -2.94 5.42 -30.93
CA GLN A 791 -3.12 6.37 -29.83
C GLN A 791 -4.37 6.11 -28.97
N LYS A 792 -5.36 5.35 -29.49
CA LYS A 792 -6.55 4.90 -28.74
C LYS A 792 -6.34 3.58 -27.98
N LEU A 793 -5.22 2.88 -28.21
CA LEU A 793 -4.87 1.66 -27.47
C LEU A 793 -4.33 1.98 -26.08
N PRO A 794 -4.36 1.03 -25.14
CA PRO A 794 -3.70 1.19 -23.85
C PRO A 794 -2.25 1.65 -24.02
N PHE A 795 -1.79 2.63 -23.23
CA PHE A 795 -0.43 3.17 -23.35
C PHE A 795 0.65 2.07 -23.29
N ARG A 796 0.43 1.05 -22.44
CA ARG A 796 1.26 -0.15 -22.41
C ARG A 796 1.41 -0.81 -23.77
N LEU A 797 0.27 -1.05 -24.43
CA LEU A 797 0.27 -1.70 -25.74
C LEU A 797 0.94 -0.81 -26.78
N GLN A 798 0.73 0.51 -26.75
CA GLN A 798 1.44 1.44 -27.62
C GLN A 798 2.97 1.30 -27.51
N ASN A 799 3.50 1.20 -26.29
CA ASN A 799 4.94 1.04 -26.07
C ASN A 799 5.46 -0.34 -26.51
N LYS A 800 4.69 -1.41 -26.27
CA LYS A 800 4.99 -2.75 -26.80
C LYS A 800 5.04 -2.75 -28.33
N LEU A 801 4.08 -2.09 -28.98
CA LEU A 801 4.05 -1.92 -30.42
C LEU A 801 5.26 -1.10 -30.93
N LEU A 802 5.70 -0.06 -30.20
CA LEU A 802 6.93 0.68 -30.52
C LEU A 802 8.20 -0.20 -30.42
N ALA A 803 8.27 -1.06 -29.41
CA ALA A 803 9.37 -2.01 -29.25
C ALA A 803 9.41 -3.06 -30.38
N GLU A 804 8.25 -3.58 -30.79
CA GLU A 804 8.16 -4.49 -31.94
C GLU A 804 8.43 -3.78 -33.27
N ALA A 805 7.90 -2.57 -33.49
CA ALA A 805 8.18 -1.76 -34.66
C ALA A 805 9.70 -1.59 -34.86
N LYS A 806 10.44 -1.39 -33.77
CA LYS A 806 11.90 -1.26 -33.80
C LYS A 806 12.58 -2.49 -34.37
N LYS A 807 12.12 -3.70 -34.04
CA LYS A 807 12.68 -4.94 -34.60
C LYS A 807 12.47 -5.04 -36.10
N VAL A 808 11.38 -4.46 -36.62
CA VAL A 808 10.98 -4.54 -38.03
C VAL A 808 11.60 -3.42 -38.88
N VAL A 809 11.57 -2.17 -38.42
CA VAL A 809 11.96 -0.99 -39.22
C VAL A 809 13.24 -0.29 -38.76
N GLY A 810 13.81 -0.68 -37.61
CA GLY A 810 14.96 -0.04 -36.99
C GLY A 810 14.62 1.14 -36.07
N VAL A 811 15.62 1.72 -35.41
CA VAL A 811 15.44 2.77 -34.37
C VAL A 811 15.19 4.15 -34.96
N ALA A 812 15.91 4.51 -36.04
CA ALA A 812 15.88 5.87 -36.60
C ALA A 812 14.47 6.41 -36.95
N PRO A 813 13.53 5.61 -37.51
CA PRO A 813 12.17 6.08 -37.78
C PRO A 813 11.33 6.35 -36.52
N LEU A 814 11.72 5.76 -35.38
CA LEU A 814 10.93 5.72 -34.14
C LEU A 814 11.35 6.75 -33.09
N GLU A 815 12.45 7.46 -33.30
CA GLU A 815 13.04 8.38 -32.33
C GLU A 815 12.04 9.42 -31.79
N VAL A 816 11.21 9.97 -32.69
CA VAL A 816 10.16 10.95 -32.33
C VAL A 816 9.11 10.33 -31.42
N ASN A 817 8.75 9.06 -31.65
CA ASN A 817 7.75 8.37 -30.83
C ASN A 817 8.29 8.04 -29.45
N TYR A 818 9.53 7.53 -29.34
CA TYR A 818 10.18 7.29 -28.04
C TYR A 818 10.33 8.60 -27.23
N LYS A 819 10.69 9.70 -27.91
CA LYS A 819 10.74 11.04 -27.27
C LYS A 819 9.37 11.48 -26.75
N LYS A 820 8.28 11.21 -27.48
CA LYS A 820 6.92 11.52 -27.04
C LYS A 820 6.52 10.64 -25.84
N SER A 821 6.75 9.33 -25.92
CA SER A 821 6.39 8.38 -24.86
C SER A 821 7.07 8.68 -23.53
N ILE A 822 8.38 9.03 -23.52
CA ILE A 822 9.07 9.34 -22.26
C ILE A 822 8.54 10.63 -21.63
N VAL A 823 8.19 11.63 -22.44
CA VAL A 823 7.63 12.88 -21.94
C VAL A 823 6.22 12.67 -21.39
N GLU A 824 5.40 11.85 -22.07
CA GLU A 824 4.07 11.48 -21.58
C GLU A 824 4.14 10.62 -20.31
N TYR A 825 5.15 9.75 -20.18
CA TYR A 825 5.42 9.00 -18.95
C TYR A 825 5.63 9.95 -17.76
N PHE A 826 6.55 10.91 -17.87
CA PHE A 826 6.78 11.88 -16.80
C PHE A 826 5.57 12.80 -16.59
N ASP A 827 4.88 13.25 -17.64
CA ASP A 827 3.70 14.10 -17.51
C ASP A 827 2.57 13.39 -16.75
N ARG A 828 2.38 12.08 -16.96
CA ARG A 828 1.42 11.26 -16.21
C ARG A 828 1.86 11.01 -14.79
N LYS A 829 3.11 10.59 -14.60
CA LYS A 829 3.65 10.34 -13.26
C LYS A 829 3.51 11.59 -12.41
N LEU A 830 3.90 12.75 -12.92
CA LEU A 830 3.81 14.03 -12.20
C LEU A 830 2.38 14.65 -12.14
N ARG A 831 1.36 14.03 -12.73
CA ARG A 831 -0.04 14.53 -12.64
C ARG A 831 -0.71 14.16 -11.34
N LYS A 832 -0.30 13.06 -10.70
CA LYS A 832 -0.91 12.61 -9.44
C LYS A 832 -0.77 13.72 -8.41
N GLU A 833 -1.87 14.10 -7.76
CA GLU A 833 -1.94 15.29 -6.90
C GLU A 833 -0.88 15.30 -5.79
N PHE A 834 -0.45 14.11 -5.38
CA PHE A 834 0.43 13.86 -4.25
C PHE A 834 1.92 13.78 -4.59
N ILE A 835 2.31 13.75 -5.87
CA ILE A 835 3.73 13.62 -6.25
C ILE A 835 4.48 14.94 -6.10
N PHE A 836 3.84 16.07 -6.37
CA PHE A 836 4.43 17.36 -6.04
C PHE A 836 4.11 17.70 -4.59
N GLU A 837 5.17 18.00 -3.84
CA GLU A 837 5.07 18.57 -2.50
C GLU A 837 4.28 19.86 -2.54
N ASP A 838 3.56 20.11 -1.45
CA ASP A 838 2.88 21.39 -1.32
C ASP A 838 3.89 22.52 -1.14
N ASN A 839 3.55 23.72 -1.63
CA ASN A 839 4.47 24.87 -1.65
C ASN A 839 5.15 25.16 -0.28
N PRO A 840 4.46 25.07 0.88
CA PRO A 840 5.12 25.20 2.19
C PRO A 840 6.18 24.12 2.46
N ILE A 841 5.91 22.88 2.04
CA ILE A 841 6.82 21.73 2.22
C ILE A 841 8.01 21.88 1.26
N TYR A 842 7.77 22.25 0.00
CA TYR A 842 8.83 22.60 -0.95
C TYR A 842 9.79 23.65 -0.38
N LEU A 843 9.25 24.73 0.21
CA LEU A 843 10.06 25.77 0.79
C LEU A 843 10.88 25.24 1.97
N LYS A 844 10.24 24.52 2.90
CA LYS A 844 10.92 23.89 4.03
C LYS A 844 12.09 23.03 3.52
N ASN A 845 11.81 22.09 2.61
CA ASN A 845 12.79 21.17 2.06
C ASN A 845 13.96 21.91 1.40
N ARG A 846 13.67 22.98 0.67
CA ARG A 846 14.70 23.81 0.03
C ARG A 846 15.56 24.55 1.05
N LEU A 847 14.95 25.21 2.04
CA LEU A 847 15.69 25.94 3.07
C LEU A 847 16.61 25.00 3.87
N GLU A 848 16.10 23.83 4.25
CA GLU A 848 16.88 22.80 4.94
C GLU A 848 18.02 22.27 4.06
N GLY A 849 17.75 21.97 2.78
CA GLY A 849 18.75 21.49 1.82
C GLY A 849 19.89 22.49 1.59
N GLU A 850 19.55 23.78 1.60
CA GLU A 850 20.50 24.88 1.47
C GLU A 850 21.13 25.32 2.81
N LYS A 851 20.84 24.61 3.91
CA LYS A 851 21.36 24.87 5.26
C LYS A 851 21.00 26.26 5.79
N ILE A 852 19.83 26.78 5.39
CA ILE A 852 19.23 27.99 5.93
C ILE A 852 18.31 27.59 7.08
N PHE A 853 18.36 28.32 8.18
CA PHE A 853 17.49 28.04 9.33
C PHE A 853 16.01 28.11 8.93
N CYS A 854 15.30 27.02 9.20
CA CYS A 854 13.87 26.89 9.00
C CYS A 854 13.30 26.06 10.15
N GLU A 855 12.22 26.52 10.76
CA GLU A 855 11.39 25.74 11.67
C GLU A 855 9.98 25.67 11.05
N TYR A 856 9.54 24.47 10.72
CA TYR A 856 8.26 24.22 10.07
C TYR A 856 7.30 23.57 11.04
N ILE A 857 6.11 24.15 11.15
CA ILE A 857 5.03 23.67 12.02
C ILE A 857 3.88 23.30 11.12
N LYS A 858 3.61 21.99 11.08
CA LYS A 858 2.47 21.44 10.38
C LYS A 858 1.21 21.75 11.17
N TRP A 859 0.09 21.93 10.47
CA TRP A 859 -1.14 22.42 11.06
C TRP A 859 -1.73 21.50 12.16
N ASP A 860 -1.44 20.22 12.12
CA ASP A 860 -1.83 19.20 13.11
C ASP A 860 -0.87 19.16 14.31
N THR A 861 0.34 19.71 14.18
CA THR A 861 1.38 19.66 15.22
C THR A 861 1.41 20.86 16.18
N TRP A 862 0.52 21.85 16.02
CA TRP A 862 0.52 23.09 16.83
C TRP A 862 0.55 22.87 18.35
N GLN A 863 -0.07 21.79 18.82
CA GLN A 863 -0.13 21.40 20.23
C GLN A 863 1.25 21.14 20.89
N HIS A 864 2.26 20.79 20.08
CA HIS A 864 3.63 20.57 20.55
C HIS A 864 4.44 21.87 20.67
N HIS A 865 3.92 23.00 20.16
CA HIS A 865 4.60 24.29 20.10
C HIS A 865 3.89 25.36 20.95
N LYS A 866 3.45 25.00 22.18
CA LYS A 866 2.62 25.86 23.04
C LYS A 866 3.20 27.25 23.26
N GLU A 867 4.48 27.37 23.58
CA GLU A 867 5.15 28.66 23.85
C GLU A 867 5.11 29.57 22.62
N LEU A 868 5.48 29.02 21.47
CA LEU A 868 5.46 29.72 20.20
C LEU A 868 4.04 30.11 19.77
N LEU A 869 3.07 29.25 20.02
CA LEU A 869 1.66 29.54 19.78
C LEU A 869 1.19 30.73 20.62
N GLN A 870 1.64 30.85 21.88
CA GLN A 870 1.35 32.02 22.70
C GLN A 870 1.93 33.29 22.07
N THR A 871 3.19 33.23 21.61
CA THR A 871 3.85 34.34 20.94
C THR A 871 3.11 34.75 19.67
N ILE A 872 2.70 33.78 18.85
CA ILE A 872 1.97 34.04 17.59
C ILE A 872 0.61 34.67 17.85
N ILE A 873 -0.14 34.17 18.83
CA ILE A 873 -1.49 34.68 19.13
C ILE A 873 -1.43 36.05 19.83
N LYS A 874 -0.49 36.27 20.76
CA LYS A 874 -0.52 37.43 21.67
C LYS A 874 0.50 38.52 21.36
N ASP A 875 1.67 38.15 20.86
CA ASP A 875 2.83 39.04 20.84
C ASP A 875 3.15 39.58 19.43
N ILE A 876 2.73 38.89 18.37
CA ILE A 876 2.91 39.36 17.00
C ILE A 876 1.84 40.38 16.64
N LYS A 877 2.26 41.61 16.34
CA LYS A 877 1.37 42.66 15.83
C LYS A 877 1.18 42.52 14.32
N VAL A 878 -0.08 42.47 13.88
CA VAL A 878 -0.48 42.63 12.48
C VAL A 878 -0.84 44.10 12.22
N GLU A 879 -0.50 44.63 11.05
CA GLU A 879 -0.76 46.04 10.68
C GLU A 879 -2.25 46.31 10.43
N HIS A 880 -3.02 45.27 10.10
CA HIS A 880 -4.44 45.33 9.80
C HIS A 880 -5.21 44.24 10.55
N GLU A 881 -5.86 44.60 11.65
CA GLU A 881 -6.86 43.75 12.30
C GLU A 881 -8.20 43.93 11.55
N ASP A 882 -8.72 42.86 10.97
CA ASP A 882 -10.10 42.84 10.47
C ASP A 882 -11.06 43.01 11.67
N GLU A 883 -12.09 43.87 11.60
CA GLU A 883 -13.08 44.03 12.68
C GLU A 883 -14.13 42.89 12.65
N LEU A 884 -13.68 41.63 12.70
CA LEU A 884 -14.55 40.45 12.67
C LEU A 884 -14.72 39.86 14.06
N ASN A 885 -15.90 39.32 14.36
CA ASN A 885 -16.06 38.49 15.56
C ASN A 885 -15.41 37.10 15.34
N PRO A 886 -15.13 36.31 16.41
CA PRO A 886 -14.40 35.05 16.26
C PRO A 886 -15.02 34.08 15.26
N LYS A 887 -16.35 33.97 15.21
CA LYS A 887 -17.03 33.08 14.26
C LYS A 887 -16.90 33.57 12.82
N GLU A 888 -17.02 34.87 12.58
CA GLU A 888 -16.81 35.47 11.27
C GLU A 888 -15.36 35.31 10.80
N ALA A 889 -14.39 35.44 11.70
CA ALA A 889 -12.98 35.22 11.39
C ALA A 889 -12.69 33.76 11.02
N GLN A 890 -13.29 32.79 11.73
CA GLN A 890 -13.23 31.37 11.37
C GLN A 890 -13.83 31.11 9.98
N GLU A 891 -15.02 31.65 9.72
CA GLU A 891 -15.70 31.51 8.42
C GLU A 891 -14.91 32.14 7.28
N GLU A 892 -14.36 33.34 7.47
CA GLU A 892 -13.50 33.99 6.49
C GLU A 892 -12.21 33.21 6.25
N LEU A 893 -11.60 32.66 7.31
CA LEU A 893 -10.43 31.80 7.17
C LEU A 893 -10.75 30.53 6.36
N TRP A 894 -11.89 29.89 6.60
CA TRP A 894 -12.34 28.72 5.83
C TRP A 894 -12.75 29.04 4.38
N LYS A 895 -13.10 30.29 4.07
CA LYS A 895 -13.36 30.75 2.69
C LYS A 895 -12.09 30.96 1.88
N ILE A 896 -10.92 31.05 2.51
CA ILE A 896 -9.64 31.17 1.79
C ILE A 896 -9.40 29.89 1.00
N LYS A 897 -9.51 29.98 -0.33
CA LYS A 897 -9.24 28.88 -1.25
C LYS A 897 -7.74 28.64 -1.35
N GLY A 898 -7.32 27.39 -1.16
CA GLY A 898 -5.92 26.98 -1.21
C GLY A 898 -5.34 26.73 0.18
N TRP A 899 -4.02 26.59 0.27
CA TRP A 899 -3.32 26.32 1.52
C TRP A 899 -3.24 27.56 2.40
N ARG A 900 -3.53 27.39 3.69
CA ARG A 900 -3.39 28.44 4.70
C ARG A 900 -2.01 28.32 5.31
N TYR A 901 -1.16 29.33 5.13
CA TYR A 901 0.15 29.34 5.77
C TYR A 901 0.63 30.75 6.09
N ILE A 902 1.46 30.84 7.11
CA ILE A 902 2.10 32.07 7.56
C ILE A 902 3.62 31.89 7.54
N ILE A 903 4.35 32.96 7.22
CA ILE A 903 5.82 32.97 7.28
C ILE A 903 6.26 34.05 8.23
N LEU A 904 7.05 33.67 9.23
CA LEU A 904 7.57 34.55 10.28
C LEU A 904 9.09 34.64 10.16
N GLN A 905 9.63 35.86 10.25
CA GLN A 905 11.07 36.09 10.40
C GLN A 905 11.45 36.16 11.87
N LYS A 906 12.49 35.43 12.26
CA LYS A 906 13.11 35.49 13.57
C LYS A 906 14.29 36.45 13.54
N ASN A 907 14.13 37.57 14.23
CA ASN A 907 15.14 38.61 14.45
C ASN A 907 15.52 38.61 15.94
N GLY A 908 16.44 37.72 16.33
CA GLY A 908 16.72 37.42 17.73
C GLY A 908 15.56 36.65 18.37
N GLU A 909 14.97 37.21 19.43
CA GLU A 909 13.74 36.67 20.06
C GLU A 909 12.44 37.20 19.43
N LYS A 910 12.53 38.21 18.55
CA LYS A 910 11.36 38.84 17.95
C LYS A 910 10.94 38.12 16.67
N LEU A 911 9.65 37.79 16.56
CA LEU A 911 9.02 37.28 15.34
C LEU A 911 8.29 38.40 14.60
N THR A 912 8.47 38.49 13.28
CA THR A 912 7.78 39.46 12.41
C THR A 912 7.16 38.75 11.20
N PRO A 913 5.87 38.97 10.88
CA PRO A 913 5.24 38.32 9.73
C PRO A 913 5.84 38.88 8.43
N ILE A 914 6.22 37.99 7.51
CA ILE A 914 6.65 38.33 6.15
C ILE A 914 5.54 37.98 5.14
N TYR A 915 4.78 36.93 5.40
CA TYR A 915 3.67 36.49 4.56
C TYR A 915 2.52 35.94 5.41
N GLY A 916 1.32 35.98 4.83
CA GLY A 916 0.11 35.45 5.47
C GLY A 916 -0.42 36.35 6.59
N GLU A 917 -0.12 37.66 6.56
CA GLU A 917 -0.52 38.59 7.63
C GLU A 917 -2.04 38.61 7.87
N ARG A 918 -2.84 38.56 6.78
CA ARG A 918 -4.31 38.41 6.90
C ARG A 918 -4.72 37.07 7.51
N VAL A 919 -4.05 35.98 7.12
CA VAL A 919 -4.28 34.63 7.70
C VAL A 919 -3.95 34.66 9.19
N LEU A 920 -2.84 35.29 9.58
CA LEU A 920 -2.45 35.49 10.97
C LEU A 920 -3.48 36.33 11.74
N SER A 921 -3.98 37.43 11.17
CA SER A 921 -5.05 38.23 11.79
C SER A 921 -6.31 37.40 12.04
N LEU A 922 -6.74 36.62 11.04
CA LEU A 922 -7.92 35.75 11.16
C LEU A 922 -7.70 34.63 12.19
N LEU A 923 -6.49 34.07 12.26
CA LEU A 923 -6.12 33.10 13.28
C LEU A 923 -6.21 33.70 14.69
N GLN A 924 -5.62 34.89 14.89
CA GLN A 924 -5.61 35.60 16.18
C GLN A 924 -7.02 35.96 16.68
N GLN A 925 -7.96 36.23 15.76
CA GLN A 925 -9.34 36.59 16.09
C GLN A 925 -10.27 35.39 16.22
N GLY A 926 -10.08 34.37 15.38
CA GLY A 926 -11.00 33.25 15.22
C GLY A 926 -10.71 32.07 16.13
N PHE A 927 -9.47 31.86 16.56
CA PHE A 927 -9.07 30.65 17.26
C PHE A 927 -8.32 30.97 18.55
N ASP A 928 -8.61 30.21 19.60
CA ASP A 928 -7.81 30.19 20.81
C ASP A 928 -6.68 29.14 20.71
N GLN A 929 -5.87 29.04 21.77
CA GLN A 929 -4.74 28.10 21.82
C GLN A 929 -5.17 26.63 21.72
N GLU A 930 -6.36 26.30 22.21
CA GLU A 930 -6.84 24.91 22.25
C GLU A 930 -7.43 24.50 20.89
N ASN A 931 -7.94 25.45 20.11
CA ASN A 931 -8.67 25.17 18.87
C ASN A 931 -7.90 25.52 17.59
N ILE A 932 -6.65 26.02 17.67
CA ILE A 932 -5.94 26.51 16.48
C ILE A 932 -5.68 25.43 15.42
N TYR A 933 -5.61 24.15 15.78
CA TYR A 933 -5.38 23.07 14.82
C TYR A 933 -6.53 22.95 13.80
N TYR A 934 -7.77 23.27 14.18
CA TYR A 934 -8.93 23.34 13.27
C TYR A 934 -8.81 24.41 12.18
N ALA A 935 -7.84 25.30 12.32
CA ALA A 935 -7.55 26.32 11.33
C ALA A 935 -6.75 25.78 10.13
N HIS A 936 -6.34 24.50 10.11
CA HIS A 936 -5.45 23.84 9.13
C HIS A 936 -4.41 24.79 8.51
N THR A 937 -3.72 25.56 9.36
CA THR A 937 -2.75 26.58 8.92
C THR A 937 -1.33 26.14 9.24
N HIS A 938 -0.45 26.15 8.26
CA HIS A 938 0.97 25.87 8.44
C HIS A 938 1.74 27.12 8.86
N CYS A 939 2.82 26.98 9.61
CA CYS A 939 3.72 28.08 9.94
C CYS A 939 5.16 27.74 9.58
N ILE A 940 5.83 28.68 8.94
CA ILE A 940 7.26 28.59 8.61
C ILE A 940 7.99 29.73 9.30
N ILE A 941 8.97 29.40 10.14
CA ILE A 941 9.83 30.38 10.78
C ILE A 941 11.19 30.32 10.11
N ILE A 942 11.66 31.47 9.64
CA ILE A 942 12.97 31.63 9.01
C ILE A 942 13.78 32.67 9.77
N ASP A 943 15.10 32.64 9.65
CA ASP A 943 15.93 33.70 10.23
C ASP A 943 16.12 34.89 9.27
N GLN A 944 16.83 35.91 9.74
CA GLN A 944 17.16 37.10 8.96
C GLN A 944 18.13 36.85 7.79
N ASN A 945 18.77 35.68 7.74
CA ASN A 945 19.75 35.32 6.71
C ASN A 945 19.10 34.67 5.48
N CYS A 946 17.80 34.38 5.52
CA CYS A 946 17.06 33.84 4.39
C CYS A 946 17.12 34.78 3.17
N PRO A 947 17.58 34.30 1.98
CA PRO A 947 17.71 35.12 0.79
C PRO A 947 16.38 35.73 0.33
N ALA A 948 16.40 37.03 -0.01
CA ALA A 948 15.21 37.76 -0.44
C ALA A 948 14.58 37.17 -1.72
N ASP A 949 15.36 36.51 -2.58
CA ASP A 949 14.84 35.91 -3.81
C ASP A 949 13.99 34.65 -3.54
N TYR A 950 14.21 33.95 -2.42
CA TYR A 950 13.41 32.76 -2.05
C TYR A 950 12.04 33.18 -1.57
N LEU A 951 12.01 34.26 -0.80
CA LEU A 951 10.78 34.94 -0.41
C LEU A 951 10.04 35.47 -1.64
N LYS A 952 10.73 36.07 -2.63
CA LYS A 952 10.07 36.52 -3.87
C LYS A 952 9.49 35.37 -4.69
N GLU A 953 10.18 34.24 -4.82
CA GLU A 953 9.66 33.06 -5.52
C GLU A 953 8.33 32.62 -4.90
N LEU A 954 8.30 32.54 -3.57
CA LEU A 954 7.12 32.19 -2.80
C LEU A 954 6.00 33.23 -2.95
N LEU A 955 6.30 34.52 -2.82
CA LEU A 955 5.33 35.61 -2.98
C LEU A 955 4.80 35.72 -4.42
N SER A 956 5.61 35.31 -5.42
CA SER A 956 5.19 35.31 -6.82
C SER A 956 4.26 34.14 -7.17
N SER A 957 4.27 33.09 -6.34
CA SER A 957 3.42 31.90 -6.46
C SER A 957 2.05 32.02 -5.77
N ASP A 958 1.69 33.24 -5.34
CA ASP A 958 0.42 33.55 -4.66
C ASP A 958 -0.80 32.97 -5.40
N MET A 959 -1.79 32.50 -4.62
CA MET A 959 -2.74 31.39 -4.82
C MET A 959 -3.63 31.33 -6.09
N ARG A 960 -3.34 32.13 -7.13
CA ARG A 960 -4.11 32.20 -8.37
C ARG A 960 -3.59 31.27 -9.49
N PHE A 961 -2.41 30.67 -9.33
CA PHE A 961 -1.81 29.81 -10.35
C PHE A 961 -1.60 28.38 -9.82
N ASN A 962 -1.92 27.38 -10.65
CA ASN A 962 -1.61 25.98 -10.36
C ASN A 962 -0.09 25.77 -10.51
N TYR A 963 0.68 26.00 -9.45
CA TYR A 963 2.14 25.89 -9.46
C TYR A 963 2.61 24.47 -9.81
N LYS A 964 1.87 23.43 -9.41
CA LYS A 964 2.12 22.03 -9.80
C LYS A 964 2.10 21.87 -11.33
N GLU A 965 1.14 22.53 -12.01
CA GLU A 965 1.11 22.57 -13.47
C GLU A 965 2.31 23.34 -14.07
N ILE A 966 2.74 24.45 -13.47
CA ILE A 966 3.92 25.20 -13.92
C ILE A 966 5.20 24.35 -13.76
N TRP A 967 5.34 23.64 -12.65
CA TRP A 967 6.46 22.73 -12.38
C TRP A 967 6.47 21.56 -13.35
N ARG A 968 5.33 20.89 -13.54
CA ARG A 968 5.14 19.85 -14.57
C ARG A 968 5.54 20.34 -15.96
N ASN A 969 5.08 21.51 -16.36
CA ASN A 969 5.42 22.12 -17.65
C ASN A 969 6.90 22.48 -17.76
N SER A 970 7.55 22.85 -16.65
CA SER A 970 8.99 23.14 -16.60
C SER A 970 9.80 21.85 -16.82
N ILE A 971 9.45 20.75 -16.15
CA ILE A 971 10.07 19.43 -16.34
C ILE A 971 9.86 18.92 -17.77
N LYS A 972 8.63 19.05 -18.29
CA LYS A 972 8.30 18.70 -19.68
C LYS A 972 9.11 19.48 -20.70
N SER A 973 9.26 20.79 -20.49
CA SER A 973 10.09 21.66 -21.32
C SER A 973 11.57 21.28 -21.25
N PHE A 974 12.07 20.93 -20.06
CA PHE A 974 13.42 20.43 -19.87
C PHE A 974 13.69 19.14 -20.64
N LEU A 975 12.80 18.14 -20.54
CA LEU A 975 12.94 16.91 -21.31
C LEU A 975 12.93 17.18 -22.82
N LEU A 976 11.96 17.96 -23.32
CA LEU A 976 11.80 18.22 -24.76
C LEU A 976 12.91 19.06 -25.37
N TYR A 977 13.31 20.13 -24.68
CA TYR A 977 14.12 21.23 -25.24
C TYR A 977 15.39 21.51 -24.45
N GLY A 978 15.53 21.01 -23.23
CA GLY A 978 16.63 21.36 -22.34
C GLY A 978 16.44 22.76 -21.78
N GLY A 979 15.22 23.08 -21.35
CA GLY A 979 14.86 24.32 -20.64
C GLY A 979 15.67 24.55 -19.36
N ASP A 980 15.16 25.43 -18.50
CA ASP A 980 15.88 25.90 -17.32
C ASP A 980 16.28 24.74 -16.38
N LYS A 981 17.58 24.41 -16.42
CA LYS A 981 18.17 23.27 -15.71
C LYS A 981 18.13 23.50 -14.20
N GLU A 982 18.46 24.71 -13.75
CA GLU A 982 18.50 25.10 -12.34
C GLU A 982 17.10 25.04 -11.73
N LYS A 983 16.11 25.57 -12.45
CA LYS A 983 14.71 25.47 -12.02
C LYS A 983 14.23 24.03 -11.88
N VAL A 984 14.57 23.14 -12.83
CA VAL A 984 14.17 21.73 -12.76
C VAL A 984 14.88 20.99 -11.65
N GLU A 985 16.15 21.30 -11.40
CA GLU A 985 16.90 20.75 -10.26
C GLU A 985 16.21 21.09 -8.94
N LEU A 986 15.86 22.36 -8.72
CA LEU A 986 15.16 22.81 -7.51
C LEU A 986 13.79 22.14 -7.34
N ILE A 987 12.99 22.09 -8.41
CA ILE A 987 11.68 21.42 -8.40
C ILE A 987 11.86 19.93 -8.06
N SER A 988 12.86 19.28 -8.62
CA SER A 988 13.03 17.82 -8.47
C SER A 988 13.57 17.45 -7.09
N GLN A 989 14.50 18.24 -6.54
CA GLN A 989 15.12 17.97 -5.24
C GLN A 989 14.19 18.24 -4.07
N TYR A 990 13.38 19.31 -4.17
CA TYR A 990 12.62 19.83 -3.04
C TYR A 990 11.11 19.78 -3.24
N GLY A 991 10.65 19.78 -4.50
CA GLY A 991 9.24 19.90 -4.86
C GLY A 991 8.58 18.58 -5.25
N ILE A 992 9.33 17.48 -5.35
CA ILE A 992 8.80 16.14 -5.62
C ILE A 992 8.95 15.29 -4.35
N ASP A 993 7.84 14.69 -3.93
CA ASP A 993 7.82 13.67 -2.89
C ASP A 993 8.54 12.42 -3.44
N LYS A 994 9.71 12.13 -2.89
CA LYS A 994 10.60 11.08 -3.39
C LYS A 994 9.99 9.70 -3.21
N TRP A 995 9.37 9.44 -2.07
CA TRP A 995 8.77 8.13 -1.78
C TRP A 995 7.62 7.86 -2.73
N ARG A 996 6.69 8.82 -2.88
CA ARG A 996 5.55 8.70 -3.81
C ARG A 996 5.99 8.61 -5.27
N PHE A 997 7.05 9.31 -5.65
CA PHE A 997 7.61 9.18 -6.99
C PHE A 997 8.25 7.80 -7.21
N ASN A 998 8.89 7.22 -6.19
CA ASN A 998 9.62 5.96 -6.30
C ASN A 998 8.72 4.72 -6.20
N GLN A 999 7.51 4.82 -5.64
CA GLN A 999 6.56 3.72 -5.65
C GLN A 999 6.28 3.24 -7.09
N GLU A 1000 6.25 1.92 -7.27
CA GLU A 1000 5.86 1.34 -8.56
C GLU A 1000 4.39 1.68 -8.80
N ASP A 1001 4.12 2.37 -9.90
CA ASP A 1001 2.74 2.53 -10.34
C ASP A 1001 2.24 1.13 -10.76
N ASP A 1002 1.38 0.51 -9.95
CA ASP A 1002 0.69 -0.78 -10.24
C ASP A 1002 0.01 -0.81 -11.63
N TYR A 1003 -0.19 0.37 -12.24
CA TYR A 1003 -0.81 0.55 -13.55
C TYR A 1003 0.17 0.82 -14.71
N SER A 1004 1.48 0.96 -14.46
CA SER A 1004 2.47 1.22 -15.52
C SER A 1004 3.25 -0.05 -15.90
N GLU A 1005 2.61 -0.91 -16.68
CA GLU A 1005 3.28 -2.08 -17.26
C GLU A 1005 4.31 -1.72 -18.36
N THR A 1006 4.76 -0.45 -18.42
CA THR A 1006 5.93 0.00 -19.18
C THR A 1006 6.84 0.79 -18.26
N SER A 1007 8.01 0.23 -17.99
CA SER A 1007 9.01 0.87 -17.16
C SER A 1007 9.75 1.94 -17.96
N ILE A 1008 10.25 2.97 -17.28
CA ILE A 1008 11.17 3.95 -17.88
C ILE A 1008 12.37 3.26 -18.57
N LYS A 1009 12.77 2.09 -18.06
CA LYS A 1009 13.78 1.20 -18.63
C LYS A 1009 13.47 0.77 -20.06
N ASP A 1010 12.21 0.42 -20.38
CA ASP A 1010 11.82 -0.04 -21.71
C ASP A 1010 11.94 1.07 -22.77
N LEU A 1011 11.88 2.33 -22.34
CA LEU A 1011 12.01 3.51 -23.19
C LEU A 1011 13.46 4.01 -23.26
N PHE A 1012 14.19 3.94 -22.14
CA PHE A 1012 15.45 4.65 -21.92
C PHE A 1012 16.52 4.34 -22.97
N ASP A 1013 16.77 3.06 -23.23
CA ASP A 1013 17.81 2.60 -24.18
C ASP A 1013 17.53 3.02 -25.64
N HIS A 1014 16.37 3.60 -25.93
CA HIS A 1014 15.94 3.98 -27.29
C HIS A 1014 15.83 5.50 -27.45
N LEU A 1015 16.04 6.25 -26.36
CA LEU A 1015 16.11 7.69 -26.40
C LEU A 1015 17.42 8.15 -27.05
N PRO A 1016 17.41 9.33 -27.71
CA PRO A 1016 18.65 9.97 -28.13
C PRO A 1016 19.57 10.26 -26.95
N ASP A 1017 20.88 10.22 -27.14
CA ASP A 1017 21.88 10.48 -26.08
C ASP A 1017 21.60 11.76 -25.29
N ALA A 1018 21.19 12.84 -25.98
CA ALA A 1018 20.87 14.10 -25.33
C ALA A 1018 19.67 13.99 -24.38
N LEU A 1019 18.69 13.15 -24.70
CA LEU A 1019 17.50 12.92 -23.89
C LEU A 1019 17.76 11.90 -22.78
N GLN A 1020 18.55 10.86 -23.03
CA GLN A 1020 19.03 9.95 -21.98
C GLN A 1020 19.72 10.73 -20.85
N LYS A 1021 20.62 11.65 -21.22
CA LYS A 1021 21.31 12.51 -20.25
C LYS A 1021 20.36 13.36 -19.43
N ARG A 1022 19.34 13.95 -20.06
CA ARG A 1022 18.32 14.75 -19.35
C ARG A 1022 17.46 13.91 -18.42
N VAL A 1023 17.09 12.70 -18.85
CA VAL A 1023 16.31 11.77 -18.03
C VAL A 1023 17.11 11.34 -16.80
N LEU A 1024 18.37 10.91 -16.97
CA LEU A 1024 19.23 10.56 -15.84
C LEU A 1024 19.49 11.74 -14.92
N TYR A 1025 19.72 12.92 -15.49
CA TYR A 1025 19.85 14.14 -14.70
C TYR A 1025 18.61 14.39 -13.84
N LEU A 1026 17.42 14.32 -14.44
CA LEU A 1026 16.16 14.50 -13.75
C LEU A 1026 15.97 13.47 -12.64
N LEU A 1027 16.13 12.18 -12.95
CA LEU A 1027 15.99 11.09 -11.97
C LEU A 1027 16.98 11.26 -10.81
N GLY A 1028 18.24 11.58 -11.10
CA GLY A 1028 19.26 11.82 -10.08
C GLY A 1028 19.05 13.09 -9.25
N CYS A 1029 18.27 14.05 -9.75
CA CYS A 1029 17.81 15.19 -8.94
C CYS A 1029 16.64 14.81 -8.02
N ILE A 1030 15.84 13.81 -8.38
CA ILE A 1030 14.72 13.34 -7.55
C ILE A 1030 15.26 12.50 -6.40
N SER A 1031 15.92 11.36 -6.70
CA SER A 1031 16.40 10.42 -5.69
C SER A 1031 17.38 9.40 -6.28
N GLU A 1032 18.12 8.72 -5.43
CA GLU A 1032 18.96 7.58 -5.82
C GLU A 1032 18.12 6.36 -6.25
N GLU A 1033 16.94 6.11 -5.66
CA GLU A 1033 16.07 4.99 -6.06
C GLU A 1033 15.46 5.24 -7.45
N ALA A 1034 15.20 6.51 -7.82
CA ALA A 1034 14.73 6.85 -9.16
C ALA A 1034 15.73 6.48 -10.27
N LEU A 1035 17.01 6.29 -9.94
CA LEU A 1035 18.06 5.83 -10.87
C LEU A 1035 18.04 4.32 -11.13
N VAL A 1036 17.18 3.53 -10.47
CA VAL A 1036 17.10 2.08 -10.67
C VAL A 1036 16.44 1.74 -12.01
N LEU A 1037 17.21 1.84 -13.09
CA LEU A 1037 16.76 1.58 -14.46
C LEU A 1037 17.03 0.16 -14.95
N ASN A 1038 17.78 -0.68 -14.21
CA ASN A 1038 18.12 -2.07 -14.60
C ASN A 1038 18.59 -2.22 -16.07
N LEU A 1039 19.47 -1.31 -16.52
CA LEU A 1039 19.98 -1.28 -17.90
C LEU A 1039 20.92 -2.47 -18.15
N LYS A 1040 21.01 -2.92 -19.41
CA LYS A 1040 22.02 -3.92 -19.83
C LYS A 1040 23.42 -3.30 -19.95
N LYS A 1041 23.86 -2.59 -18.92
CA LYS A 1041 25.16 -1.92 -18.80
C LYS A 1041 25.87 -2.46 -17.56
N SER A 1042 27.19 -2.64 -17.65
CA SER A 1042 27.99 -2.92 -16.46
C SER A 1042 27.92 -1.74 -15.47
N PRO A 1043 28.17 -1.97 -14.16
CA PRO A 1043 28.23 -0.88 -13.17
C PRO A 1043 29.14 0.28 -13.59
N GLN A 1044 30.27 -0.01 -14.25
CA GLN A 1044 31.21 1.00 -14.73
C GLN A 1044 30.64 1.81 -15.90
N GLU A 1045 30.05 1.17 -16.90
CA GLU A 1045 29.41 1.87 -18.03
C GLU A 1045 28.23 2.74 -17.58
N TYR A 1046 27.51 2.30 -16.54
CA TYR A 1046 26.42 3.09 -15.98
C TYR A 1046 26.94 4.28 -15.17
N PHE A 1047 28.01 4.11 -14.39
CA PHE A 1047 28.70 5.21 -13.71
C PHE A 1047 29.13 6.31 -14.70
N GLU A 1048 29.81 5.93 -15.79
CA GLU A 1048 30.25 6.87 -16.84
C GLU A 1048 29.05 7.61 -17.46
N LEU A 1049 27.92 6.92 -17.63
CA LEU A 1049 26.70 7.54 -18.15
C LEU A 1049 26.10 8.55 -17.17
N LEU A 1050 26.07 8.24 -15.87
CA LEU A 1050 25.61 9.16 -14.82
C LEU A 1050 26.51 10.41 -14.72
N GLU A 1051 27.83 10.21 -14.79
CA GLU A 1051 28.83 11.27 -14.81
C GLU A 1051 28.64 12.19 -16.03
N ILE A 1052 28.53 11.63 -17.23
CA ILE A 1052 28.29 12.39 -18.47
C ILE A 1052 26.93 13.13 -18.42
N SER A 1053 25.96 12.58 -17.69
CA SER A 1053 24.64 13.18 -17.47
C SER A 1053 24.66 14.28 -16.41
N LYS A 1054 25.80 14.50 -15.74
CA LYS A 1054 25.99 15.48 -14.65
C LYS A 1054 25.07 15.22 -13.45
N VAL A 1055 24.84 13.95 -13.12
CA VAL A 1055 24.19 13.56 -11.86
C VAL A 1055 25.14 13.87 -10.70
N ASP A 1056 24.61 14.36 -9.59
CA ASP A 1056 25.43 14.71 -8.43
C ASP A 1056 26.15 13.49 -7.85
N TYR A 1057 27.43 13.67 -7.48
CA TYR A 1057 28.28 12.58 -6.99
C TYR A 1057 27.80 11.97 -5.67
N SER A 1058 27.09 12.74 -4.83
CA SER A 1058 26.48 12.19 -3.60
C SER A 1058 25.33 11.23 -3.94
N THR A 1059 24.48 11.57 -4.92
CA THR A 1059 23.44 10.68 -5.41
C THR A 1059 24.03 9.43 -6.08
N ILE A 1060 25.05 9.60 -6.93
CA ILE A 1060 25.76 8.46 -7.55
C ILE A 1060 26.35 7.53 -6.46
N PHE A 1061 26.94 8.10 -5.41
CA PHE A 1061 27.51 7.35 -4.29
C PHE A 1061 26.45 6.50 -3.59
N ARG A 1062 25.33 7.10 -3.19
CA ARG A 1062 24.22 6.39 -2.50
C ARG A 1062 23.58 5.32 -3.38
N TYR A 1063 23.38 5.61 -4.66
CA TYR A 1063 22.88 4.64 -5.64
C TYR A 1063 23.76 3.38 -5.71
N PHE A 1064 25.08 3.53 -5.91
CA PHE A 1064 25.95 2.35 -6.00
C PHE A 1064 26.11 1.63 -4.68
N LEU A 1065 26.03 2.35 -3.55
CA LEU A 1065 26.02 1.77 -2.22
C LEU A 1065 24.80 0.86 -2.01
N SER A 1066 23.60 1.30 -2.41
CA SER A 1066 22.37 0.50 -2.29
C SER A 1066 22.34 -0.69 -3.24
N GLN A 1067 22.79 -0.53 -4.49
CA GLN A 1067 22.67 -1.57 -5.53
C GLN A 1067 23.75 -2.65 -5.47
N THR A 1068 24.99 -2.27 -5.20
CA THR A 1068 26.14 -3.17 -5.45
C THR A 1068 26.85 -3.62 -4.18
N LYS A 1069 26.39 -3.17 -2.99
CA LYS A 1069 26.93 -3.53 -1.66
C LYS A 1069 28.47 -3.61 -1.65
N LEU A 1070 29.13 -2.57 -2.19
CA LEU A 1070 30.59 -2.39 -2.23
C LEU A 1070 31.38 -3.26 -3.23
N SER A 1071 30.73 -4.01 -4.12
CA SER A 1071 31.41 -4.94 -5.04
C SER A 1071 32.33 -4.29 -6.09
N ASN A 1072 32.27 -2.98 -6.29
CA ASN A 1072 33.05 -2.24 -7.28
C ASN A 1072 33.86 -1.08 -6.66
N PRO A 1073 34.99 -1.34 -5.97
CA PRO A 1073 35.77 -0.32 -5.27
C PRO A 1073 36.31 0.80 -6.18
N ASN A 1074 36.49 0.52 -7.47
CA ASN A 1074 36.95 1.51 -8.45
C ASN A 1074 35.96 2.67 -8.65
N ILE A 1075 34.65 2.41 -8.57
CA ILE A 1075 33.62 3.43 -8.72
C ILE A 1075 33.72 4.44 -7.57
N TYR A 1076 33.77 3.95 -6.32
CA TYR A 1076 33.92 4.82 -5.16
C TYR A 1076 35.25 5.58 -5.16
N LEU A 1077 36.34 4.96 -5.66
CA LEU A 1077 37.61 5.67 -5.84
C LEU A 1077 37.50 6.82 -6.86
N GLN A 1078 36.74 6.63 -7.95
CA GLN A 1078 36.48 7.69 -8.95
C GLN A 1078 35.62 8.80 -8.34
N ILE A 1079 34.53 8.45 -7.64
CA ILE A 1079 33.69 9.41 -6.91
C ILE A 1079 34.55 10.24 -5.95
N PHE A 1080 35.36 9.60 -5.11
CA PHE A 1080 36.22 10.28 -4.14
C PHE A 1080 37.36 11.06 -4.76
N LYS A 1081 37.66 10.93 -6.06
CA LYS A 1081 38.57 11.87 -6.75
C LYS A 1081 37.87 13.20 -7.02
N GLU A 1082 36.63 13.13 -7.47
CA GLU A 1082 35.85 14.26 -7.98
C GLU A 1082 35.09 15.02 -6.88
N THR A 1083 34.66 14.35 -5.80
CA THR A 1083 33.99 14.98 -4.66
C THR A 1083 34.70 14.70 -3.33
N ASP A 1084 34.33 15.43 -2.28
CA ASP A 1084 34.77 15.14 -0.92
C ASP A 1084 33.96 13.97 -0.34
N GLY A 1085 34.57 12.80 -0.24
CA GLY A 1085 33.93 11.61 0.34
C GLY A 1085 33.78 11.62 1.86
N ALA A 1086 34.45 12.52 2.60
CA ALA A 1086 34.40 12.48 4.07
C ALA A 1086 32.97 12.73 4.59
N PRO A 1087 32.23 13.77 4.12
CA PRO A 1087 30.83 13.95 4.49
C PRO A 1087 29.91 12.81 4.02
N LEU A 1088 30.21 12.19 2.86
CA LEU A 1088 29.37 11.12 2.30
C LEU A 1088 29.36 9.86 3.15
N ILE A 1089 30.45 9.58 3.87
CA ILE A 1089 30.55 8.38 4.70
C ILE A 1089 30.31 8.67 6.18
N GLU A 1090 30.23 9.92 6.60
CA GLU A 1090 30.13 10.29 8.02
C GLU A 1090 28.79 9.85 8.64
N SER A 1091 27.70 9.90 7.89
CA SER A 1091 26.37 9.41 8.31
C SER A 1091 26.20 7.90 8.22
N GLU A 1092 27.15 7.18 7.61
CA GLU A 1092 26.98 5.75 7.28
C GLU A 1092 27.24 4.80 8.46
N LYS A 1093 26.68 3.58 8.37
CA LYS A 1093 26.94 2.52 9.35
C LYS A 1093 28.41 2.10 9.34
N THR A 1094 28.90 1.60 10.48
CA THR A 1094 30.31 1.19 10.66
C THR A 1094 30.77 0.17 9.60
N GLU A 1095 29.88 -0.73 9.17
CA GLU A 1095 30.13 -1.76 8.17
C GLU A 1095 30.44 -1.21 6.77
N ILE A 1096 29.90 -0.03 6.44
CA ILE A 1096 30.12 0.68 5.17
C ILE A 1096 31.35 1.59 5.30
N LYS A 1097 31.49 2.28 6.44
CA LYS A 1097 32.62 3.17 6.72
C LYS A 1097 33.97 2.47 6.56
N ILE A 1098 34.13 1.26 7.09
CA ILE A 1098 35.40 0.52 7.10
C ILE A 1098 35.94 0.24 5.68
N PRO A 1099 35.17 -0.38 4.76
CA PRO A 1099 35.58 -0.53 3.37
C PRO A 1099 35.86 0.82 2.68
N MET A 1100 35.04 1.84 2.92
CA MET A 1100 35.25 3.16 2.30
C MET A 1100 36.53 3.84 2.76
N LEU A 1101 36.87 3.78 4.05
CA LEU A 1101 38.15 4.27 4.57
C LEU A 1101 39.35 3.57 3.92
N SER A 1102 39.19 2.28 3.58
CA SER A 1102 40.22 1.53 2.86
C SER A 1102 40.42 2.05 1.43
N ILE A 1103 39.33 2.42 0.75
CA ILE A 1103 39.36 3.03 -0.58
C ILE A 1103 39.96 4.45 -0.49
N MET A 1104 39.52 5.25 0.49
CA MET A 1104 40.03 6.60 0.74
C MET A 1104 41.53 6.61 1.07
N ALA A 1105 42.07 5.57 1.73
CA ALA A 1105 43.49 5.43 2.03
C ALA A 1105 44.38 5.35 0.77
N HIS A 1106 43.80 5.17 -0.41
CA HIS A 1106 44.52 5.27 -1.69
C HIS A 1106 44.63 6.71 -2.21
N LEU A 1107 43.98 7.68 -1.58
CA LEU A 1107 43.93 9.07 -1.99
C LEU A 1107 44.55 9.97 -0.91
N PRO A 1108 45.70 10.61 -1.17
CA PRO A 1108 46.42 11.42 -0.17
C PRO A 1108 45.59 12.51 0.52
N LYS A 1109 44.60 13.09 -0.18
CA LYS A 1109 43.73 14.13 0.37
C LYS A 1109 42.91 13.69 1.60
N TYR A 1110 42.74 12.38 1.83
CA TYR A 1110 42.00 11.84 2.98
C TYR A 1110 42.86 11.40 4.16
N TYR A 1111 44.20 11.49 4.06
CA TYR A 1111 45.06 10.94 5.10
C TYR A 1111 44.81 11.59 6.47
N GLN A 1112 44.65 12.91 6.52
CA GLN A 1112 44.34 13.62 7.77
C GLN A 1112 42.96 13.26 8.34
N TYR A 1113 41.95 13.05 7.49
CA TYR A 1113 40.64 12.58 7.91
C TYR A 1113 40.69 11.15 8.48
N ILE A 1114 41.44 10.25 7.83
CA ILE A 1114 41.62 8.88 8.36
C ILE A 1114 42.34 8.92 9.71
N ILE A 1115 43.37 9.76 9.87
CA ILE A 1115 44.10 9.92 11.13
C ILE A 1115 43.21 10.48 12.24
N SER A 1116 42.32 11.44 11.94
CA SER A 1116 41.42 12.02 12.95
C SER A 1116 40.46 10.98 13.54
N LEU A 1117 40.12 9.94 12.77
CA LEU A 1117 39.28 8.82 13.21
C LEU A 1117 39.98 7.78 14.09
N GLU A 1118 41.29 7.92 14.37
CA GLU A 1118 42.01 7.04 15.31
C GLU A 1118 41.43 7.08 16.73
N ASN A 1119 40.78 8.20 17.07
CA ASN A 1119 40.07 8.39 18.34
C ASN A 1119 38.56 8.19 18.22
N SER A 1120 38.08 7.53 17.15
CA SER A 1120 36.66 7.18 17.01
C SER A 1120 36.15 6.40 18.23
N SER A 1121 34.91 6.67 18.64
CA SER A 1121 34.19 5.93 19.67
C SER A 1121 33.92 4.47 19.26
N SER A 1122 33.87 4.18 17.96
CA SER A 1122 33.71 2.82 17.43
C SER A 1122 35.03 2.06 17.47
N ALA A 1123 35.10 1.02 18.29
CA ALA A 1123 36.29 0.17 18.42
C ALA A 1123 36.72 -0.45 17.07
N LYS A 1124 35.75 -0.87 16.24
CA LYS A 1124 36.02 -1.44 14.91
C LYS A 1124 36.64 -0.41 13.95
N ILE A 1125 36.13 0.83 13.93
CA ILE A 1125 36.71 1.91 13.11
C ILE A 1125 38.11 2.22 13.60
N LYS A 1126 38.31 2.35 14.91
CA LYS A 1126 39.60 2.63 15.52
C LYS A 1126 40.66 1.57 15.19
N GLU A 1127 40.30 0.29 15.27
CA GLU A 1127 41.19 -0.82 14.93
C GLU A 1127 41.55 -0.81 13.43
N HIS A 1128 40.55 -0.64 12.57
CA HIS A 1128 40.76 -0.58 11.13
C HIS A 1128 41.60 0.63 10.69
N VAL A 1129 41.33 1.80 11.27
CA VAL A 1129 42.10 3.03 11.05
C VAL A 1129 43.56 2.84 11.47
N LYS A 1130 43.83 2.21 12.61
CA LYS A 1130 45.22 1.88 13.02
C LYS A 1130 45.92 1.00 11.99
N MET A 1131 45.23 -0.05 11.51
CA MET A 1131 45.75 -0.91 10.45
C MET A 1131 46.04 -0.10 9.17
N LEU A 1132 45.16 0.82 8.75
CA LEU A 1132 45.38 1.68 7.59
C LEU A 1132 46.55 2.65 7.82
N ILE A 1133 46.66 3.26 9.00
CA ILE A 1133 47.77 4.14 9.38
C ILE A 1133 49.10 3.40 9.27
N GLU A 1134 49.18 2.17 9.77
CA GLU A 1134 50.38 1.34 9.69
C GLU A 1134 50.67 0.89 8.24
N LYS A 1135 49.66 0.36 7.55
CA LYS A 1135 49.78 -0.19 6.19
C LYS A 1135 50.19 0.86 5.16
N TYR A 1136 49.61 2.06 5.24
CA TYR A 1136 49.87 3.16 4.29
C TYR A 1136 50.84 4.21 4.87
N GLN A 1137 51.39 3.99 6.08
CA GLN A 1137 52.30 4.91 6.77
C GLN A 1137 51.74 6.34 6.88
N LEU A 1138 50.45 6.46 7.23
CA LEU A 1138 49.72 7.73 7.18
C LEU A 1138 50.22 8.76 8.22
N LYS A 1139 50.72 8.30 9.37
CA LYS A 1139 51.37 9.17 10.35
C LYS A 1139 52.81 9.39 9.94
N GLU A 1140 53.14 10.63 9.58
CA GLU A 1140 54.53 11.03 9.45
C GLU A 1140 55.29 10.71 10.73
N LYS A 1141 56.47 10.10 10.57
CA LYS A 1141 57.35 9.79 11.68
C LYS A 1141 57.83 11.11 12.27
N VAL A 1142 57.21 11.54 13.37
CA VAL A 1142 57.65 12.68 14.16
C VAL A 1142 59.15 12.55 14.40
N ILE A 1143 59.90 13.48 13.83
CA ILE A 1143 61.35 13.55 13.99
C ILE A 1143 61.59 14.14 15.38
N GLU A 1144 62.03 13.33 16.34
CA GLU A 1144 62.34 13.82 17.69
C GLU A 1144 63.64 14.63 17.69
N TYR A 1145 63.55 15.89 18.13
CA TYR A 1145 64.69 16.78 18.35
C TYR A 1145 65.03 16.83 19.85
N VAL A 1146 66.32 16.91 20.17
CA VAL A 1146 66.83 16.98 21.54
C VAL A 1146 67.80 18.14 21.69
N ILE A 1147 67.73 18.85 22.81
CA ILE A 1147 68.73 19.88 23.18
C ILE A 1147 70.02 19.15 23.57
N VAL A 1148 71.11 19.50 22.92
CA VAL A 1148 72.46 18.97 23.15
C VAL A 1148 73.09 19.67 24.35
N ASP A 1149 73.05 21.00 24.34
CA ASP A 1149 73.49 21.87 25.42
C ASP A 1149 72.85 23.27 25.27
N PHE A 1150 73.00 24.11 26.30
CA PHE A 1150 72.53 25.49 26.31
C PHE A 1150 73.41 26.37 27.20
N GLY A 1151 73.40 27.68 27.01
CA GLY A 1151 74.11 28.62 27.86
C GLY A 1151 74.88 29.66 27.08
N ILE A 1152 76.10 29.97 27.54
CA ILE A 1152 76.97 30.99 26.95
C ILE A 1152 77.88 30.33 25.92
N TYR A 1153 77.95 30.90 24.71
CA TYR A 1153 78.76 30.37 23.62
C TYR A 1153 79.85 31.34 23.16
N LYS A 1154 80.90 30.76 22.58
CA LYS A 1154 81.90 31.46 21.78
C LYS A 1154 81.81 30.99 20.34
N MET A 1155 81.68 31.94 19.42
CA MET A 1155 81.81 31.68 17.99
C MET A 1155 83.29 31.65 17.60
N LEU A 1156 83.79 30.54 17.07
CA LEU A 1156 85.19 30.41 16.65
C LEU A 1156 85.39 30.98 15.24
N GLY A 1157 85.55 32.31 15.17
CA GLY A 1157 86.06 33.04 14.00
C GLY A 1157 85.05 33.29 12.87
N ASN A 1158 84.79 34.57 12.60
CA ASN A 1158 84.40 35.04 11.27
C ASN A 1158 85.70 35.35 10.52
N THR A 1159 86.09 34.56 9.53
CA THR A 1159 87.06 35.05 8.53
C THR A 1159 86.28 35.86 7.51
N ASP A 1160 86.36 37.19 7.63
CA ASP A 1160 85.89 38.13 6.61
C ASP A 1160 86.85 38.11 5.42
N GLU A 1161 86.73 37.12 4.53
CA GLU A 1161 87.18 37.24 3.14
C GLU A 1161 86.13 36.58 2.23
N GLY A 1162 85.72 37.32 1.19
CA GLY A 1162 84.45 37.12 0.48
C GLY A 1162 84.31 35.83 -0.33
N GLY A 1163 83.06 35.36 -0.42
CA GLY A 1163 82.65 34.23 -1.25
C GLY A 1163 81.50 33.47 -0.59
N GLU A 1164 80.43 33.22 -1.34
CA GLU A 1164 79.13 32.68 -0.93
C GLU A 1164 79.14 31.55 0.13
N ARG A 1165 78.29 31.72 1.16
CA ARG A 1165 78.01 30.88 2.35
C ARG A 1165 79.07 30.90 3.47
N LYS A 1166 78.86 31.80 4.44
CA LYS A 1166 79.49 31.75 5.78
C LYS A 1166 79.06 30.46 6.50
N ILE A 1167 79.93 29.45 6.56
CA ILE A 1167 79.77 28.32 7.48
C ILE A 1167 80.30 28.80 8.83
N ALA A 1168 79.43 29.08 9.78
CA ALA A 1168 79.86 29.33 11.14
C ALA A 1168 80.54 28.06 11.67
N ASN A 1169 81.83 28.14 12.03
CA ASN A 1169 82.49 27.06 12.77
C ASN A 1169 81.72 26.82 14.07
N GLU A 1170 81.64 25.55 14.50
CA GLU A 1170 80.76 25.11 15.58
C GLU A 1170 80.83 26.03 16.81
N PRO A 1171 79.68 26.55 17.29
CA PRO A 1171 79.62 27.30 18.53
C PRO A 1171 80.11 26.41 19.67
N VAL A 1172 81.07 26.93 20.44
CA VAL A 1172 81.64 26.22 21.60
C VAL A 1172 80.97 26.75 22.85
N LEU A 1173 80.35 25.85 23.61
CA LEU A 1173 79.78 26.16 24.92
C LEU A 1173 80.91 26.56 25.87
N LEU A 1174 80.83 27.76 26.44
CA LEU A 1174 81.74 28.25 27.46
C LEU A 1174 81.24 27.89 28.85
N GLU A 1175 79.94 28.02 29.06
CA GLU A 1175 79.29 27.83 30.36
C GLU A 1175 77.84 27.39 30.14
N GLU A 1176 77.46 26.25 30.72
CA GLU A 1176 76.09 25.76 30.70
C GLU A 1176 75.29 26.36 31.85
N THR A 1177 74.43 27.33 31.54
CA THR A 1177 73.62 28.04 32.52
C THR A 1177 72.40 28.65 31.85
N ASP A 1178 71.29 28.76 32.59
CA ASP A 1178 70.11 29.55 32.20
C ASP A 1178 70.11 30.94 32.83
N GLN A 1179 71.06 31.25 33.72
CA GLN A 1179 71.29 32.58 34.28
C GLN A 1179 72.50 33.23 33.61
N ILE A 1180 72.23 34.22 32.76
CA ILE A 1180 73.26 34.86 31.93
C ILE A 1180 73.61 36.22 32.50
N SER A 1181 74.85 36.42 32.90
CA SER A 1181 75.42 37.76 33.08
C SER A 1181 75.86 38.30 31.71
N ALA A 1182 74.99 39.09 31.06
CA ALA A 1182 75.18 39.51 29.68
C ALA A 1182 76.31 40.54 29.53
N LYS A 1183 77.18 40.33 28.54
CA LYS A 1183 78.27 41.22 28.17
C LYS A 1183 78.23 41.49 26.67
N ILE A 1184 78.71 42.66 26.26
CA ILE A 1184 78.88 42.98 24.83
C ILE A 1184 79.77 41.90 24.19
N ASN A 1185 79.39 41.47 22.97
CA ASN A 1185 80.01 40.40 22.19
C ASN A 1185 79.87 38.99 22.80
N GLN A 1186 78.86 38.77 23.65
CA GLN A 1186 78.54 37.45 24.19
C GLN A 1186 77.40 36.81 23.40
N TYR A 1187 77.53 35.52 23.10
CA TYR A 1187 76.46 34.72 22.52
C TYR A 1187 75.79 33.92 23.63
N ILE A 1188 74.46 33.87 23.59
CA ILE A 1188 73.67 32.95 24.40
C ILE A 1188 72.78 32.12 23.49
N GLY A 1189 72.45 30.90 23.89
CA GLY A 1189 71.60 30.08 23.06
C GLY A 1189 71.53 28.63 23.49
N LEU A 1190 71.14 27.78 22.56
CA LEU A 1190 71.13 26.33 22.71
C LEU A 1190 71.62 25.68 21.41
N ARG A 1191 72.20 24.49 21.54
CA ARG A 1191 72.40 23.58 20.42
C ARG A 1191 71.39 22.45 20.51
N PHE A 1192 70.82 22.06 19.39
CA PHE A 1192 69.91 20.92 19.31
C PHE A 1192 70.23 20.03 18.12
N THR A 1193 69.82 18.77 18.18
CA THR A 1193 70.02 17.80 17.10
C THR A 1193 68.87 16.81 17.01
N VAL A 1194 68.84 16.03 15.93
CA VAL A 1194 67.83 14.98 15.75
C VAL A 1194 68.29 13.71 16.45
N LYS A 1195 67.41 13.08 17.23
CA LYS A 1195 67.71 11.86 18.00
C LYS A 1195 68.00 10.64 17.10
N ASN A 1196 67.46 10.60 15.89
CA ASN A 1196 67.66 9.52 14.92
C ASN A 1196 68.04 10.10 13.53
N HIS A 1197 69.32 10.30 13.31
CA HIS A 1197 69.84 10.95 12.10
C HIS A 1197 69.47 10.23 10.79
N ASP A 1198 69.31 8.90 10.82
CA ASP A 1198 69.00 8.10 9.63
C ASP A 1198 67.58 8.35 9.08
N LYS A 1199 66.72 8.94 9.89
CA LYS A 1199 65.31 9.24 9.55
C LYS A 1199 65.05 10.72 9.28
N ALA A 1200 66.06 11.58 9.43
CA ALA A 1200 65.92 13.02 9.29
C ALA A 1200 66.23 13.49 7.86
N PRO A 1201 65.60 14.57 7.36
CA PRO A 1201 66.05 15.20 6.13
C PRO A 1201 67.49 15.68 6.28
N LYS A 1202 68.32 15.62 5.23
CA LYS A 1202 69.75 16.04 5.33
C LYS A 1202 69.91 17.49 5.83
N VAL A 1203 68.95 18.36 5.49
CA VAL A 1203 68.89 19.75 5.92
C VAL A 1203 67.59 19.96 6.69
N CYS A 1204 67.69 20.40 7.94
CA CYS A 1204 66.58 20.85 8.77
C CYS A 1204 66.36 22.35 8.53
N GLN A 1205 65.34 22.69 7.75
CA GLN A 1205 64.85 24.07 7.64
C GLN A 1205 63.90 24.33 8.80
N HIS A 1206 64.16 25.40 9.56
CA HIS A 1206 63.36 25.73 10.75
C HIS A 1206 63.23 27.25 10.92
N MET A 1207 62.14 27.67 11.54
CA MET A 1207 61.89 29.04 11.97
C MET A 1207 62.36 29.21 13.41
N VAL A 1208 63.31 30.10 13.61
CA VAL A 1208 63.73 30.57 14.92
C VAL A 1208 62.75 31.64 15.39
N ARG A 1209 62.32 31.55 16.65
CA ARG A 1209 61.57 32.60 17.36
C ARG A 1209 62.23 32.87 18.70
N ILE A 1210 62.52 34.13 18.97
CA ILE A 1210 63.08 34.59 20.23
C ILE A 1210 62.18 35.69 20.79
N ASP A 1211 61.55 35.40 21.93
CA ASP A 1211 60.86 36.41 22.72
C ASP A 1211 61.90 37.06 23.64
N HIS A 1212 62.10 38.37 23.53
CA HIS A 1212 63.11 39.09 24.29
C HIS A 1212 62.63 40.48 24.74
N PRO A 1213 63.18 41.01 25.84
CA PRO A 1213 62.91 42.36 26.27
C PRO A 1213 63.52 43.39 25.30
N ILE A 1214 62.84 44.54 25.16
CA ILE A 1214 63.31 45.75 24.50
C ILE A 1214 63.01 46.95 25.41
N LYS A 1215 63.84 48.00 25.33
CA LYS A 1215 63.56 49.30 25.95
C LYS A 1215 62.85 50.18 24.95
N ASP A 1216 61.72 50.76 25.34
CA ASP A 1216 61.09 51.82 24.54
C ASP A 1216 61.85 53.15 24.66
N GLU A 1217 61.42 54.17 23.90
CA GLU A 1217 62.02 55.52 23.92
C GLU A 1217 62.01 56.18 25.31
N ASN A 1218 61.17 55.71 26.24
CA ASN A 1218 61.06 56.19 27.62
C ASN A 1218 61.87 55.33 28.62
N GLY A 1219 62.57 54.30 28.15
CA GLY A 1219 63.34 53.37 28.98
C GLY A 1219 62.50 52.30 29.69
N ALA A 1220 61.20 52.18 29.39
CA ALA A 1220 60.36 51.11 29.93
C ALA A 1220 60.63 49.80 29.17
N ILE A 1221 60.66 48.68 29.91
CA ILE A 1221 60.89 47.36 29.33
C ILE A 1221 59.56 46.79 28.83
N SER A 1222 59.50 46.47 27.54
CA SER A 1222 58.44 45.69 26.90
C SER A 1222 59.02 44.43 26.27
N TYR A 1223 58.18 43.47 25.88
CA TYR A 1223 58.61 42.25 25.20
C TYR A 1223 58.25 42.32 23.73
N THR A 1224 59.20 41.92 22.87
CA THR A 1224 58.97 41.73 21.44
C THR A 1224 59.40 40.33 21.03
N GLN A 1225 59.02 39.93 19.82
CA GLN A 1225 59.36 38.65 19.23
C GLN A 1225 60.16 38.87 17.95
N SER A 1226 61.39 38.38 17.93
CA SER A 1226 62.22 38.30 16.73
C SER A 1226 62.08 36.91 16.10
N SER A 1227 61.99 36.85 14.76
CA SER A 1227 61.93 35.56 14.06
C SER A 1227 62.64 35.57 12.71
N TRP A 1228 63.25 34.44 12.36
CA TRP A 1228 63.93 34.26 11.08
C TRP A 1228 63.95 32.78 10.67
N ARG A 1229 64.26 32.50 9.41
CA ARG A 1229 64.47 31.12 8.93
C ARG A 1229 65.94 30.76 8.98
N GLN A 1230 66.24 29.56 9.45
CA GLN A 1230 67.59 29.01 9.55
C GLN A 1230 67.62 27.59 8.99
N ASN A 1231 68.74 27.24 8.36
CA ASN A 1231 69.02 25.89 7.89
C ASN A 1231 70.13 25.28 8.75
N GLY A 1232 69.91 24.08 9.26
CA GLY A 1232 70.93 23.27 9.93
C GLY A 1232 71.07 21.91 9.25
N LEU A 1233 72.19 21.23 9.43
CA LEU A 1233 72.31 19.82 9.01
C LEU A 1233 71.73 18.94 10.12
N SER A 1234 70.81 18.04 9.78
CA SER A 1234 70.13 17.22 10.79
C SER A 1234 71.03 16.17 11.47
N ASN A 1235 72.22 15.93 10.90
CA ASN A 1235 73.28 15.11 11.48
C ASN A 1235 74.35 15.93 12.23
N SER A 1236 74.12 17.23 12.44
CA SER A 1236 74.98 18.11 13.23
C SER A 1236 74.23 18.72 14.42
N ASN A 1237 74.97 19.39 15.29
CA ASN A 1237 74.40 20.21 16.35
C ASN A 1237 74.03 21.58 15.78
N ILE A 1238 72.74 21.85 15.66
CA ILE A 1238 72.19 23.10 15.13
C ILE A 1238 72.16 24.13 16.25
N PHE A 1239 72.76 25.30 16.03
CA PHE A 1239 72.79 26.37 17.02
C PHE A 1239 71.68 27.39 16.81
N LEU A 1240 71.01 27.72 17.90
CA LEU A 1240 69.96 28.73 18.02
C LEU A 1240 70.40 29.69 19.11
N GLY A 1241 70.65 30.96 18.79
CA GLY A 1241 71.16 31.88 19.80
C GLY A 1241 70.91 33.35 19.50
N TRP A 1242 71.25 34.18 20.48
CA TRP A 1242 71.23 35.63 20.47
C TRP A 1242 72.64 36.16 20.72
N HIS A 1243 72.99 37.24 20.04
CA HIS A 1243 74.28 37.92 20.16
C HIS A 1243 74.03 39.32 20.73
N PHE A 1244 74.71 39.69 21.80
CA PHE A 1244 74.63 41.05 22.35
C PHE A 1244 75.66 41.95 21.66
N GLU A 1245 75.28 42.64 20.60
CA GLU A 1245 76.17 43.45 19.75
C GLU A 1245 76.44 44.84 20.32
N SER A 1246 75.48 45.38 21.08
CA SER A 1246 75.54 46.74 21.61
C SER A 1246 75.13 46.80 23.09
N GLU A 1247 75.47 47.91 23.77
CA GLU A 1247 74.99 48.16 25.13
C GLU A 1247 73.46 48.28 25.21
N GLU A 1248 72.80 48.66 24.11
CA GLU A 1248 71.34 48.80 24.05
C GLU A 1248 70.63 47.44 24.13
N GLU A 1249 71.28 46.38 23.67
CA GLU A 1249 70.74 45.01 23.71
C GLU A 1249 70.97 44.30 25.05
N LEU A 1250 71.81 44.88 25.93
CA LEU A 1250 72.01 44.40 27.30
C LEU A 1250 70.81 44.81 28.17
N ILE A 1251 69.72 44.05 28.05
CA ILE A 1251 68.49 44.27 28.80
C ILE A 1251 68.22 43.08 29.72
N ALA A 1252 68.12 43.33 31.02
CA ALA A 1252 67.78 42.29 31.97
C ALA A 1252 66.33 41.82 31.75
N GLY A 1253 66.10 40.52 31.71
CA GLY A 1253 64.78 39.94 31.44
C GLY A 1253 64.84 38.48 31.04
N GLU A 1254 63.69 37.92 30.66
CA GLU A 1254 63.60 36.54 30.17
C GLU A 1254 63.74 36.52 28.64
N TYR A 1255 64.64 35.70 28.11
CA TYR A 1255 64.82 35.46 26.68
C TYR A 1255 64.35 34.04 26.37
N LYS A 1256 63.24 33.88 25.66
CA LYS A 1256 62.68 32.56 25.30
C LYS A 1256 63.01 32.23 23.86
N MET A 1257 63.86 31.24 23.64
CA MET A 1257 64.28 30.82 22.31
C MET A 1257 63.57 29.53 21.93
N SER A 1258 62.94 29.50 20.76
CA SER A 1258 62.21 28.36 20.21
C SER A 1258 62.56 28.14 18.74
N ALA A 1259 62.63 26.89 18.31
CA ALA A 1259 62.74 26.51 16.91
C ALA A 1259 61.47 25.77 16.47
N PHE A 1260 60.94 26.09 15.30
CA PHE A 1260 59.75 25.46 14.71
C PHE A 1260 60.07 24.92 13.32
N ASP A 1261 59.45 23.82 12.88
CA ASP A 1261 59.58 23.39 11.48
C ASP A 1261 58.77 24.29 10.52
N GLU A 1262 58.76 23.94 9.23
CA GLU A 1262 58.02 24.70 8.19
C GLU A 1262 56.50 24.67 8.37
N GLU A 1263 55.98 23.67 9.08
CA GLU A 1263 54.56 23.48 9.38
C GLU A 1263 54.14 24.17 10.67
N GLY A 1264 55.11 24.69 11.44
CA GLY A 1264 54.87 25.40 12.68
C GLY A 1264 54.89 24.52 13.93
N ASN A 1265 55.35 23.26 13.84
CA ASN A 1265 55.52 22.39 14.99
C ASN A 1265 56.78 22.77 15.77
N LEU A 1266 56.71 22.74 17.11
CA LEU A 1266 57.84 23.08 17.98
C LEU A 1266 58.90 21.97 17.95
N LEU A 1267 60.12 22.31 17.55
CA LEU A 1267 61.28 21.41 17.55
C LEU A 1267 61.97 21.39 18.92
N VAL A 1268 62.36 22.56 19.43
CA VAL A 1268 63.01 22.74 20.74
C VAL A 1268 62.70 24.12 21.32
N ARG A 1269 62.76 24.25 22.65
CA ARG A 1269 62.61 25.53 23.37
C ARG A 1269 63.52 25.59 24.61
N LYS A 1270 64.09 26.76 24.89
CA LYS A 1270 64.78 27.07 26.15
C LYS A 1270 64.55 28.53 26.55
N SER A 1271 64.40 28.78 27.85
CA SER A 1271 64.37 30.12 28.45
C SER A 1271 65.71 30.45 29.11
N PHE A 1272 66.15 31.71 28.99
CA PHE A 1272 67.32 32.25 29.65
C PHE A 1272 66.91 33.49 30.47
N LYS A 1273 67.39 33.58 31.70
CA LYS A 1273 67.24 34.75 32.55
C LYS A 1273 68.51 35.59 32.45
N VAL A 1274 68.42 36.71 31.72
CA VAL A 1274 69.52 37.64 31.53
C VAL A 1274 69.53 38.65 32.67
N ILE A 1275 70.69 38.78 33.31
CA ILE A 1275 71.04 39.83 34.27
C ILE A 1275 72.16 40.68 33.64
N VAL A 1276 72.07 42.00 33.78
CA VAL A 1276 73.00 42.97 33.18
C VAL A 1276 73.81 43.64 34.26
#